data_AF-A0A803Y207-F1
#
_entry.id   AF-A0A803Y207-F1
#
_cell.length_a   1.000
_cell.length_b   1.000
_cell.length_c   1.000
_cell.angle_alpha   90.00
_cell.angle_beta   90.00
_cell.angle_gamma   90.00
#
_symmetry.space_group_name_H-M   'P 1'
#
loop_
_entity.id
_entity.type
_entity.pdbx_description
1 polymer ?
#
loop_
_entity_poly.entity_id
_entity_poly.type
_entity_poly.pdbx_seq_one_letter_code
_entity_poly.pdbx_strand_id
1 'polypeptide(L)'
;MRRTQVIQVYRSGISKLLKYWISFLAANNRESVEDEIESVLRERIMILDGGMGTMIQQYALSEEDFRGHEFKDHSKPLKGNNDLLSITQPDIICDIHKEYLLAGADIIETNTFSSTRVAQADYALEHLAYRLNRISAQVARKAADDVTAQTGIKRYVAGSMGPTNRTLSVSPSVERPDYRNITFDELVEAYTEQAKGLLDGGVDVMLVETIFDTANAKAALFALHKLFEEEYAPRPIFVSGTIVDKSGRTLSGQTGEAFVISVSHSKPLCIGLNCALGAVEMRPFIETIGKCTTAYVICYPNAGLPNTFGGYDETPEVTAKHIKNFALDGLVNIVGGCCGTTPAHIRKIAEAVKLCKPRVPPSLCQGYMLLSGLEPFRIGPYTNFVNIGERCNVAGSRKFAKLIMAGNYEEALTVAKSQVEMGAQILDINMDDGMLDGPSAMTRFCNLISSEPDIAKVPLCIDSSNFSVIEAGLKCCQGKCIVNSISLKEGEEDFLEKAKKIKLYGAAVVVMAFDEVGQATETETKIAICSRAYHLLVEKVHFNPNDIIFDPNILTIGTGMEEHNLYAINFINATKTIKETLPGVRISGGLSNLSFSFRGMDAIREAMHGVFLYHAIRCGMDMGIVNAGNLPVYDDIHKELLQLCENLIWNKDPDATEKLLRYAQNHAQGGKKVIQTDEWRNSTVEERLEYALVKGIEKYVTADTEEARLNQEKYPRPLNIIEGPLMNGMKIVGDLFGAGKMFLPQVIKSARVMKKAVSHLIPYMEKEREERRAKQGSSEEEDPYNGTIVLATVKGDVHDIGKNIVGVVLGCNNFRVIDLGVMTPCDKILRAAVENKADIIGLSGLITPSLDEMIFVAKEMERLAIKIPLLIGGATTSKTHTAVKIAPRYSAPVIHVLDASKSVVVCSQLLDESVKDDFFEEILEEYEEIRQEHYESLKERRYLSLQQARRKGFHNDWLSDHKPVKPKFIGTKVFEDYDLKRLVEYIDWKPFFDVWQLRGKYPNRGFPKVFNDKTVGEEAQKVYNDAQNLLKILINQKKLQARGVLGFWPARSVQDDIYLYAVEEAVGSSEPIAKFCGLRQQAEKDSACTDPYYCLSDFIAPLDSGICDYLGLFAVACFGVDELCDDFRRQDDEYNIIMVKALGDRLAEAFAEELHERVRREFWAYCSDEQLDLSDLRKIKYKGIRPAPGYPSQPDHTEKLTMWKLANIEETTGIGLTESLAMTPASAVSGLYFSSPKSKYFAVGKICKDQVEDYALRKKLSVAEVEKWLGPILGYDTE
;
A
#
# COMPACT_ATOMS: atom_id res chain seq x y z
N MET A 1 -59.29 -16.67 -60.67
CA MET A 1 -58.74 -16.81 -59.30
C MET A 1 -57.21 -16.69 -59.19
N ARG A 2 -56.38 -16.97 -60.22
CA ARG A 2 -54.90 -16.86 -60.08
C ARG A 2 -54.27 -15.47 -60.29
N ARG A 3 -55.00 -14.46 -60.80
CA ARG A 3 -54.46 -13.11 -61.00
C ARG A 3 -54.56 -12.20 -59.76
N THR A 4 -55.45 -12.50 -58.82
CA THR A 4 -55.69 -11.62 -57.65
C THR A 4 -54.66 -11.85 -56.52
N GLN A 5 -54.13 -13.06 -56.37
CA GLN A 5 -53.11 -13.37 -55.34
C GLN A 5 -51.73 -12.78 -55.67
N VAL A 6 -51.32 -12.73 -56.94
CA VAL A 6 -50.00 -12.21 -57.33
C VAL A 6 -49.92 -10.69 -57.09
N ILE A 7 -51.00 -9.94 -57.34
CA ILE A 7 -51.02 -8.49 -57.13
C ILE A 7 -50.98 -8.12 -55.64
N GLN A 8 -51.52 -8.98 -54.77
CA GLN A 8 -51.54 -8.73 -53.32
C GLN A 8 -50.16 -8.99 -52.68
N VAL A 9 -49.41 -9.99 -53.16
CA VAL A 9 -48.03 -10.26 -52.72
C VAL A 9 -47.06 -9.18 -53.20
N TYR A 10 -47.21 -8.70 -54.44
CA TYR A 10 -46.38 -7.58 -54.94
C TYR A 10 -46.68 -6.26 -54.23
N ARG A 11 -47.95 -5.97 -53.88
CA ARG A 11 -48.28 -4.78 -53.07
C ARG A 11 -47.74 -4.85 -51.64
N SER A 12 -47.71 -6.02 -50.99
CA SER A 12 -47.12 -6.14 -49.65
C SER A 12 -45.59 -6.10 -49.69
N GLY A 13 -44.96 -6.66 -50.73
CA GLY A 13 -43.52 -6.61 -50.94
C GLY A 13 -43.03 -5.18 -51.22
N ILE A 14 -43.71 -4.46 -52.12
CA ILE A 14 -43.39 -3.05 -52.43
C ILE A 14 -43.71 -2.15 -51.24
N SER A 15 -44.78 -2.38 -50.47
CA SER A 15 -45.07 -1.61 -49.25
C SER A 15 -44.03 -1.84 -48.14
N LYS A 16 -43.52 -3.07 -47.97
CA LYS A 16 -42.41 -3.37 -47.04
C LYS A 16 -41.10 -2.74 -47.51
N LEU A 17 -40.79 -2.82 -48.80
CA LEU A 17 -39.61 -2.17 -49.39
C LEU A 17 -39.69 -0.65 -49.33
N LEU A 18 -40.86 -0.03 -49.58
CA LEU A 18 -41.06 1.40 -49.41
C LEU A 18 -40.97 1.81 -47.95
N LYS A 19 -41.52 1.02 -47.00
CA LYS A 19 -41.35 1.29 -45.57
C LYS A 19 -39.89 1.14 -45.13
N TYR A 20 -39.16 0.15 -45.65
CA TYR A 20 -37.73 0.00 -45.41
C TYR A 20 -36.94 1.16 -46.02
N TRP A 21 -37.24 1.57 -47.25
CA TRP A 21 -36.57 2.70 -47.91
C TRP A 21 -36.92 4.05 -47.29
N ILE A 22 -38.18 4.26 -46.88
CA ILE A 22 -38.60 5.47 -46.16
C ILE A 22 -38.00 5.46 -44.74
N SER A 23 -37.90 4.31 -44.08
CA SER A 23 -37.20 4.18 -42.79
C SER A 23 -35.68 4.36 -42.94
N PHE A 24 -35.09 3.91 -44.04
CA PHE A 24 -33.66 4.04 -44.34
C PHE A 24 -33.30 5.48 -44.73
N LEU A 25 -34.15 6.13 -45.55
CA LEU A 25 -34.02 7.56 -45.88
C LEU A 25 -34.38 8.47 -44.70
N ALA A 26 -35.29 8.06 -43.80
CA ALA A 26 -35.59 8.80 -42.57
C ALA A 26 -34.54 8.57 -41.47
N ALA A 27 -33.87 7.42 -41.45
CA ALA A 27 -32.75 7.13 -40.56
C ALA A 27 -31.46 7.87 -40.97
N ASN A 28 -31.23 8.07 -42.28
CA ASN A 28 -30.09 8.85 -42.78
C ASN A 28 -30.27 10.39 -42.69
N ASN A 29 -31.41 10.88 -42.19
CA ASN A 29 -31.71 12.32 -42.08
C ASN A 29 -32.06 12.76 -40.63
N ARG A 30 -31.81 11.92 -39.62
CA ARG A 30 -31.84 12.29 -38.20
C ARG A 30 -30.44 12.05 -37.64
N GLU A 31 -29.81 13.11 -37.12
CA GLU A 31 -28.57 12.98 -36.34
C GLU A 31 -28.77 11.93 -35.24
N SER A 32 -27.79 11.06 -35.03
CA SER A 32 -27.87 10.09 -33.94
C SER A 32 -27.78 10.84 -32.59
N VAL A 33 -28.29 10.24 -31.51
CA VAL A 33 -28.20 10.86 -30.17
C VAL A 33 -26.74 11.09 -29.76
N GLU A 34 -25.82 10.23 -30.24
CA GLU A 34 -24.38 10.41 -30.07
C GLU A 34 -23.87 11.66 -30.79
N ASP A 35 -24.23 11.85 -32.07
CA ASP A 35 -23.84 13.05 -32.85
C ASP A 35 -24.38 14.34 -32.21
N GLU A 36 -25.64 14.31 -31.73
CA GLU A 36 -26.26 15.43 -31.05
C GLU A 36 -25.51 15.82 -29.77
N ILE A 37 -25.20 14.84 -28.91
CA ILE A 37 -24.45 15.06 -27.66
C ILE A 37 -23.02 15.52 -27.96
N GLU A 38 -22.35 14.88 -28.92
CA GLU A 38 -20.99 15.25 -29.33
C GLU A 38 -20.94 16.70 -29.84
N SER A 39 -21.92 17.12 -30.65
CA SER A 39 -22.02 18.51 -31.13
C SER A 39 -22.11 19.49 -29.95
N VAL A 40 -22.90 19.18 -28.93
CA VAL A 40 -23.02 20.03 -27.73
C VAL A 40 -21.72 20.05 -26.94
N LEU A 41 -21.07 18.91 -26.74
CA LEU A 41 -19.81 18.79 -25.97
C LEU A 41 -18.63 19.53 -26.62
N ARG A 42 -18.66 19.71 -27.94
CA ARG A 42 -17.68 20.53 -28.68
C ARG A 42 -17.88 22.02 -28.45
N GLU A 43 -19.12 22.45 -28.26
CA GLU A 43 -19.47 23.87 -28.11
C GLU A 43 -19.44 24.36 -26.66
N ARG A 44 -19.92 23.53 -25.72
CA ARG A 44 -20.06 23.91 -24.30
C ARG A 44 -19.94 22.71 -23.35
N ILE A 45 -19.64 23.01 -22.09
CA ILE A 45 -19.63 22.02 -21.01
C ILE A 45 -21.08 21.66 -20.67
N MET A 46 -21.41 20.37 -20.66
CA MET A 46 -22.73 19.87 -20.24
C MET A 46 -22.77 19.61 -18.74
N ILE A 47 -23.96 19.71 -18.15
CA ILE A 47 -24.17 19.54 -16.72
C ILE A 47 -24.90 18.22 -16.44
N LEU A 48 -24.30 17.35 -15.62
CA LEU A 48 -24.94 16.19 -15.01
C LEU A 48 -25.61 16.62 -13.69
N ASP A 49 -26.61 15.87 -13.23
CA ASP A 49 -27.29 16.12 -11.96
C ASP A 49 -26.42 15.79 -10.73
N GLY A 50 -27.07 15.80 -9.56
CA GLY A 50 -26.46 15.53 -8.26
C GLY A 50 -26.90 14.17 -7.70
N GLY A 51 -26.44 13.82 -6.50
CA GLY A 51 -26.77 12.54 -5.88
C GLY A 51 -28.25 12.37 -5.51
N MET A 52 -28.97 11.52 -6.25
CA MET A 52 -30.37 11.10 -6.00
C MET A 52 -30.60 10.65 -4.55
N GLY A 53 -29.70 9.82 -4.00
CA GLY A 53 -29.81 9.34 -2.63
C GLY A 53 -29.82 10.45 -1.58
N THR A 54 -29.05 11.52 -1.79
CA THR A 54 -29.01 12.70 -0.90
C THR A 54 -30.37 13.39 -0.86
N MET A 55 -31.05 13.48 -2.01
CA MET A 55 -32.36 14.12 -2.10
C MET A 55 -33.46 13.26 -1.49
N ILE A 56 -33.46 11.95 -1.74
CA ILE A 56 -34.42 11.01 -1.14
C ILE A 56 -34.36 11.06 0.39
N GLN A 57 -33.17 11.15 0.99
CA GLN A 57 -33.00 11.24 2.44
C GLN A 57 -33.71 12.45 3.08
N GLN A 58 -33.87 13.56 2.36
CA GLN A 58 -34.55 14.76 2.86
C GLN A 58 -36.06 14.58 3.03
N TYR A 59 -36.66 13.61 2.34
CA TYR A 59 -38.09 13.28 2.47
C TYR A 59 -38.40 12.43 3.71
N ALA A 60 -37.38 11.97 4.44
CA ALA A 60 -37.51 11.20 5.69
C ALA A 60 -38.46 9.98 5.59
N LEU A 61 -38.42 9.29 4.44
CA LEU A 61 -39.32 8.18 4.11
C LEU A 61 -39.21 6.99 5.11
N SER A 62 -40.36 6.41 5.42
CA SER A 62 -40.53 5.27 6.33
C SER A 62 -40.54 3.94 5.58
N GLU A 63 -40.45 2.81 6.29
CA GLU A 63 -40.55 1.47 5.69
C GLU A 63 -41.87 1.26 4.92
N GLU A 64 -42.97 1.88 5.37
CA GLU A 64 -44.27 1.80 4.68
C GLU A 64 -44.21 2.45 3.30
N ASP A 65 -43.47 3.56 3.17
CA ASP A 65 -43.32 4.28 1.90
C ASP A 65 -42.51 3.46 0.89
N PHE A 66 -41.45 2.76 1.35
CA PHE A 66 -40.67 1.86 0.51
C PHE A 66 -41.45 0.60 0.08
N ARG A 67 -42.38 0.12 0.91
CA ARG A 67 -43.28 -1.00 0.54
C ARG A 67 -44.37 -0.58 -0.44
N GLY A 68 -44.84 0.66 -0.33
CA GLY A 68 -45.97 1.16 -1.09
C GLY A 68 -47.21 0.26 -0.96
N HIS A 69 -47.98 0.14 -2.05
CA HIS A 69 -49.14 -0.75 -2.08
C HIS A 69 -48.81 -2.19 -2.47
N GLU A 70 -47.82 -2.39 -3.34
CA GLU A 70 -47.50 -3.67 -3.96
C GLU A 70 -46.73 -4.61 -3.03
N PHE A 71 -45.86 -4.07 -2.15
CA PHE A 71 -44.94 -4.87 -1.32
C PHE A 71 -45.27 -4.84 0.17
N LYS A 72 -46.52 -4.55 0.54
CA LYS A 72 -46.96 -4.47 1.95
C LYS A 72 -46.54 -5.69 2.77
N ASP A 73 -46.79 -6.88 2.23
CA ASP A 73 -46.53 -8.17 2.89
C ASP A 73 -45.15 -8.77 2.58
N HIS A 74 -44.21 -7.97 2.05
CA HIS A 74 -42.88 -8.47 1.67
C HIS A 74 -42.07 -8.95 2.89
N SER A 75 -41.39 -10.09 2.74
CA SER A 75 -40.76 -10.82 3.86
C SER A 75 -39.49 -10.17 4.41
N LYS A 76 -38.89 -9.24 3.66
CA LYS A 76 -37.68 -8.51 4.06
C LYS A 76 -37.98 -7.01 4.26
N PRO A 77 -37.20 -6.29 5.09
CA PRO A 77 -37.25 -4.84 5.13
C PRO A 77 -36.80 -4.26 3.78
N LEU A 78 -37.50 -3.22 3.30
CA LEU A 78 -37.24 -2.57 2.02
C LEU A 78 -36.69 -1.15 2.15
N LYS A 79 -36.73 -0.56 3.35
CA LYS A 79 -36.12 0.74 3.63
C LYS A 79 -34.63 0.72 3.30
N GLY A 80 -34.21 1.72 2.51
CA GLY A 80 -32.84 1.84 2.01
C GLY A 80 -32.67 1.38 0.55
N ASN A 81 -33.64 0.66 -0.02
CA ASN A 81 -33.65 0.32 -1.44
C ASN A 81 -34.21 1.49 -2.27
N ASN A 82 -33.40 2.53 -2.49
CA ASN A 82 -33.84 3.76 -3.15
C ASN A 82 -34.37 3.51 -4.57
N ASP A 83 -33.80 2.57 -5.31
CA ASP A 83 -34.25 2.15 -6.65
C ASP A 83 -35.73 1.74 -6.69
N LEU A 84 -36.23 1.11 -5.61
CA LEU A 84 -37.62 0.66 -5.51
C LEU A 84 -38.62 1.82 -5.50
N LEU A 85 -38.20 3.00 -5.04
CA LEU A 85 -39.05 4.20 -4.98
C LEU A 85 -39.51 4.65 -6.37
N SER A 86 -38.83 4.26 -7.44
CA SER A 86 -39.31 4.47 -8.81
C SER A 86 -40.66 3.76 -9.08
N ILE A 87 -41.00 2.71 -8.32
CA ILE A 87 -42.29 2.00 -8.39
C ILE A 87 -43.23 2.48 -7.29
N THR A 88 -42.75 2.61 -6.05
CA THR A 88 -43.62 2.84 -4.89
C THR A 88 -43.90 4.32 -4.63
N GLN A 89 -42.97 5.21 -5.01
CA GLN A 89 -43.07 6.66 -4.85
C GLN A 89 -42.63 7.41 -6.12
N PRO A 90 -43.19 7.09 -7.31
CA PRO A 90 -42.71 7.60 -8.59
C PRO A 90 -42.80 9.13 -8.72
N ASP A 91 -43.78 9.76 -8.06
CA ASP A 91 -43.96 11.21 -8.10
C ASP A 91 -42.80 11.93 -7.39
N ILE A 92 -42.32 11.43 -6.24
CA ILE A 92 -41.17 11.99 -5.52
C ILE A 92 -39.91 11.92 -6.39
N ILE A 93 -39.66 10.77 -7.02
CA ILE A 93 -38.49 10.59 -7.90
C ILE A 93 -38.57 11.52 -9.12
N CYS A 94 -39.76 11.65 -9.72
CA CYS A 94 -40.01 12.57 -10.83
C CYS A 94 -39.73 14.04 -10.43
N ASP A 95 -40.18 14.45 -9.25
CA ASP A 95 -40.00 15.80 -8.75
C ASP A 95 -38.52 16.11 -8.48
N ILE A 96 -37.77 15.17 -7.89
CA ILE A 96 -36.31 15.32 -7.70
C ILE A 96 -35.60 15.52 -9.05
N HIS A 97 -35.93 14.71 -10.07
CA HIS A 97 -35.38 14.92 -11.42
C HIS A 97 -35.69 16.30 -11.98
N LYS A 98 -36.94 16.77 -11.82
CA LYS A 98 -37.35 18.12 -12.26
C LYS A 98 -36.57 19.21 -11.54
N GLU A 99 -36.31 19.07 -10.25
CA GLU A 99 -35.52 20.04 -9.48
C GLU A 99 -34.10 20.18 -10.03
N TYR A 100 -33.41 19.07 -10.35
CA TYR A 100 -32.08 19.12 -10.95
C TYR A 100 -32.09 19.71 -12.37
N LEU A 101 -33.05 19.33 -13.21
CA LEU A 101 -33.19 19.87 -14.56
C LEU A 101 -33.47 21.38 -14.55
N LEU A 102 -34.33 21.85 -13.65
CA LEU A 102 -34.63 23.27 -13.46
C LEU A 102 -33.47 24.03 -12.80
N ALA A 103 -32.60 23.35 -12.06
CA ALA A 103 -31.37 23.93 -11.54
C ALA A 103 -30.31 24.16 -12.63
N GLY A 104 -30.39 23.45 -13.76
CA GLY A 104 -29.50 23.63 -14.90
C GLY A 104 -28.86 22.36 -15.43
N ALA A 105 -29.22 21.18 -14.92
CA ALA A 105 -28.75 19.91 -15.47
C ALA A 105 -29.22 19.73 -16.93
N ASP A 106 -28.31 19.30 -17.79
CA ASP A 106 -28.58 18.88 -19.16
C ASP A 106 -28.88 17.38 -19.23
N ILE A 107 -28.25 16.61 -18.34
CA ILE A 107 -28.34 15.15 -18.25
C ILE A 107 -28.77 14.81 -16.82
N ILE A 108 -29.74 13.90 -16.68
CA ILE A 108 -30.12 13.31 -15.39
C ILE A 108 -29.85 11.81 -15.39
N GLU A 109 -29.33 11.30 -14.28
CA GLU A 109 -29.23 9.87 -14.03
C GLU A 109 -30.61 9.27 -13.76
N THR A 110 -30.79 8.01 -14.12
CA THR A 110 -31.94 7.21 -13.68
C THR A 110 -31.70 6.72 -12.25
N ASN A 111 -32.77 6.59 -11.45
CA ASN A 111 -32.70 6.00 -10.11
C ASN A 111 -32.53 4.47 -10.17
N THR A 112 -31.42 4.00 -10.74
CA THR A 112 -31.16 2.59 -11.08
C THR A 112 -29.79 2.07 -10.65
N PHE A 113 -29.11 2.79 -9.75
CA PHE A 113 -27.76 2.44 -9.29
C PHE A 113 -27.64 0.98 -8.78
N SER A 114 -28.65 0.48 -8.07
CA SER A 114 -28.70 -0.88 -7.52
C SER A 114 -29.75 -1.77 -8.21
N SER A 115 -30.24 -1.39 -9.38
CA SER A 115 -31.32 -2.10 -10.10
C SER A 115 -30.81 -3.31 -10.89
N THR A 116 -29.90 -4.07 -10.31
CA THR A 116 -29.43 -5.36 -10.86
C THR A 116 -30.01 -6.51 -10.07
N ARG A 117 -30.15 -7.67 -10.69
CA ARG A 117 -30.58 -8.91 -10.02
C ARG A 117 -29.71 -9.22 -8.78
N VAL A 118 -28.40 -8.94 -8.90
CA VAL A 118 -27.39 -9.18 -7.85
C VAL A 118 -27.63 -8.31 -6.62
N ALA A 119 -27.76 -6.98 -6.81
CA ALA A 119 -27.98 -6.07 -5.68
C ALA A 119 -29.39 -6.21 -5.08
N GLN A 120 -30.40 -6.48 -5.91
CA GLN A 120 -31.78 -6.67 -5.44
C GLN A 120 -31.98 -7.98 -4.65
N ALA A 121 -31.02 -8.92 -4.69
CA ALA A 121 -31.06 -10.13 -3.88
C ALA A 121 -31.01 -9.86 -2.36
N ASP A 122 -30.32 -8.78 -1.96
CA ASP A 122 -30.29 -8.34 -0.55
C ASP A 122 -31.71 -8.03 -0.04
N TYR A 123 -32.58 -7.53 -0.92
CA TYR A 123 -33.99 -7.22 -0.67
C TYR A 123 -34.97 -8.31 -1.12
N ALA A 124 -34.52 -9.43 -1.69
CA ALA A 124 -35.35 -10.48 -2.29
C ALA A 124 -36.27 -9.98 -3.42
N LEU A 125 -35.74 -9.07 -4.26
CA LEU A 125 -36.44 -8.47 -5.40
C LEU A 125 -35.70 -8.73 -6.74
N GLU A 126 -34.93 -9.82 -6.83
CA GLU A 126 -34.14 -10.22 -8.01
C GLU A 126 -34.97 -10.19 -9.30
N HIS A 127 -36.19 -10.71 -9.23
CA HIS A 127 -37.13 -10.84 -10.35
C HIS A 127 -37.68 -9.49 -10.87
N LEU A 128 -37.46 -8.39 -10.15
CA LEU A 128 -37.92 -7.07 -10.54
C LEU A 128 -36.87 -6.24 -11.28
N ALA A 129 -35.63 -6.71 -11.42
CA ALA A 129 -34.54 -5.95 -12.02
C ALA A 129 -34.94 -5.28 -13.35
N TYR A 130 -35.41 -6.03 -14.35
CA TYR A 130 -35.87 -5.44 -15.62
C TYR A 130 -36.97 -4.36 -15.44
N ARG A 131 -37.98 -4.64 -14.61
CA ARG A 131 -39.12 -3.73 -14.38
C ARG A 131 -38.71 -2.46 -13.66
N LEU A 132 -37.84 -2.55 -12.66
CA LEU A 132 -37.30 -1.41 -11.92
C LEU A 132 -36.60 -0.44 -12.87
N ASN A 133 -35.69 -0.94 -13.70
CA ASN A 133 -34.98 -0.14 -14.68
C ASN A 133 -35.91 0.53 -15.68
N ARG A 134 -36.86 -0.23 -16.24
CA ARG A 134 -37.79 0.30 -17.23
C ARG A 134 -38.66 1.42 -16.66
N ILE A 135 -39.22 1.22 -15.46
CA ILE A 135 -40.07 2.24 -14.82
C ILE A 135 -39.23 3.45 -14.42
N SER A 136 -38.05 3.25 -13.83
CA SER A 136 -37.18 4.36 -13.44
C SER A 136 -36.73 5.20 -14.64
N ALA A 137 -36.40 4.56 -15.77
CA ALA A 137 -36.11 5.25 -17.03
C ALA A 137 -37.32 6.02 -17.57
N GLN A 138 -38.54 5.48 -17.46
CA GLN A 138 -39.76 6.19 -17.85
C GLN A 138 -40.06 7.40 -16.96
N VAL A 139 -39.81 7.30 -15.65
CA VAL A 139 -39.97 8.41 -14.70
C VAL A 139 -38.99 9.53 -15.02
N ALA A 140 -37.71 9.21 -15.21
CA ALA A 140 -36.69 10.18 -15.62
C ALA A 140 -37.00 10.79 -17.00
N ARG A 141 -37.42 9.98 -17.98
CA ARG A 141 -37.83 10.45 -19.31
C ARG A 141 -38.99 11.43 -19.24
N LYS A 142 -40.02 11.12 -18.45
CA LYS A 142 -41.15 12.03 -18.23
C LYS A 142 -40.69 13.37 -17.68
N ALA A 143 -39.81 13.38 -16.67
CA ALA A 143 -39.25 14.63 -16.13
C ALA A 143 -38.44 15.41 -17.18
N ALA A 144 -37.58 14.73 -17.93
CA ALA A 144 -36.80 15.33 -19.01
C ALA A 144 -37.67 15.95 -20.11
N ASP A 145 -38.72 15.23 -20.55
CA ASP A 145 -39.65 15.69 -21.58
C ASP A 145 -40.51 16.87 -21.09
N ASP A 146 -41.01 16.80 -19.85
CA ASP A 146 -41.78 17.89 -19.23
C ASP A 146 -40.95 19.18 -19.15
N VAL A 147 -39.70 19.10 -18.67
CA VAL A 147 -38.81 20.28 -18.56
C VAL A 147 -38.32 20.74 -19.93
N THR A 148 -38.12 19.84 -20.88
CA THR A 148 -37.82 20.20 -22.28
C THR A 148 -38.97 20.99 -22.89
N ALA A 149 -40.21 20.55 -22.70
CA ALA A 149 -41.40 21.27 -23.17
C ALA A 149 -41.56 22.64 -22.47
N GLN A 150 -41.19 22.73 -21.18
CA GLN A 150 -41.27 23.97 -20.41
C GLN A 150 -40.17 24.99 -20.77
N THR A 151 -38.93 24.54 -21.00
CA THR A 151 -37.75 25.43 -21.15
C THR A 151 -37.31 25.60 -22.60
N GLY A 152 -37.73 24.71 -23.50
CA GLY A 152 -37.29 24.65 -24.89
C GLY A 152 -35.88 24.07 -25.08
N ILE A 153 -35.16 23.71 -24.00
CA ILE A 153 -33.83 23.11 -24.07
C ILE A 153 -33.97 21.60 -23.89
N LYS A 154 -33.43 20.83 -24.84
CA LYS A 154 -33.46 19.37 -24.80
C LYS A 154 -32.70 18.85 -23.58
N ARG A 155 -33.29 17.88 -22.88
CA ARG A 155 -32.73 17.17 -21.72
C ARG A 155 -32.51 15.71 -22.04
N TYR A 156 -31.44 15.14 -21.48
CA TYR A 156 -31.03 13.76 -21.75
C TYR A 156 -31.16 12.89 -20.49
N VAL A 157 -31.45 11.61 -20.69
CA VAL A 157 -31.54 10.62 -19.61
C VAL A 157 -30.39 9.62 -19.71
N ALA A 158 -29.60 9.51 -18.65
CA ALA A 158 -28.55 8.53 -18.51
C ALA A 158 -29.06 7.30 -17.73
N GLY A 159 -28.98 6.14 -18.36
CA GLY A 159 -29.20 4.84 -17.72
C GLY A 159 -28.06 4.51 -16.76
N SER A 160 -28.25 4.74 -15.45
CA SER A 160 -27.24 4.50 -14.42
C SER A 160 -27.10 3.00 -14.16
N MET A 161 -25.89 2.49 -14.34
CA MET A 161 -25.51 1.10 -14.10
C MET A 161 -24.37 1.07 -13.06
N GLY A 162 -24.73 0.88 -11.80
CA GLY A 162 -23.78 0.81 -10.69
C GLY A 162 -22.99 -0.51 -10.65
N PRO A 163 -21.97 -0.61 -9.77
CA PRO A 163 -20.98 -1.70 -9.78
C PRO A 163 -21.45 -3.01 -9.12
N THR A 164 -22.69 -3.07 -8.59
CA THR A 164 -23.19 -4.12 -7.66
C THR A 164 -22.45 -4.17 -6.31
N ASN A 165 -22.83 -5.09 -5.43
CA ASN A 165 -22.15 -5.35 -4.15
C ASN A 165 -21.13 -6.51 -4.21
N ARG A 166 -20.80 -7.00 -5.42
CA ARG A 166 -19.89 -8.14 -5.65
C ARG A 166 -18.66 -7.71 -6.47
N THR A 167 -17.55 -8.41 -6.31
CA THR A 167 -16.25 -8.10 -6.96
C THR A 167 -15.77 -9.30 -7.77
N LEU A 168 -15.28 -9.06 -8.98
CA LEU A 168 -14.65 -10.07 -9.84
C LEU A 168 -13.13 -10.13 -9.68
N SER A 169 -12.48 -9.00 -9.42
CA SER A 169 -11.02 -8.95 -9.30
C SER A 169 -10.52 -9.23 -7.88
N VAL A 170 -11.34 -8.95 -6.86
CA VAL A 170 -10.99 -9.07 -5.44
C VAL A 170 -11.77 -10.20 -4.78
N SER A 171 -11.08 -11.03 -3.98
CA SER A 171 -11.74 -12.06 -3.17
C SER A 171 -12.43 -11.43 -1.95
N PRO A 172 -13.64 -11.88 -1.58
CA PRO A 172 -14.29 -11.47 -0.33
C PRO A 172 -13.64 -12.06 0.92
N SER A 173 -12.66 -12.98 0.78
CA SER A 173 -11.95 -13.63 1.89
C SER A 173 -10.44 -13.58 1.68
N VAL A 174 -9.73 -13.03 2.67
CA VAL A 174 -8.26 -12.97 2.69
C VAL A 174 -7.64 -14.37 2.76
N GLU A 175 -8.32 -15.33 3.39
CA GLU A 175 -7.85 -16.72 3.52
C GLU A 175 -8.04 -17.54 2.24
N ARG A 176 -8.92 -17.09 1.33
CA ARG A 176 -9.20 -17.73 0.05
C ARG A 176 -9.01 -16.75 -1.11
N PRO A 177 -7.77 -16.38 -1.44
CA PRO A 177 -7.49 -15.41 -2.50
C PRO A 177 -7.91 -15.89 -3.90
N ASP A 178 -8.09 -17.20 -4.11
CA ASP A 178 -8.59 -17.78 -5.37
C ASP A 178 -10.11 -17.64 -5.58
N TYR A 179 -10.86 -17.45 -4.50
CA TYR A 179 -12.33 -17.46 -4.52
C TYR A 179 -12.92 -16.12 -5.02
N ARG A 180 -14.03 -16.20 -5.75
CA ARG A 180 -14.88 -15.05 -6.12
C ARG A 180 -16.33 -15.36 -5.78
N ASN A 181 -17.08 -14.35 -5.34
CA ASN A 181 -18.48 -14.50 -4.93
C ASN A 181 -19.48 -14.34 -6.09
N ILE A 182 -18.98 -13.99 -7.27
CA ILE A 182 -19.72 -13.90 -8.53
C ILE A 182 -18.76 -14.19 -9.68
N THR A 183 -19.31 -14.63 -10.81
CA THR A 183 -18.56 -14.88 -12.06
C THR A 183 -18.84 -13.80 -13.10
N PHE A 184 -17.97 -13.70 -14.10
CA PHE A 184 -18.13 -12.74 -15.19
C PHE A 184 -19.46 -12.92 -15.93
N ASP A 185 -19.83 -14.17 -16.22
CA ASP A 185 -21.07 -14.50 -16.94
C ASP A 185 -22.32 -14.12 -16.13
N GLU A 186 -22.33 -14.37 -14.82
CA GLU A 186 -23.44 -13.97 -13.94
C GLU A 186 -23.62 -12.44 -13.91
N LEU A 187 -22.52 -11.67 -13.94
CA LEU A 187 -22.59 -10.22 -14.06
C LEU A 187 -23.03 -9.76 -15.45
N VAL A 188 -22.55 -10.41 -16.51
CA VAL A 188 -23.02 -10.14 -17.88
C VAL A 188 -24.54 -10.35 -17.97
N GLU A 189 -25.07 -11.45 -17.42
CA GLU A 189 -26.52 -11.70 -17.39
C GLU A 189 -27.27 -10.62 -16.61
N ALA A 190 -26.79 -10.27 -15.40
CA ALA A 190 -27.43 -9.24 -14.58
C ALA A 190 -27.42 -7.86 -15.26
N TYR A 191 -26.30 -7.47 -15.87
CA TYR A 191 -26.19 -6.22 -16.61
C TYR A 191 -26.97 -6.24 -17.93
N THR A 192 -27.09 -7.39 -18.59
CA THR A 192 -27.95 -7.55 -19.79
C THR A 192 -29.41 -7.29 -19.43
N GLU A 193 -29.90 -7.87 -18.32
CA GLU A 193 -31.26 -7.65 -17.85
C GLU A 193 -31.51 -6.17 -17.47
N GLN A 194 -30.56 -5.56 -16.78
CA GLN A 194 -30.61 -4.12 -16.44
C GLN A 194 -30.66 -3.24 -17.69
N ALA A 195 -29.72 -3.44 -18.61
CA ALA A 195 -29.58 -2.64 -19.82
C ALA A 195 -30.81 -2.75 -20.73
N LYS A 196 -31.40 -3.95 -20.89
CA LYS A 196 -32.67 -4.12 -21.62
C LYS A 196 -33.78 -3.26 -21.02
N GLY A 197 -33.92 -3.26 -19.70
CA GLY A 197 -34.91 -2.44 -19.01
C GLY A 197 -34.70 -0.95 -19.26
N LEU A 198 -33.46 -0.47 -19.16
CA LEU A 198 -33.10 0.93 -19.43
C LEU A 198 -33.37 1.33 -20.89
N LEU A 199 -32.93 0.52 -21.85
CA LEU A 199 -33.11 0.78 -23.28
C LEU A 199 -34.59 0.79 -23.67
N ASP A 200 -35.39 -0.17 -23.18
CA ASP A 200 -36.84 -0.21 -23.38
C ASP A 200 -37.57 0.94 -22.67
N GLY A 201 -37.01 1.42 -21.57
CA GLY A 201 -37.45 2.62 -20.85
C GLY A 201 -37.13 3.93 -21.58
N GLY A 202 -36.29 3.87 -22.62
CA GLY A 202 -36.00 4.97 -23.52
C GLY A 202 -34.92 5.92 -23.01
N VAL A 203 -33.83 5.41 -22.43
CA VAL A 203 -32.64 6.21 -22.08
C VAL A 203 -31.89 6.71 -23.33
N ASP A 204 -31.18 7.83 -23.20
CA ASP A 204 -30.35 8.42 -24.28
C ASP A 204 -28.90 7.93 -24.22
N VAL A 205 -28.39 7.74 -23.00
CA VAL A 205 -26.98 7.40 -22.70
C VAL A 205 -26.95 6.19 -21.77
N MET A 206 -25.98 5.29 -21.95
CA MET A 206 -25.70 4.23 -20.98
C MET A 206 -24.53 4.67 -20.10
N LEU A 207 -24.75 4.81 -18.79
CA LEU A 207 -23.73 5.28 -17.84
C LEU A 207 -23.31 4.13 -16.92
N VAL A 208 -22.13 3.57 -17.15
CA VAL A 208 -21.49 2.62 -16.23
C VAL A 208 -20.66 3.43 -15.25
N GLU A 209 -21.03 3.42 -13.97
CA GLU A 209 -20.48 4.39 -13.01
C GLU A 209 -20.10 3.81 -11.65
N THR A 210 -19.40 4.63 -10.87
CA THR A 210 -18.87 4.28 -9.55
C THR A 210 -18.05 2.99 -9.60
N ILE A 211 -17.24 2.84 -10.65
CA ILE A 211 -16.53 1.61 -10.92
C ILE A 211 -15.37 1.49 -9.93
N PHE A 212 -15.57 0.67 -8.90
CA PHE A 212 -14.53 0.28 -7.96
C PHE A 212 -13.73 -0.94 -8.44
N ASP A 213 -14.31 -1.76 -9.33
CA ASP A 213 -13.70 -2.96 -9.94
C ASP A 213 -13.87 -2.94 -11.47
N THR A 214 -12.76 -2.80 -12.19
CA THR A 214 -12.76 -2.70 -13.65
C THR A 214 -13.26 -3.96 -14.33
N ALA A 215 -13.12 -5.14 -13.71
CA ALA A 215 -13.66 -6.37 -14.28
C ALA A 215 -15.20 -6.36 -14.33
N ASN A 216 -15.87 -5.75 -13.33
CA ASN A 216 -17.31 -5.57 -13.35
C ASN A 216 -17.73 -4.62 -14.48
N ALA A 217 -16.99 -3.53 -14.68
CA ALA A 217 -17.23 -2.62 -15.79
C ALA A 217 -17.08 -3.32 -17.14
N LYS A 218 -16.05 -4.15 -17.32
CA LYS A 218 -15.88 -4.95 -18.54
C LYS A 218 -17.06 -5.90 -18.77
N ALA A 219 -17.64 -6.50 -17.72
CA ALA A 219 -18.85 -7.32 -17.83
C ALA A 219 -20.07 -6.49 -18.28
N ALA A 220 -20.25 -5.28 -17.73
CA ALA A 220 -21.31 -4.36 -18.15
C ALA A 220 -21.13 -3.93 -19.63
N LEU A 221 -19.92 -3.54 -20.02
CA LEU A 221 -19.60 -3.15 -21.40
C LEU A 221 -19.79 -4.30 -22.38
N PHE A 222 -19.41 -5.52 -22.00
CA PHE A 222 -19.66 -6.73 -22.77
C PHE A 222 -21.16 -6.95 -23.00
N ALA A 223 -21.98 -6.82 -21.95
CA ALA A 223 -23.43 -6.93 -22.04
C ALA A 223 -24.03 -5.88 -22.99
N LEU A 224 -23.59 -4.62 -22.88
CA LEU A 224 -24.04 -3.52 -23.74
C LEU A 224 -23.71 -3.78 -25.23
N HIS A 225 -22.47 -4.16 -25.53
CA HIS A 225 -22.07 -4.44 -26.91
C HIS A 225 -22.84 -5.61 -27.50
N LYS A 226 -23.05 -6.69 -26.74
CA LYS A 226 -23.86 -7.81 -27.20
C LYS A 226 -25.29 -7.37 -27.55
N LEU A 227 -25.91 -6.54 -26.71
CA LEU A 227 -27.23 -5.99 -26.99
C LEU A 227 -27.25 -5.09 -28.23
N PHE A 228 -26.22 -4.29 -28.45
CA PHE A 228 -26.12 -3.43 -29.63
C PHE A 228 -25.85 -4.20 -30.94
N GLU A 229 -25.18 -5.35 -30.86
CA GLU A 229 -24.96 -6.21 -32.01
C GLU A 229 -26.22 -7.03 -32.38
N GLU A 230 -26.99 -7.49 -31.39
CA GLU A 230 -28.07 -8.46 -31.58
C GLU A 230 -29.48 -7.84 -31.66
N GLU A 231 -29.79 -6.84 -30.82
CA GLU A 231 -31.19 -6.46 -30.52
C GLU A 231 -31.49 -4.95 -30.61
N TYR A 232 -30.54 -4.09 -30.24
CA TYR A 232 -30.78 -2.65 -30.05
C TYR A 232 -29.87 -1.77 -30.92
N ALA A 233 -30.35 -0.57 -31.27
CA ALA A 233 -29.48 0.44 -31.85
C ALA A 233 -28.48 0.95 -30.80
N PRO A 234 -27.22 1.24 -31.17
CA PRO A 234 -26.21 1.70 -30.23
C PRO A 234 -26.59 3.03 -29.59
N ARG A 235 -26.26 3.15 -28.30
CA ARG A 235 -26.35 4.39 -27.52
C ARG A 235 -24.96 4.80 -27.06
N PRO A 236 -24.68 6.12 -26.91
CA PRO A 236 -23.41 6.57 -26.36
C PRO A 236 -23.21 5.97 -24.97
N ILE A 237 -21.99 5.49 -24.71
CA ILE A 237 -21.59 4.90 -23.44
C ILE A 237 -20.73 5.90 -22.68
N PHE A 238 -21.10 6.17 -21.43
CA PHE A 238 -20.29 6.91 -20.46
C PHE A 238 -19.72 5.92 -19.45
N VAL A 239 -18.46 6.12 -19.07
CA VAL A 239 -17.74 5.25 -18.14
C VAL A 239 -17.10 6.10 -17.05
N SER A 240 -17.48 5.88 -15.79
CA SER A 240 -16.95 6.63 -14.65
C SER A 240 -16.34 5.72 -13.60
N GLY A 241 -15.03 5.89 -13.38
CA GLY A 241 -14.27 5.20 -12.34
C GLY A 241 -14.38 5.87 -10.97
N THR A 242 -14.03 5.14 -9.92
CA THR A 242 -13.90 5.72 -8.57
C THR A 242 -12.54 5.43 -7.99
N ILE A 243 -11.80 6.50 -7.67
CA ILE A 243 -10.50 6.46 -6.99
C ILE A 243 -10.75 6.61 -5.49
N VAL A 244 -10.28 5.67 -4.69
CA VAL A 244 -10.68 5.56 -3.27
C VAL A 244 -9.83 6.39 -2.32
N ASP A 245 -8.62 6.76 -2.72
CA ASP A 245 -7.70 7.53 -1.87
C ASP A 245 -6.68 8.35 -2.69
N LYS A 246 -5.78 9.06 -1.99
CA LYS A 246 -4.72 9.89 -2.60
C LYS A 246 -3.64 9.08 -3.35
N SER A 247 -3.67 7.75 -3.32
CA SER A 247 -2.74 6.92 -4.12
C SER A 247 -3.09 6.90 -5.61
N GLY A 248 -4.30 7.35 -5.99
CA GLY A 248 -4.73 7.40 -7.38
C GLY A 248 -5.19 6.05 -7.94
N ARG A 249 -5.62 5.12 -7.08
CA ARG A 249 -6.05 3.76 -7.44
C ARG A 249 -7.52 3.50 -7.16
N THR A 250 -8.13 2.62 -7.97
CA THR A 250 -9.44 2.03 -7.69
C THR A 250 -9.37 1.08 -6.49
N LEU A 251 -10.53 0.61 -5.99
CA LEU A 251 -10.55 -0.41 -4.93
C LEU A 251 -9.86 -1.71 -5.37
N SER A 252 -9.95 -2.07 -6.66
CA SER A 252 -9.23 -3.20 -7.25
C SER A 252 -7.72 -2.96 -7.46
N GLY A 253 -7.21 -1.79 -7.06
CA GLY A 253 -5.79 -1.43 -7.08
C GLY A 253 -5.28 -0.85 -8.40
N GLN A 254 -6.16 -0.61 -9.38
CA GLN A 254 -5.77 -0.17 -10.73
C GLN A 254 -5.60 1.36 -10.79
N THR A 255 -4.58 1.86 -11.48
CA THR A 255 -4.38 3.30 -11.68
C THR A 255 -5.35 3.87 -12.71
N GLY A 256 -5.60 5.20 -12.68
CA GLY A 256 -6.49 5.86 -13.63
C GLY A 256 -6.10 5.64 -15.11
N GLU A 257 -4.80 5.61 -15.44
CA GLU A 257 -4.33 5.33 -16.80
C GLU A 257 -4.62 3.88 -17.23
N ALA A 258 -4.34 2.92 -16.34
CA ALA A 258 -4.60 1.51 -16.60
C ALA A 258 -6.10 1.23 -16.75
N PHE A 259 -6.93 1.92 -15.97
CA PHE A 259 -8.39 1.88 -16.08
C PHE A 259 -8.84 2.33 -17.47
N VAL A 260 -8.38 3.50 -17.95
CA VAL A 260 -8.70 4.01 -19.30
C VAL A 260 -8.35 2.99 -20.37
N ILE A 261 -7.14 2.41 -20.32
CA ILE A 261 -6.71 1.39 -21.29
C ILE A 261 -7.65 0.17 -21.27
N SER A 262 -8.05 -0.28 -20.09
CA SER A 262 -8.84 -1.50 -19.89
C SER A 262 -10.25 -1.38 -20.49
N VAL A 263 -10.83 -0.18 -20.49
CA VAL A 263 -12.21 0.07 -20.96
C VAL A 263 -12.27 0.74 -22.34
N SER A 264 -11.15 1.21 -22.89
CA SER A 264 -11.12 1.93 -24.19
C SER A 264 -11.65 1.11 -25.38
N HIS A 265 -11.64 -0.22 -25.28
CA HIS A 265 -12.17 -1.10 -26.33
C HIS A 265 -13.67 -0.88 -26.59
N SER A 266 -14.42 -0.40 -25.59
CA SER A 266 -15.84 -0.12 -25.72
C SER A 266 -16.17 1.20 -26.42
N LYS A 267 -15.13 1.97 -26.79
CA LYS A 267 -15.25 3.30 -27.41
C LYS A 267 -16.23 4.22 -26.67
N PRO A 268 -16.02 4.46 -25.36
CA PRO A 268 -16.90 5.35 -24.62
C PRO A 268 -16.85 6.78 -25.18
N LEU A 269 -18.01 7.44 -25.30
CA LEU A 269 -18.07 8.85 -25.70
C LEU A 269 -17.45 9.73 -24.61
N CYS A 270 -17.73 9.40 -23.34
CA CYS A 270 -17.16 10.06 -22.17
C CYS A 270 -16.52 9.06 -21.21
N ILE A 271 -15.38 9.44 -20.63
CA ILE A 271 -14.73 8.69 -19.56
C ILE A 271 -14.27 9.64 -18.45
N GLY A 272 -14.36 9.22 -17.19
CA GLY A 272 -13.80 10.02 -16.11
C GLY A 272 -14.05 9.45 -14.73
N LEU A 273 -14.29 10.31 -13.74
CA LEU A 273 -14.33 9.92 -12.33
C LEU A 273 -15.51 10.52 -11.57
N ASN A 274 -15.97 9.77 -10.58
CA ASN A 274 -17.00 10.20 -9.65
C ASN A 274 -16.85 9.59 -8.26
N CYS A 275 -17.52 10.24 -7.29
CA CYS A 275 -17.61 9.81 -5.90
C CYS A 275 -16.23 9.71 -5.18
N ALA A 276 -16.24 9.19 -3.95
CA ALA A 276 -15.15 8.99 -2.99
C ALA A 276 -14.34 10.24 -2.58
N LEU A 277 -13.95 11.07 -3.54
CA LEU A 277 -13.12 12.25 -3.38
C LEU A 277 -13.92 13.53 -3.64
N GLY A 278 -13.50 14.63 -3.00
CA GLY A 278 -13.93 15.97 -3.34
C GLY A 278 -13.24 16.45 -4.63
N ALA A 279 -13.65 17.64 -5.11
CA ALA A 279 -13.08 18.21 -6.32
C ALA A 279 -11.56 18.46 -6.20
N VAL A 280 -11.07 18.92 -5.05
CA VAL A 280 -9.64 19.25 -4.88
C VAL A 280 -8.76 18.01 -5.04
N GLU A 281 -9.12 16.90 -4.39
CA GLU A 281 -8.37 15.65 -4.42
C GLU A 281 -8.46 14.93 -5.77
N MET A 282 -9.58 15.09 -6.49
CA MET A 282 -9.82 14.41 -7.76
C MET A 282 -9.07 15.07 -8.95
N ARG A 283 -8.65 16.33 -8.81
CA ARG A 283 -8.00 17.11 -9.88
C ARG A 283 -6.82 16.41 -10.57
N PRO A 284 -5.76 15.96 -9.85
CA PRO A 284 -4.60 15.34 -10.49
C PRO A 284 -4.97 14.09 -11.30
N PHE A 285 -5.98 13.34 -10.85
CA PHE A 285 -6.38 12.10 -11.52
C PHE A 285 -7.20 12.37 -12.79
N ILE A 286 -8.06 13.38 -12.78
CA ILE A 286 -8.78 13.85 -13.97
C ILE A 286 -7.81 14.39 -15.03
N GLU A 287 -6.77 15.13 -14.61
CA GLU A 287 -5.76 15.61 -15.54
C GLU A 287 -5.01 14.44 -16.20
N THR A 288 -4.59 13.44 -15.42
CA THR A 288 -3.94 12.23 -15.95
C THR A 288 -4.85 11.46 -16.92
N ILE A 289 -6.11 11.24 -16.57
CA ILE A 289 -7.09 10.57 -17.45
C ILE A 289 -7.28 11.38 -18.73
N GLY A 290 -7.43 12.70 -18.63
CA GLY A 290 -7.61 13.61 -19.76
C GLY A 290 -6.42 13.61 -20.72
N LYS A 291 -5.20 13.36 -20.25
CA LYS A 291 -4.01 13.19 -21.12
C LYS A 291 -3.95 11.83 -21.83
N CYS A 292 -4.72 10.84 -21.36
CA CYS A 292 -4.63 9.45 -21.79
C CYS A 292 -5.85 8.94 -22.57
N THR A 293 -6.84 9.79 -22.86
CA THR A 293 -8.07 9.41 -23.57
C THR A 293 -8.42 10.38 -24.72
N THR A 294 -8.89 9.86 -25.85
CA THR A 294 -9.53 10.66 -26.91
C THR A 294 -11.02 10.92 -26.62
N ALA A 295 -11.59 10.23 -25.64
CA ALA A 295 -12.96 10.48 -25.21
C ALA A 295 -13.09 11.84 -24.51
N TYR A 296 -14.32 12.33 -24.41
CA TYR A 296 -14.64 13.47 -23.57
C TYR A 296 -14.49 13.11 -22.09
N VAL A 297 -14.22 14.10 -21.23
CA VAL A 297 -14.00 13.85 -19.80
C VAL A 297 -15.22 14.26 -18.99
N ILE A 298 -15.74 13.32 -18.21
CA ILE A 298 -16.85 13.52 -17.26
C ILE A 298 -16.33 13.52 -15.82
N CYS A 299 -16.71 14.50 -15.01
CA CYS A 299 -16.24 14.60 -13.62
C CYS A 299 -17.36 15.09 -12.70
N TYR A 300 -17.71 14.28 -11.70
CA TYR A 300 -18.77 14.61 -10.76
C TYR A 300 -18.37 14.16 -9.34
N PRO A 301 -17.54 14.98 -8.66
CA PRO A 301 -17.03 14.66 -7.33
C PRO A 301 -18.11 14.80 -6.25
N ASN A 302 -17.79 14.37 -5.03
CA ASN A 302 -18.63 14.66 -3.87
C ASN A 302 -18.57 16.15 -3.50
N ALA A 303 -19.56 16.63 -2.74
CA ALA A 303 -19.51 17.94 -2.08
C ALA A 303 -18.55 17.90 -0.87
N GLY A 304 -17.27 17.66 -1.16
CA GLY A 304 -16.20 17.46 -0.17
C GLY A 304 -16.07 16.01 0.26
N LEU A 305 -15.12 15.75 1.16
CA LEU A 305 -15.04 14.46 1.83
C LEU A 305 -16.20 14.34 2.83
N PRO A 306 -16.79 13.14 2.98
CA PRO A 306 -17.85 12.93 3.96
C PRO A 306 -17.32 13.29 5.35
N ASN A 307 -18.07 14.11 6.08
CA ASN A 307 -17.74 14.41 7.45
C ASN A 307 -17.98 13.18 8.33
N THR A 308 -17.59 13.26 9.60
CA THR A 308 -17.73 12.13 10.52
C THR A 308 -19.18 11.64 10.65
N PHE A 309 -20.16 12.50 10.33
CA PHE A 309 -21.61 12.29 10.34
C PHE A 309 -22.20 11.69 9.07
N GLY A 310 -21.35 11.35 8.09
CA GLY A 310 -21.80 10.88 6.77
C GLY A 310 -22.52 11.95 5.95
N GLY A 311 -22.46 13.21 6.39
CA GLY A 311 -22.93 14.39 5.66
C GLY A 311 -21.79 15.04 4.86
N TYR A 312 -22.13 16.08 4.12
CA TYR A 312 -21.23 16.79 3.22
C TYR A 312 -21.29 18.29 3.51
N ASP A 313 -20.16 18.88 3.89
CA ASP A 313 -20.10 20.26 4.41
C ASP A 313 -19.68 21.29 3.34
N GLU A 314 -19.24 20.86 2.15
CA GLU A 314 -18.85 21.77 1.08
C GLU A 314 -20.09 22.48 0.52
N THR A 315 -20.08 23.81 0.52
CA THR A 315 -21.25 24.59 0.07
C THR A 315 -21.34 24.63 -1.47
N PRO A 316 -22.50 25.01 -2.04
CA PRO A 316 -22.67 25.23 -3.47
C PRO A 316 -21.61 26.15 -4.10
N GLU A 317 -21.24 27.23 -3.41
CA GLU A 317 -20.27 28.21 -3.88
C GLU A 317 -18.85 27.64 -3.92
N VAL A 318 -18.47 26.86 -2.90
CA VAL A 318 -17.14 26.24 -2.82
C VAL A 318 -16.99 25.16 -3.88
N THR A 319 -17.99 24.27 -3.98
CA THR A 319 -18.01 23.21 -5.00
C THR A 319 -17.92 23.82 -6.41
N ALA A 320 -18.75 24.83 -6.71
CA ALA A 320 -18.74 25.49 -8.00
C ALA A 320 -17.41 26.22 -8.29
N LYS A 321 -16.75 26.79 -7.28
CA LYS A 321 -15.42 27.41 -7.44
C LYS A 321 -14.38 26.38 -7.85
N HIS A 322 -14.35 25.20 -7.22
CA HIS A 322 -13.41 24.14 -7.55
C HIS A 322 -13.66 23.58 -8.96
N ILE A 323 -14.92 23.28 -9.31
CA ILE A 323 -15.29 22.81 -10.64
C ILE A 323 -15.01 23.86 -11.72
N LYS A 324 -15.19 25.15 -11.42
CA LYS A 324 -14.85 26.24 -12.35
C LYS A 324 -13.36 26.23 -12.69
N ASN A 325 -12.47 25.95 -11.73
CA ASN A 325 -11.04 25.86 -12.01
C ASN A 325 -10.74 24.72 -12.99
N PHE A 326 -11.42 23.57 -12.88
CA PHE A 326 -11.27 22.46 -13.83
C PHE A 326 -11.67 22.86 -15.24
N ALA A 327 -12.78 23.60 -15.36
CA ALA A 327 -13.27 24.10 -16.63
C ALA A 327 -12.33 25.15 -17.24
N LEU A 328 -11.77 26.05 -16.42
CA LEU A 328 -10.80 27.07 -16.87
C LEU A 328 -9.48 26.46 -17.35
N ASP A 329 -9.02 25.40 -16.67
CA ASP A 329 -7.82 24.64 -17.02
C ASP A 329 -8.04 23.70 -18.22
N GLY A 330 -9.27 23.64 -18.75
CA GLY A 330 -9.61 22.81 -19.91
C GLY A 330 -9.53 21.31 -19.62
N LEU A 331 -9.91 20.88 -18.41
CA LEU A 331 -9.82 19.49 -17.97
C LEU A 331 -11.09 18.66 -18.23
N VAL A 332 -12.25 19.30 -18.38
CA VAL A 332 -13.56 18.64 -18.35
C VAL A 332 -14.46 19.02 -19.52
N ASN A 333 -15.39 18.12 -19.87
CA ASN A 333 -16.43 18.30 -20.88
C ASN A 333 -17.85 18.15 -20.30
N ILE A 334 -17.99 17.32 -19.27
CA ILE A 334 -19.22 17.17 -18.48
C ILE A 334 -18.86 17.32 -17.01
N VAL A 335 -19.64 18.11 -16.28
CA VAL A 335 -19.49 18.28 -14.83
C VAL A 335 -20.81 18.06 -14.11
N GLY A 336 -20.77 17.49 -12.91
CA GLY A 336 -21.94 17.30 -12.05
C GLY A 336 -21.52 17.21 -10.60
N GLY A 337 -22.28 16.50 -9.78
CA GLY A 337 -21.79 16.07 -8.47
C GLY A 337 -22.43 14.77 -8.02
N CYS A 338 -21.81 14.12 -7.04
CA CYS A 338 -22.25 12.83 -6.53
C CYS A 338 -22.86 12.99 -5.13
N CYS A 339 -22.29 12.34 -4.11
CA CYS A 339 -22.83 12.38 -2.76
C CYS A 339 -22.70 13.79 -2.15
N GLY A 340 -23.77 14.26 -1.50
CA GLY A 340 -23.85 15.61 -0.92
C GLY A 340 -24.29 16.71 -1.89
N THR A 341 -24.29 16.45 -3.21
CA THR A 341 -24.62 17.47 -4.21
C THR A 341 -26.13 17.62 -4.39
N THR A 342 -26.66 18.82 -4.14
CA THR A 342 -28.09 19.17 -4.25
C THR A 342 -28.38 20.05 -5.49
N PRO A 343 -29.65 20.31 -5.86
CA PRO A 343 -29.99 21.24 -6.94
C PRO A 343 -29.37 22.64 -6.77
N ALA A 344 -29.14 23.10 -5.53
CA ALA A 344 -28.45 24.36 -5.28
C ALA A 344 -26.98 24.33 -5.77
N HIS A 345 -26.29 23.21 -5.57
CA HIS A 345 -24.94 22.99 -6.07
C HIS A 345 -24.92 22.97 -7.60
N ILE A 346 -25.82 22.20 -8.22
CA ILE A 346 -25.92 22.09 -9.69
C ILE A 346 -26.18 23.45 -10.32
N ARG A 347 -27.05 24.29 -9.73
CA ARG A 347 -27.26 25.66 -10.20
C ARG A 347 -25.99 26.50 -10.18
N LYS A 348 -25.22 26.44 -9.08
CA LYS A 348 -23.95 27.17 -8.97
C LYS A 348 -22.88 26.64 -9.91
N ILE A 349 -22.79 25.33 -10.10
CA ILE A 349 -21.89 24.71 -11.08
C ILE A 349 -22.25 25.19 -12.50
N ALA A 350 -23.53 25.10 -12.88
CA ALA A 350 -24.02 25.53 -14.19
C ALA A 350 -23.74 27.02 -14.45
N GLU A 351 -24.00 27.89 -13.47
CA GLU A 351 -23.66 29.32 -13.54
C GLU A 351 -22.15 29.55 -13.72
N ALA A 352 -21.32 28.79 -13.00
CA ALA A 352 -19.87 28.97 -12.97
C ALA A 352 -19.16 28.53 -14.26
N VAL A 353 -19.62 27.44 -14.90
CA VAL A 353 -18.97 26.88 -16.10
C VAL A 353 -19.58 27.37 -17.42
N LYS A 354 -20.70 28.10 -17.39
CA LYS A 354 -21.45 28.56 -18.59
C LYS A 354 -20.61 29.25 -19.67
N LEU A 355 -19.59 30.00 -19.27
CA LEU A 355 -18.71 30.77 -20.17
C LEU A 355 -17.35 30.12 -20.39
N CYS A 356 -17.11 28.94 -19.82
CA CYS A 356 -15.84 28.23 -19.96
C CYS A 356 -15.83 27.42 -21.26
N LYS A 357 -14.65 27.29 -21.88
CA LYS A 357 -14.46 26.45 -23.05
C LYS A 357 -14.33 24.98 -22.62
N PRO A 358 -14.93 24.02 -23.33
CA PRO A 358 -14.72 22.61 -23.07
C PRO A 358 -13.27 22.19 -23.28
N ARG A 359 -12.85 21.11 -22.61
CA ARG A 359 -11.61 20.40 -22.94
C ARG A 359 -11.59 19.98 -24.40
N VAL A 360 -10.45 20.15 -25.07
CA VAL A 360 -10.21 19.59 -26.40
C VAL A 360 -9.51 18.23 -26.23
N PRO A 361 -10.14 17.11 -26.61
CA PRO A 361 -9.49 15.80 -26.51
C PRO A 361 -8.17 15.77 -27.30
N PRO A 362 -7.07 15.26 -26.72
CA PRO A 362 -5.79 15.20 -27.40
C PRO A 362 -5.83 14.15 -28.51
N SER A 363 -4.99 14.33 -29.53
CA SER A 363 -4.61 13.22 -30.41
C SER A 363 -3.67 12.30 -29.63
N LEU A 364 -4.16 11.13 -29.23
CA LEU A 364 -3.34 10.17 -28.51
C LEU A 364 -2.33 9.49 -29.41
N CYS A 365 -1.23 9.03 -28.79
CA CYS A 365 -0.11 8.27 -29.31
C CYS A 365 -0.50 7.26 -30.41
N GLN A 366 -0.62 7.74 -31.65
CA GLN A 366 -0.92 6.91 -32.81
C GLN A 366 0.19 5.87 -32.96
N GLY A 367 -0.17 4.60 -33.18
CA GLY A 367 0.79 3.52 -33.40
C GLY A 367 1.23 2.75 -32.14
N TYR A 368 0.61 2.97 -30.98
CA TYR A 368 0.96 2.28 -29.73
C TYR A 368 0.03 1.08 -29.48
N MET A 369 0.60 -0.02 -28.99
CA MET A 369 -0.16 -1.09 -28.34
C MET A 369 -0.28 -0.72 -26.86
N LEU A 370 -1.51 -0.71 -26.37
CA LEU A 370 -1.82 -0.37 -25.00
C LEU A 370 -2.27 -1.63 -24.28
N LEU A 371 -1.56 -1.99 -23.23
CA LEU A 371 -1.85 -3.11 -22.34
C LEU A 371 -1.96 -2.58 -20.91
N SER A 372 -2.55 -3.38 -20.03
CA SER A 372 -2.61 -3.04 -18.61
C SER A 372 -2.69 -4.27 -17.72
N GLY A 373 -1.99 -4.22 -16.58
CA GLY A 373 -2.35 -4.94 -15.37
C GLY A 373 -3.10 -3.99 -14.44
N LEU A 374 -2.61 -3.83 -13.21
CA LEU A 374 -2.95 -2.69 -12.34
C LEU A 374 -2.32 -1.38 -12.83
N GLU A 375 -1.26 -1.47 -13.62
CA GLU A 375 -0.52 -0.33 -14.18
C GLU A 375 -0.52 -0.39 -15.71
N PRO A 376 -0.41 0.77 -16.40
CA PRO A 376 -0.41 0.82 -17.85
C PRO A 376 0.94 0.31 -18.39
N PHE A 377 0.91 -0.42 -19.49
CA PHE A 377 2.11 -0.78 -20.23
C PHE A 377 1.92 -0.43 -21.72
N ARG A 378 2.74 0.50 -22.21
CA ARG A 378 2.59 1.09 -23.55
C ARG A 378 3.78 0.68 -24.42
N ILE A 379 3.49 0.06 -25.56
CA ILE A 379 4.52 -0.42 -26.49
C ILE A 379 4.44 0.46 -27.74
N GLY A 380 5.35 1.43 -27.85
CA GLY A 380 5.47 2.34 -28.98
C GLY A 380 6.64 1.99 -29.90
N PRO A 381 6.84 2.77 -30.98
CA PRO A 381 7.95 2.55 -31.94
C PRO A 381 9.36 2.64 -31.34
N TYR A 382 9.51 3.34 -30.22
CA TYR A 382 10.80 3.54 -29.51
C TYR A 382 10.90 2.74 -28.22
N THR A 383 9.88 1.94 -27.89
CA THR A 383 9.98 0.99 -26.77
C THR A 383 11.02 -0.05 -27.14
N ASN A 384 11.89 -0.40 -26.19
CA ASN A 384 12.84 -1.49 -26.37
C ASN A 384 12.13 -2.84 -26.49
N PHE A 385 12.89 -3.90 -26.73
CA PHE A 385 12.34 -5.26 -26.80
C PHE A 385 11.59 -5.63 -25.52
N VAL A 386 10.36 -6.09 -25.68
CA VAL A 386 9.48 -6.45 -24.55
C VAL A 386 9.65 -7.92 -24.19
N ASN A 387 10.04 -8.17 -22.93
CA ASN A 387 10.21 -9.51 -22.39
C ASN A 387 8.89 -10.07 -21.85
N ILE A 388 8.35 -11.10 -22.49
CA ILE A 388 7.19 -11.87 -22.01
C ILE A 388 7.73 -13.10 -21.26
N GLY A 389 7.49 -13.21 -19.95
CA GLY A 389 8.06 -14.27 -19.11
C GLY A 389 7.46 -15.65 -19.39
N GLU A 390 8.29 -16.60 -19.85
CA GLU A 390 7.87 -17.94 -20.32
C GLU A 390 7.60 -19.00 -19.23
N ARG A 391 7.97 -18.75 -17.97
CA ARG A 391 8.11 -19.82 -16.96
C ARG A 391 6.83 -20.24 -16.26
N CYS A 392 5.73 -19.51 -16.42
CA CYS A 392 4.41 -19.88 -15.91
C CYS A 392 3.66 -20.76 -16.91
N ASN A 393 4.36 -21.78 -17.43
CA ASN A 393 3.90 -22.66 -18.48
C ASN A 393 4.06 -24.11 -18.02
N VAL A 394 2.95 -24.87 -17.95
CA VAL A 394 2.96 -26.27 -17.48
C VAL A 394 3.77 -27.17 -18.42
N ALA A 395 3.71 -26.97 -19.74
CA ALA A 395 4.49 -27.75 -20.69
C ALA A 395 5.98 -27.34 -20.71
N GLY A 396 6.28 -26.04 -20.52
CA GLY A 396 7.62 -25.47 -20.68
C GLY A 396 8.48 -25.46 -19.41
N SER A 397 7.88 -25.47 -18.22
CA SER A 397 8.59 -25.27 -16.95
C SER A 397 8.35 -26.41 -15.97
N ARG A 398 9.35 -27.28 -15.79
CA ARG A 398 9.28 -28.44 -14.86
C ARG A 398 8.90 -28.05 -13.43
N LYS A 399 9.39 -26.91 -12.94
CA LYS A 399 9.08 -26.42 -11.58
C LYS A 399 7.60 -26.02 -11.50
N PHE A 400 7.11 -25.26 -12.48
CA PHE A 400 5.73 -24.78 -12.50
C PHE A 400 4.75 -25.94 -12.66
N ALA A 401 5.01 -26.86 -13.61
CA ALA A 401 4.23 -28.06 -13.82
C ALA A 401 4.04 -28.87 -12.53
N LYS A 402 5.13 -29.12 -11.80
CA LYS A 402 5.10 -29.86 -10.53
C LYS A 402 4.22 -29.16 -9.49
N LEU A 403 4.28 -27.84 -9.39
CA LEU A 403 3.51 -27.06 -8.42
C LEU A 403 2.01 -27.07 -8.75
N ILE A 404 1.66 -26.83 -10.02
CA ILE A 404 0.26 -26.82 -10.48
C ILE A 404 -0.36 -28.21 -10.36
N MET A 405 0.32 -29.26 -10.81
CA MET A 405 -0.16 -30.64 -10.69
C MET A 405 -0.32 -31.10 -9.23
N ALA A 406 0.50 -30.57 -8.31
CA ALA A 406 0.38 -30.83 -6.88
C ALA A 406 -0.68 -29.96 -6.17
N GLY A 407 -1.36 -29.07 -6.89
CA GLY A 407 -2.32 -28.12 -6.32
C GLY A 407 -1.69 -27.00 -5.49
N ASN A 408 -0.36 -26.81 -5.54
CA ASN A 408 0.37 -25.80 -4.77
C ASN A 408 0.45 -24.47 -5.54
N TYR A 409 -0.70 -23.83 -5.73
CA TYR A 409 -0.80 -22.59 -6.50
C TYR A 409 -0.13 -21.38 -5.81
N GLU A 410 -0.05 -21.35 -4.48
CA GLU A 410 0.63 -20.27 -3.74
C GLU A 410 2.13 -20.25 -4.02
N GLU A 411 2.80 -21.41 -3.99
CA GLU A 411 4.21 -21.48 -4.41
C GLU A 411 4.37 -21.19 -5.90
N ALA A 412 3.39 -21.52 -6.75
CA ALA A 412 3.43 -21.21 -8.17
C ALA A 412 3.45 -19.69 -8.44
N LEU A 413 2.81 -18.87 -7.59
CA LEU A 413 2.91 -17.40 -7.66
C LEU A 413 4.35 -16.91 -7.50
N THR A 414 5.20 -17.62 -6.76
CA THR A 414 6.62 -17.25 -6.63
C THR A 414 7.38 -17.33 -7.96
N VAL A 415 6.93 -18.19 -8.88
CA VAL A 415 7.49 -18.28 -10.24
C VAL A 415 7.10 -17.04 -11.04
N ALA A 416 5.83 -16.63 -11.00
CA ALA A 416 5.36 -15.40 -11.63
C ALA A 416 6.08 -14.17 -11.06
N LYS A 417 6.13 -14.02 -9.73
CA LYS A 417 6.81 -12.91 -9.05
C LYS A 417 8.30 -12.82 -9.41
N SER A 418 9.00 -13.95 -9.39
CA SER A 418 10.42 -14.01 -9.75
C SER A 418 10.67 -13.54 -11.19
N GLN A 419 9.77 -13.85 -12.13
CA GLN A 419 9.94 -13.40 -13.51
C GLN A 419 9.82 -11.88 -13.64
N VAL A 420 8.84 -11.28 -12.95
CA VAL A 420 8.67 -9.82 -12.91
C VAL A 420 9.89 -9.14 -12.28
N GLU A 421 10.39 -9.68 -11.16
CA GLU A 421 11.63 -9.19 -10.50
C GLU A 421 12.87 -9.31 -11.39
N MET A 422 12.91 -10.30 -12.28
CA MET A 422 13.99 -10.55 -13.24
C MET A 422 13.80 -9.81 -14.58
N GLY A 423 12.82 -8.90 -14.68
CA GLY A 423 12.66 -8.01 -15.85
C GLY A 423 11.59 -8.43 -16.86
N ALA A 424 10.72 -9.40 -16.55
CA ALA A 424 9.54 -9.68 -17.37
C ALA A 424 8.53 -8.54 -17.24
N GLN A 425 8.17 -7.92 -18.37
CA GLN A 425 7.20 -6.83 -18.44
C GLN A 425 5.77 -7.32 -18.68
N ILE A 426 5.63 -8.56 -19.18
CA ILE A 426 4.37 -9.28 -19.39
C ILE A 426 4.61 -10.72 -18.90
N LEU A 427 3.58 -11.39 -18.38
CA LEU A 427 3.67 -12.80 -17.98
C LEU A 427 2.85 -13.69 -18.90
N ASP A 428 3.49 -14.69 -19.50
CA ASP A 428 2.82 -15.76 -20.23
C ASP A 428 2.31 -16.82 -19.24
N ILE A 429 1.02 -17.17 -19.34
CA ILE A 429 0.37 -18.14 -18.47
C ILE A 429 -0.21 -19.24 -19.33
N ASN A 430 0.34 -20.45 -19.23
CA ASN A 430 -0.16 -21.64 -19.91
C ASN A 430 -0.47 -22.75 -18.91
N MET A 431 -1.71 -23.24 -18.96
CA MET A 431 -2.25 -24.31 -18.10
C MET A 431 -2.62 -25.57 -18.88
N ASP A 432 -2.11 -25.72 -20.10
CA ASP A 432 -2.43 -26.85 -20.97
C ASP A 432 -1.63 -28.09 -20.54
N ASP A 433 -2.34 -29.09 -20.05
CA ASP A 433 -1.84 -30.45 -19.83
C ASP A 433 -3.02 -31.44 -19.82
N GLY A 434 -2.83 -32.66 -20.33
CA GLY A 434 -3.89 -33.67 -20.40
C GLY A 434 -4.43 -34.12 -19.04
N MET A 435 -3.72 -33.82 -17.95
CA MET A 435 -4.10 -34.17 -16.58
C MET A 435 -4.78 -33.02 -15.82
N LEU A 436 -4.92 -31.83 -16.44
CA LEU A 436 -5.51 -30.66 -15.81
C LEU A 436 -6.86 -30.28 -16.42
N ASP A 437 -7.74 -29.75 -15.58
CA ASP A 437 -8.91 -29.01 -16.06
C ASP A 437 -8.47 -27.58 -16.42
N GLY A 438 -8.12 -27.39 -17.69
CA GLY A 438 -7.53 -26.15 -18.22
C GLY A 438 -8.28 -24.88 -17.82
N PRO A 439 -9.61 -24.75 -18.09
CA PRO A 439 -10.38 -23.57 -17.73
C PRO A 439 -10.33 -23.26 -16.23
N SER A 440 -10.56 -24.26 -15.38
CA SER A 440 -10.53 -24.08 -13.93
C SER A 440 -9.14 -23.72 -13.41
N ALA A 441 -8.08 -24.34 -13.93
CA ALA A 441 -6.70 -24.04 -13.55
C ALA A 441 -6.30 -22.61 -13.94
N MET A 442 -6.69 -22.17 -15.14
CA MET A 442 -6.45 -20.81 -15.64
C MET A 442 -7.19 -19.78 -14.79
N THR A 443 -8.49 -19.98 -14.56
CA THR A 443 -9.32 -19.12 -13.69
C THR A 443 -8.72 -18.99 -12.31
N ARG A 444 -8.37 -20.12 -11.68
CA ARG A 444 -7.79 -20.14 -10.34
C ARG A 444 -6.48 -19.35 -10.27
N PHE A 445 -5.57 -19.56 -11.22
CA PHE A 445 -4.28 -18.89 -11.19
C PHE A 445 -4.37 -17.40 -11.52
N CYS A 446 -5.22 -16.99 -12.48
CA CYS A 446 -5.46 -15.58 -12.77
C CYS A 446 -6.08 -14.83 -11.57
N ASN A 447 -7.02 -15.46 -10.86
CA ASN A 447 -7.60 -14.90 -9.64
C ASN A 447 -6.56 -14.77 -8.51
N LEU A 448 -5.64 -15.72 -8.40
CA LEU A 448 -4.54 -15.65 -7.43
C LEU A 448 -3.54 -14.56 -7.79
N ILE A 449 -3.18 -14.41 -9.06
CA ILE A 449 -2.31 -13.33 -9.53
C ILE A 449 -2.92 -11.97 -9.18
N SER A 450 -4.23 -11.81 -9.38
CA SER A 450 -4.95 -10.56 -9.06
C SER A 450 -4.87 -10.18 -7.57
N SER A 451 -4.58 -11.13 -6.68
CA SER A 451 -4.42 -10.89 -5.24
C SER A 451 -3.01 -10.47 -4.82
N GLU A 452 -2.00 -10.60 -5.68
CA GLU A 452 -0.60 -10.25 -5.42
C GLU A 452 -0.20 -9.02 -6.25
N PRO A 453 -0.15 -7.80 -5.66
CA PRO A 453 0.05 -6.55 -6.40
C PRO A 453 1.34 -6.49 -7.23
N ASP A 454 2.42 -7.11 -6.73
CA ASP A 454 3.71 -7.15 -7.42
C ASP A 454 3.64 -7.91 -8.76
N ILE A 455 2.71 -8.85 -8.88
CA ILE A 455 2.45 -9.61 -10.11
C ILE A 455 1.35 -8.94 -10.91
N ALA A 456 0.26 -8.54 -10.26
CA ALA A 456 -0.90 -7.95 -10.92
C ALA A 456 -0.59 -6.62 -11.64
N LYS A 457 0.50 -5.93 -11.29
CA LYS A 457 0.91 -4.69 -11.98
C LYS A 457 1.22 -4.87 -13.46
N VAL A 458 1.75 -6.03 -13.88
CA VAL A 458 2.09 -6.30 -15.28
C VAL A 458 0.92 -6.91 -16.05
N PRO A 459 0.79 -6.67 -17.37
CA PRO A 459 -0.19 -7.36 -18.21
C PRO A 459 0.05 -8.88 -18.25
N LEU A 460 -1.03 -9.62 -18.51
CA LEU A 460 -0.98 -11.07 -18.69
C LEU A 460 -1.13 -11.44 -20.16
N CYS A 461 -0.37 -12.45 -20.58
CA CYS A 461 -0.49 -13.14 -21.86
C CYS A 461 -1.12 -14.50 -21.58
N ILE A 462 -2.41 -14.64 -21.92
CA ILE A 462 -3.20 -15.84 -21.66
C ILE A 462 -2.89 -16.83 -22.78
N ASP A 463 -2.15 -17.89 -22.45
CA ASP A 463 -1.65 -18.89 -23.38
C ASP A 463 -2.44 -20.20 -23.27
N SER A 464 -3.09 -20.60 -24.36
CA SER A 464 -3.69 -21.92 -24.52
C SER A 464 -4.00 -22.25 -25.97
N SER A 465 -3.87 -23.53 -26.31
CA SER A 465 -4.37 -24.13 -27.55
C SER A 465 -5.90 -24.31 -27.57
N ASN A 466 -6.55 -24.26 -26.40
CA ASN A 466 -8.00 -24.40 -26.26
C ASN A 466 -8.65 -23.03 -25.97
N PHE A 467 -9.49 -22.57 -26.90
CA PHE A 467 -10.12 -21.26 -26.79
C PHE A 467 -11.02 -21.08 -25.55
N SER A 468 -11.59 -22.17 -25.01
CA SER A 468 -12.36 -22.09 -23.75
C SER A 468 -11.49 -21.71 -22.55
N VAL A 469 -10.20 -22.08 -22.54
CA VAL A 469 -9.23 -21.69 -21.52
C VAL A 469 -8.86 -20.22 -21.67
N ILE A 470 -8.66 -19.75 -22.91
CA ILE A 470 -8.46 -18.34 -23.23
C ILE A 470 -9.61 -17.50 -22.68
N GLU A 471 -10.85 -17.90 -22.99
CA GLU A 471 -12.05 -17.20 -22.53
C GLU A 471 -12.16 -17.19 -21.00
N ALA A 472 -11.86 -18.32 -20.34
CA ALA A 472 -11.80 -18.39 -18.87
C ALA A 472 -10.77 -17.42 -18.27
N GLY A 473 -9.58 -17.29 -18.89
CA GLY A 473 -8.57 -16.31 -18.47
C GLY A 473 -9.02 -14.87 -18.68
N LEU A 474 -9.57 -14.54 -19.85
CA LEU A 474 -10.06 -13.18 -20.17
C LEU A 474 -11.13 -12.69 -19.19
N LYS A 475 -12.04 -13.59 -18.78
CA LYS A 475 -13.09 -13.33 -17.78
C LYS A 475 -12.53 -12.99 -16.38
N CYS A 476 -11.32 -13.43 -16.06
CA CYS A 476 -10.68 -13.21 -14.76
C CYS A 476 -9.74 -11.99 -14.73
N CYS A 477 -9.44 -11.41 -15.89
CA CYS A 477 -8.46 -10.33 -16.00
C CYS A 477 -9.13 -8.94 -16.03
N GLN A 478 -8.83 -8.11 -15.02
CA GLN A 478 -9.33 -6.73 -14.97
C GLN A 478 -8.66 -5.80 -16.01
N GLY A 479 -7.38 -6.03 -16.30
CA GLY A 479 -6.61 -5.25 -17.28
C GLY A 479 -6.83 -5.70 -18.73
N LYS A 480 -6.12 -5.04 -19.66
CA LYS A 480 -6.05 -5.40 -21.07
C LYS A 480 -4.89 -6.37 -21.30
N CYS A 481 -5.24 -7.63 -21.56
CA CYS A 481 -4.34 -8.75 -21.75
C CYS A 481 -3.95 -8.98 -23.21
N ILE A 482 -3.00 -9.90 -23.41
CA ILE A 482 -2.71 -10.52 -24.71
C ILE A 482 -3.34 -11.92 -24.72
N VAL A 483 -3.98 -12.30 -25.82
CA VAL A 483 -4.41 -13.67 -26.11
C VAL A 483 -3.35 -14.37 -26.94
N ASN A 484 -2.87 -15.52 -26.48
CA ASN A 484 -1.89 -16.36 -27.16
C ASN A 484 -2.46 -17.80 -27.32
N SER A 485 -3.02 -18.18 -28.45
CA SER A 485 -3.10 -17.48 -29.72
C SER A 485 -4.31 -17.97 -30.52
N ILE A 486 -4.55 -17.34 -31.67
CA ILE A 486 -5.48 -17.84 -32.69
C ILE A 486 -4.73 -18.04 -34.02
N SER A 487 -5.32 -18.81 -34.93
CA SER A 487 -4.73 -19.06 -36.26
C SER A 487 -5.80 -19.42 -37.29
N LEU A 488 -5.39 -19.58 -38.55
CA LEU A 488 -6.27 -19.97 -39.66
C LEU A 488 -6.39 -21.51 -39.82
N LYS A 489 -5.85 -22.29 -38.87
CA LYS A 489 -5.80 -23.76 -38.94
C LYS A 489 -7.17 -24.41 -39.15
N GLU A 490 -8.21 -23.90 -38.48
CA GLU A 490 -9.58 -24.42 -38.53
C GLU A 490 -10.43 -23.68 -39.59
N GLY A 491 -9.79 -22.87 -40.43
CA GLY A 491 -10.43 -22.08 -41.47
C GLY A 491 -10.79 -20.65 -41.02
N GLU A 492 -11.29 -19.87 -41.98
CA GLU A 492 -11.58 -18.45 -41.81
C GLU A 492 -12.74 -18.16 -40.85
N GLU A 493 -13.81 -18.97 -40.88
CA GLU A 493 -15.00 -18.72 -40.06
C GLU A 493 -14.69 -18.81 -38.56
N ASP A 494 -13.97 -19.86 -38.15
CA ASP A 494 -13.52 -20.06 -36.77
C ASP A 494 -12.57 -18.94 -36.31
N PHE A 495 -11.60 -18.57 -37.15
CA PHE A 495 -10.69 -17.46 -36.88
C PHE A 495 -11.43 -16.13 -36.64
N LEU A 496 -12.43 -15.82 -37.47
CA LEU A 496 -13.25 -14.61 -37.34
C LEU A 496 -14.13 -14.64 -36.10
N GLU A 497 -14.71 -15.80 -35.74
CA GLU A 497 -15.51 -15.94 -34.52
C GLU A 497 -14.66 -15.68 -33.27
N LYS A 498 -13.50 -16.35 -33.18
CA LYS A 498 -12.55 -16.18 -32.07
C LYS A 498 -12.08 -14.73 -31.98
N ALA A 499 -11.73 -14.11 -33.12
CA ALA A 499 -11.31 -12.71 -33.17
C ALA A 499 -12.38 -11.72 -32.70
N LYS A 500 -13.66 -11.94 -33.07
CA LYS A 500 -14.78 -11.11 -32.60
C LYS A 500 -14.94 -11.20 -31.09
N LYS A 501 -14.88 -12.42 -30.52
CA LYS A 501 -14.93 -12.62 -29.06
C LYS A 501 -13.78 -11.92 -28.35
N ILE A 502 -12.54 -12.05 -28.84
CA ILE A 502 -11.37 -11.37 -28.26
C ILE A 502 -11.55 -9.84 -28.28
N LYS A 503 -12.06 -9.29 -29.39
CA LYS A 503 -12.37 -7.87 -29.52
C LYS A 503 -13.40 -7.42 -28.50
N LEU A 504 -14.44 -8.23 -28.29
CA LEU A 504 -15.52 -7.96 -27.34
C LEU A 504 -15.00 -7.95 -25.88
N TYR A 505 -14.05 -8.80 -25.53
CA TYR A 505 -13.33 -8.75 -24.23
C TYR A 505 -12.30 -7.61 -24.13
N GLY A 506 -11.92 -7.00 -25.25
CA GLY A 506 -10.99 -5.88 -25.31
C GLY A 506 -9.51 -6.24 -25.22
N ALA A 507 -9.11 -7.46 -25.58
CA ALA A 507 -7.72 -7.92 -25.50
C ALA A 507 -6.93 -7.71 -26.82
N ALA A 508 -5.61 -7.65 -26.71
CA ALA A 508 -4.70 -7.81 -27.84
C ALA A 508 -4.57 -9.29 -28.21
N VAL A 509 -4.09 -9.60 -29.43
CA VAL A 509 -4.09 -10.97 -29.95
C VAL A 509 -2.79 -11.33 -30.64
N VAL A 510 -2.26 -12.50 -30.30
CA VAL A 510 -1.21 -13.20 -31.06
C VAL A 510 -1.86 -14.06 -32.12
N VAL A 511 -1.46 -13.86 -33.37
CA VAL A 511 -1.87 -14.66 -34.52
C VAL A 511 -0.67 -15.48 -34.99
N MET A 512 -0.76 -16.80 -34.84
CA MET A 512 0.28 -17.69 -35.33
C MET A 512 0.21 -17.84 -36.85
N ALA A 513 1.37 -17.91 -37.51
CA ALA A 513 1.49 -18.24 -38.92
C ALA A 513 1.20 -19.74 -39.18
N PHE A 514 -0.06 -20.13 -38.98
CA PHE A 514 -0.57 -21.49 -39.15
C PHE A 514 -1.93 -21.38 -39.84
N ASP A 515 -2.08 -22.06 -40.98
CA ASP A 515 -3.32 -22.09 -41.77
C ASP A 515 -3.82 -23.52 -42.02
N GLU A 516 -4.78 -23.68 -42.91
CA GLU A 516 -5.39 -24.96 -43.26
C GLU A 516 -4.39 -25.96 -43.86
N VAL A 517 -3.26 -25.48 -44.40
CA VAL A 517 -2.20 -26.32 -44.98
C VAL A 517 -1.24 -26.81 -43.88
N GLY A 518 -0.97 -25.98 -42.88
CA GLY A 518 -0.12 -26.34 -41.76
C GLY A 518 0.63 -25.16 -41.16
N GLN A 519 1.68 -25.48 -40.40
CA GLN A 519 2.57 -24.49 -39.82
C GLN A 519 3.53 -23.93 -40.89
N ALA A 520 3.64 -22.61 -41.00
CA ALA A 520 4.53 -21.99 -41.98
C ALA A 520 6.01 -22.09 -41.56
N THR A 521 6.83 -22.71 -42.42
CA THR A 521 8.27 -22.94 -42.24
C THR A 521 9.13 -22.03 -43.12
N GLU A 522 8.61 -21.59 -44.28
CA GLU A 522 9.30 -20.79 -45.29
C GLU A 522 8.92 -19.31 -45.21
N THR A 523 9.81 -18.41 -45.64
CA THR A 523 9.62 -16.95 -45.56
C THR A 523 8.33 -16.50 -46.23
N GLU A 524 8.09 -16.95 -47.46
CA GLU A 524 6.96 -16.59 -48.31
C GLU A 524 5.65 -17.06 -47.68
N THR A 525 5.62 -18.29 -47.15
CA THR A 525 4.43 -18.85 -46.48
C THR A 525 4.10 -18.10 -45.20
N LYS A 526 5.09 -17.74 -44.37
CA LYS A 526 4.89 -16.93 -43.16
C LYS A 526 4.26 -15.57 -43.51
N ILE A 527 4.79 -14.89 -44.52
CA ILE A 527 4.27 -13.59 -44.98
C ILE A 527 2.84 -13.71 -45.53
N ALA A 528 2.56 -14.73 -46.35
CA ALA A 528 1.25 -14.93 -46.95
C ALA A 528 0.15 -15.13 -45.89
N ILE A 529 0.40 -15.98 -44.88
CA ILE A 529 -0.58 -16.25 -43.81
C ILE A 529 -0.81 -15.00 -42.96
N CYS A 530 0.25 -14.32 -42.51
CA CYS A 530 0.12 -13.09 -41.72
C CYS A 530 -0.61 -11.99 -42.52
N SER A 531 -0.34 -11.85 -43.81
CA SER A 531 -1.03 -10.87 -44.66
C SER A 531 -2.52 -11.19 -44.78
N ARG A 532 -2.89 -12.46 -45.05
CA ARG A 532 -4.29 -12.90 -45.08
C ARG A 532 -5.00 -12.60 -43.75
N ALA A 533 -4.39 -12.97 -42.63
CA ALA A 533 -4.97 -12.73 -41.31
C ALA A 533 -5.13 -11.23 -41.00
N TYR A 534 -4.18 -10.38 -41.39
CA TYR A 534 -4.27 -8.93 -41.23
C TYR A 534 -5.50 -8.36 -41.95
N HIS A 535 -5.68 -8.69 -43.23
CA HIS A 535 -6.84 -8.22 -44.00
C HIS A 535 -8.16 -8.69 -43.38
N LEU A 536 -8.23 -9.94 -42.93
CA LEU A 536 -9.42 -10.46 -42.24
C LEU A 536 -9.74 -9.68 -40.95
N LEU A 537 -8.73 -9.43 -40.11
CA LEU A 537 -8.92 -8.72 -38.84
C LEU A 537 -9.26 -7.24 -39.04
N VAL A 538 -8.52 -6.54 -39.89
CA VAL A 538 -8.66 -5.09 -40.07
C VAL A 538 -9.89 -4.76 -40.91
N GLU A 539 -10.16 -5.50 -42.00
CA GLU A 539 -11.23 -5.15 -42.94
C GLU A 539 -12.58 -5.76 -42.53
N LYS A 540 -12.63 -7.00 -42.03
CA LYS A 540 -13.90 -7.68 -41.68
C LYS A 540 -14.28 -7.55 -40.21
N VAL A 541 -13.32 -7.61 -39.30
CA VAL A 541 -13.59 -7.52 -37.84
C VAL A 541 -13.43 -6.07 -37.35
N HIS A 542 -12.80 -5.19 -38.14
CA HIS A 542 -12.43 -3.83 -37.72
C HIS A 542 -11.62 -3.84 -36.43
N PHE A 543 -10.68 -4.79 -36.34
CA PHE A 543 -9.75 -4.91 -35.23
C PHE A 543 -8.70 -3.79 -35.33
N ASN A 544 -8.27 -3.27 -34.18
CA ASN A 544 -7.20 -2.26 -34.17
C ASN A 544 -5.88 -2.94 -34.60
N PRO A 545 -5.22 -2.51 -35.68
CA PRO A 545 -3.98 -3.14 -36.11
C PRO A 545 -2.86 -3.08 -35.06
N ASN A 546 -2.90 -2.08 -34.16
CA ASN A 546 -1.94 -1.99 -33.06
C ASN A 546 -2.10 -3.09 -32.01
N ASP A 547 -3.27 -3.71 -31.94
CA ASP A 547 -3.57 -4.81 -31.00
C ASP A 547 -3.27 -6.19 -31.61
N ILE A 548 -2.74 -6.25 -32.84
CA ILE A 548 -2.37 -7.47 -33.54
C ILE A 548 -0.87 -7.72 -33.38
N ILE A 549 -0.53 -8.90 -32.87
CA ILE A 549 0.82 -9.44 -32.78
C ILE A 549 0.89 -10.64 -33.71
N PHE A 550 1.82 -10.67 -34.64
CA PHE A 550 2.09 -11.88 -35.42
C PHE A 550 3.20 -12.69 -34.76
N ASP A 551 3.00 -14.00 -34.70
CA ASP A 551 4.05 -14.99 -34.44
C ASP A 551 4.34 -15.75 -35.75
N PRO A 552 5.41 -15.39 -36.49
CA PRO A 552 5.83 -16.11 -37.67
C PRO A 552 6.33 -17.55 -37.41
N ASN A 553 6.26 -18.06 -36.17
CA ASN A 553 6.80 -19.32 -35.66
C ASN A 553 8.33 -19.36 -35.62
N ILE A 554 8.90 -19.22 -34.43
CA ILE A 554 10.29 -19.60 -34.15
C ILE A 554 10.37 -21.12 -34.01
N LEU A 555 11.11 -21.78 -34.91
CA LEU A 555 11.27 -23.22 -34.96
C LEU A 555 12.70 -23.65 -34.62
N THR A 556 12.86 -24.92 -34.22
CA THR A 556 14.13 -25.46 -33.76
C THR A 556 15.15 -25.60 -34.89
N ILE A 557 16.38 -25.14 -34.66
CA ILE A 557 17.54 -25.30 -35.57
C ILE A 557 18.62 -26.17 -34.92
N GLY A 558 19.64 -26.58 -35.69
CA GLY A 558 20.72 -27.44 -35.18
C GLY A 558 20.26 -28.87 -34.87
N THR A 559 19.24 -29.34 -35.57
CA THR A 559 18.64 -30.69 -35.39
C THR A 559 19.40 -31.79 -36.12
N GLY A 560 20.29 -31.44 -37.05
CA GLY A 560 20.95 -32.38 -37.96
C GLY A 560 20.15 -32.69 -39.24
N MET A 561 19.01 -32.04 -39.45
CA MET A 561 18.19 -32.13 -40.67
C MET A 561 18.35 -30.86 -41.50
N GLU A 562 18.71 -30.98 -42.78
CA GLU A 562 19.02 -29.82 -43.64
C GLU A 562 17.81 -28.90 -43.85
N GLU A 563 16.61 -29.47 -43.85
CA GLU A 563 15.33 -28.76 -44.00
C GLU A 563 15.11 -27.70 -42.91
N HIS A 564 15.70 -27.90 -41.73
CA HIS A 564 15.54 -27.01 -40.58
C HIS A 564 16.57 -25.87 -40.54
N ASN A 565 17.62 -25.93 -41.36
CA ASN A 565 18.75 -25.00 -41.28
C ASN A 565 18.35 -23.54 -41.56
N LEU A 566 17.33 -23.33 -42.39
CA LEU A 566 16.88 -21.99 -42.80
C LEU A 566 15.83 -21.38 -41.87
N TYR A 567 15.32 -22.11 -40.87
CA TYR A 567 14.16 -21.65 -40.08
C TYR A 567 14.37 -20.32 -39.36
N ALA A 568 15.57 -20.11 -38.79
CA ALA A 568 15.89 -18.84 -38.12
C ALA A 568 15.98 -17.68 -39.11
N ILE A 569 16.62 -17.88 -40.27
CA ILE A 569 16.72 -16.90 -41.36
C ILE A 569 15.32 -16.55 -41.88
N ASN A 570 14.48 -17.55 -42.10
CA ASN A 570 13.12 -17.38 -42.60
C ASN A 570 12.26 -16.54 -41.65
N PHE A 571 12.41 -16.74 -40.33
CA PHE A 571 11.75 -15.90 -39.34
C PHE A 571 12.21 -14.44 -39.41
N ILE A 572 13.53 -14.21 -39.46
CA ILE A 572 14.12 -12.86 -39.49
C ILE A 572 13.70 -12.11 -40.76
N ASN A 573 13.73 -12.78 -41.92
CA ASN A 573 13.30 -12.21 -43.19
C ASN A 573 11.79 -11.90 -43.19
N ALA A 574 10.96 -12.84 -42.73
CA ALA A 574 9.51 -12.63 -42.64
C ALA A 574 9.17 -11.47 -41.69
N THR A 575 9.85 -11.37 -40.55
CA THR A 575 9.72 -10.26 -39.59
C THR A 575 9.90 -8.91 -40.27
N LYS A 576 11.00 -8.76 -41.03
CA LYS A 576 11.27 -7.52 -41.77
C LYS A 576 10.14 -7.18 -42.74
N THR A 577 9.74 -8.14 -43.59
CA THR A 577 8.71 -7.88 -44.59
C THR A 577 7.36 -7.58 -43.95
N ILE A 578 6.95 -8.31 -42.91
CA ILE A 578 5.68 -8.06 -42.20
C ILE A 578 5.66 -6.64 -41.61
N LYS A 579 6.76 -6.19 -40.99
CA LYS A 579 6.85 -4.84 -40.43
C LYS A 579 6.81 -3.75 -41.51
N GLU A 580 7.35 -4.03 -42.69
CA GLU A 580 7.34 -3.09 -43.83
C GLU A 580 5.96 -3.03 -44.52
N THR A 581 5.24 -4.15 -44.61
CA THR A 581 4.00 -4.25 -45.42
C THR A 581 2.70 -4.11 -44.62
N LEU A 582 2.68 -4.49 -43.34
CA LEU A 582 1.47 -4.53 -42.51
C LEU A 582 1.55 -3.46 -41.41
N PRO A 583 0.99 -2.24 -41.62
CA PRO A 583 1.17 -1.14 -40.68
C PRO A 583 0.43 -1.38 -39.36
N GLY A 584 1.06 -0.97 -38.27
CA GLY A 584 0.54 -1.01 -36.90
C GLY A 584 0.83 -2.30 -36.13
N VAL A 585 1.13 -3.42 -36.83
CA VAL A 585 1.31 -4.72 -36.17
C VAL A 585 2.63 -4.84 -35.42
N ARG A 586 2.66 -5.78 -34.48
CA ARG A 586 3.86 -6.18 -33.74
C ARG A 586 4.28 -7.60 -34.07
N ILE A 587 5.55 -7.93 -33.85
CA ILE A 587 6.09 -9.28 -34.02
C ILE A 587 6.53 -9.85 -32.68
N SER A 588 6.13 -11.10 -32.43
CA SER A 588 6.54 -11.92 -31.29
C SER A 588 7.03 -13.30 -31.75
N GLY A 589 7.54 -14.08 -30.80
CA GLY A 589 7.88 -15.49 -31.00
C GLY A 589 8.36 -16.16 -29.71
N GLY A 590 8.12 -17.47 -29.61
CA GLY A 590 8.67 -18.32 -28.55
C GLY A 590 10.16 -18.59 -28.73
N LEU A 591 11.03 -17.80 -28.07
CA LEU A 591 12.48 -17.82 -28.31
C LEU A 591 13.13 -19.14 -27.91
N SER A 592 12.65 -19.76 -26.84
CA SER A 592 13.16 -21.04 -26.34
C SER A 592 13.01 -22.19 -27.34
N ASN A 593 12.10 -22.10 -28.31
CA ASN A 593 11.91 -23.11 -29.35
C ASN A 593 13.12 -23.23 -30.29
N LEU A 594 13.85 -22.13 -30.50
CA LEU A 594 15.02 -22.07 -31.37
C LEU A 594 16.10 -23.10 -30.96
N SER A 595 16.31 -23.25 -29.65
CA SER A 595 17.46 -23.95 -29.07
C SER A 595 17.12 -25.30 -28.44
N PHE A 596 15.98 -25.91 -28.78
CA PHE A 596 15.59 -27.21 -28.23
C PHE A 596 16.55 -28.36 -28.55
N SER A 597 17.30 -28.29 -29.66
CA SER A 597 18.35 -29.27 -30.00
C SER A 597 19.46 -29.34 -28.95
N PHE A 598 19.62 -28.31 -28.12
CA PHE A 598 20.70 -28.17 -27.12
C PHE A 598 20.20 -28.18 -25.67
N ARG A 599 19.05 -28.83 -25.41
CA ARG A 599 18.49 -28.95 -24.04
C ARG A 599 19.52 -29.55 -23.06
N GLY A 600 19.69 -28.90 -21.92
CA GLY A 600 20.69 -29.26 -20.91
C GLY A 600 22.03 -28.53 -21.05
N MET A 601 22.21 -27.71 -22.09
CA MET A 601 23.40 -26.89 -22.33
C MET A 601 23.05 -25.40 -22.25
N ASP A 602 22.66 -24.93 -21.07
CA ASP A 602 22.00 -23.62 -20.91
C ASP A 602 22.88 -22.45 -21.38
N ALA A 603 24.19 -22.45 -21.14
CA ALA A 603 25.09 -21.40 -21.64
C ALA A 603 25.08 -21.26 -23.18
N ILE A 604 24.94 -22.35 -23.93
CA ILE A 604 24.84 -22.32 -25.39
C ILE A 604 23.46 -21.80 -25.80
N ARG A 605 22.40 -22.26 -25.12
CA ARG A 605 21.04 -21.82 -25.40
C ARG A 605 20.89 -20.32 -25.20
N GLU A 606 21.38 -19.80 -24.08
CA GLU A 606 21.40 -18.38 -23.74
C GLU A 606 22.19 -17.56 -24.76
N ALA A 607 23.36 -18.06 -25.20
CA ALA A 607 24.12 -17.41 -26.27
C ALA A 607 23.38 -17.40 -27.62
N MET A 608 22.74 -18.52 -28.00
CA MET A 608 21.90 -18.58 -29.21
C MET A 608 20.73 -17.59 -29.14
N HIS A 609 20.11 -17.45 -27.97
CA HIS A 609 19.03 -16.50 -27.71
C HIS A 609 19.49 -15.06 -27.89
N GLY A 610 20.63 -14.68 -27.29
CA GLY A 610 21.21 -13.34 -27.44
C GLY A 610 21.57 -13.00 -28.89
N VAL A 611 22.17 -13.92 -29.64
CA VAL A 611 22.51 -13.73 -31.06
C VAL A 611 21.26 -13.60 -31.93
N PHE A 612 20.27 -14.47 -31.73
CA PHE A 612 19.03 -14.41 -32.51
C PHE A 612 18.27 -13.12 -32.27
N LEU A 613 18.09 -12.73 -30.99
CA LEU A 613 17.40 -11.49 -30.64
C LEU A 613 18.10 -10.26 -31.21
N TYR A 614 19.44 -10.21 -31.18
CA TYR A 614 20.19 -9.09 -31.76
C TYR A 614 19.81 -8.81 -33.22
N HIS A 615 19.72 -9.87 -34.05
CA HIS A 615 19.32 -9.71 -35.45
C HIS A 615 17.83 -9.51 -35.63
N ALA A 616 17.00 -10.28 -34.92
CA ALA A 616 15.55 -10.21 -35.05
C ALA A 616 15.01 -8.83 -34.64
N ILE A 617 15.52 -8.24 -33.55
CA ILE A 617 15.14 -6.89 -33.09
C ILE A 617 15.49 -5.84 -34.15
N ARG A 618 16.67 -5.94 -34.79
CA ARG A 618 17.07 -5.02 -35.87
C ARG A 618 16.18 -5.14 -37.11
N CYS A 619 15.58 -6.30 -37.33
CA CYS A 619 14.59 -6.53 -38.38
C CYS A 619 13.16 -6.16 -37.96
N GLY A 620 12.93 -5.72 -36.72
CA GLY A 620 11.65 -5.23 -36.23
C GLY A 620 10.86 -6.19 -35.35
N MET A 621 11.52 -7.17 -34.71
CA MET A 621 10.91 -7.97 -33.64
C MET A 621 10.69 -7.10 -32.40
N ASP A 622 9.44 -6.91 -32.00
CA ASP A 622 9.05 -5.95 -30.95
C ASP A 622 9.06 -6.59 -29.54
N MET A 623 8.74 -7.88 -29.45
CA MET A 623 8.59 -8.61 -28.19
C MET A 623 8.87 -10.10 -28.37
N GLY A 624 8.97 -10.87 -27.27
CA GLY A 624 9.10 -12.31 -27.36
C GLY A 624 8.85 -13.03 -26.04
N ILE A 625 8.44 -14.29 -26.13
CA ILE A 625 8.28 -15.18 -24.97
C ILE A 625 9.65 -15.77 -24.66
N VAL A 626 10.21 -15.34 -23.52
CA VAL A 626 11.61 -15.50 -23.13
C VAL A 626 11.75 -15.82 -21.64
N ASN A 627 12.89 -16.40 -21.27
CA ASN A 627 13.32 -16.44 -19.87
C ASN A 627 14.01 -15.12 -19.50
N ALA A 628 13.24 -14.14 -19.01
CA ALA A 628 13.66 -12.74 -18.83
C ALA A 628 14.99 -12.53 -18.08
N GLY A 629 15.34 -13.40 -17.13
CA GLY A 629 16.57 -13.28 -16.35
C GLY A 629 17.82 -13.92 -16.94
N ASN A 630 17.71 -14.59 -18.09
CA ASN A 630 18.77 -15.40 -18.70
C ASN A 630 19.06 -14.97 -20.15
N LEU A 631 18.99 -13.67 -20.44
CA LEU A 631 19.33 -13.12 -21.76
C LEU A 631 20.68 -12.39 -21.68
N PRO A 632 21.77 -12.98 -22.19
CA PRO A 632 23.08 -12.32 -22.20
C PRO A 632 23.07 -11.14 -23.17
N VAL A 633 23.82 -10.09 -22.82
CA VAL A 633 24.10 -8.98 -23.72
C VAL A 633 24.98 -9.50 -24.87
N TYR A 634 24.61 -9.19 -26.11
CA TYR A 634 25.30 -9.70 -27.31
C TYR A 634 26.82 -9.49 -27.27
N ASP A 635 27.28 -8.31 -26.83
CA ASP A 635 28.70 -7.93 -26.77
C ASP A 635 29.49 -8.68 -25.67
N ASP A 636 28.80 -9.21 -24.66
CA ASP A 636 29.40 -9.95 -23.53
C ASP A 636 29.53 -11.46 -23.82
N ILE A 637 28.96 -11.94 -24.92
CA ILE A 637 29.08 -13.35 -25.33
C ILE A 637 30.52 -13.61 -25.81
N HIS A 638 31.13 -14.68 -25.29
CA HIS A 638 32.49 -15.09 -25.67
C HIS A 638 32.63 -15.20 -27.20
N LYS A 639 33.63 -14.53 -27.78
CA LYS A 639 33.77 -14.34 -29.24
C LYS A 639 33.72 -15.63 -30.06
N GLU A 640 34.28 -16.72 -29.54
CA GLU A 640 34.24 -18.02 -30.21
C GLU A 640 32.82 -18.61 -30.24
N LEU A 641 32.11 -18.56 -29.11
CA LEU A 641 30.74 -19.05 -29.00
C LEU A 641 29.78 -18.16 -29.82
N LEU A 642 30.00 -16.85 -29.80
CA LEU A 642 29.28 -15.89 -30.61
C LEU A 642 29.36 -16.24 -32.10
N GLN A 643 30.58 -16.48 -32.62
CA GLN A 643 30.79 -16.83 -34.02
C GLN A 643 30.15 -18.17 -34.40
N LEU A 644 30.18 -19.17 -33.51
CA LEU A 644 29.53 -20.45 -33.74
C LEU A 644 28.01 -20.32 -33.80
N CYS A 645 27.41 -19.55 -32.89
CA CYS A 645 25.97 -19.25 -32.91
C CYS A 645 25.57 -18.44 -34.16
N GLU A 646 26.36 -17.44 -34.55
CA GLU A 646 26.18 -16.66 -35.80
C GLU A 646 26.17 -17.55 -37.04
N ASN A 647 27.14 -18.47 -37.13
CA ASN A 647 27.25 -19.38 -38.26
C ASN A 647 26.06 -20.35 -38.33
N LEU A 648 25.56 -20.81 -37.17
CA LEU A 648 24.40 -21.68 -37.08
C LEU A 648 23.11 -20.94 -37.46
N ILE A 649 22.86 -19.76 -36.91
CA ILE A 649 21.64 -18.97 -37.15
C ILE A 649 21.53 -18.53 -38.61
N TRP A 650 22.64 -18.11 -39.21
CA TRP A 650 22.69 -17.65 -40.60
C TRP A 650 23.02 -18.76 -41.61
N ASN A 651 23.11 -20.02 -41.17
CA ASN A 651 23.46 -21.17 -42.00
C ASN A 651 24.68 -20.91 -42.91
N LYS A 652 25.71 -20.23 -42.38
CA LYS A 652 26.93 -19.84 -43.13
C LYS A 652 27.94 -20.98 -43.22
N ASP A 653 27.83 -21.96 -42.33
CA ASP A 653 28.74 -23.09 -42.20
C ASP A 653 27.91 -24.38 -42.20
N PRO A 654 28.09 -25.28 -43.20
CA PRO A 654 27.32 -26.53 -43.28
C PRO A 654 27.56 -27.46 -42.09
N ASP A 655 28.71 -27.33 -41.41
CA ASP A 655 29.06 -28.13 -40.23
C ASP A 655 28.77 -27.40 -38.90
N ALA A 656 27.98 -26.30 -38.92
CA ALA A 656 27.74 -25.47 -37.73
C ALA A 656 27.22 -26.26 -36.52
N THR A 657 26.32 -27.22 -36.76
CA THR A 657 25.73 -28.07 -35.71
C THR A 657 26.80 -28.93 -35.03
N GLU A 658 27.66 -29.60 -35.79
CA GLU A 658 28.73 -30.43 -35.23
C GLU A 658 29.75 -29.60 -34.46
N LYS A 659 30.13 -28.43 -34.99
CA LYS A 659 31.12 -27.54 -34.37
C LYS A 659 30.62 -27.00 -33.03
N LEU A 660 29.34 -26.62 -32.95
CA LEU A 660 28.73 -26.15 -31.70
C LEU A 660 28.64 -27.28 -30.65
N LEU A 661 28.31 -28.51 -31.07
CA LEU A 661 28.32 -29.68 -30.17
C LEU A 661 29.73 -30.03 -29.66
N ARG A 662 30.76 -29.94 -30.51
CA ARG A 662 32.16 -30.16 -30.10
C ARG A 662 32.64 -29.11 -29.10
N TYR A 663 32.30 -27.84 -29.32
CA TYR A 663 32.57 -26.76 -28.36
C TYR A 663 31.96 -27.10 -26.98
N ALA A 664 30.72 -27.58 -27.00
CA ALA A 664 30.00 -27.95 -25.80
C ALA A 664 30.65 -29.12 -25.02
N GLN A 665 31.17 -30.13 -25.72
CA GLN A 665 31.87 -31.27 -25.10
C GLN A 665 33.20 -30.86 -24.45
N ASN A 666 33.93 -29.93 -25.06
CA ASN A 666 35.23 -29.48 -24.55
C ASN A 666 35.11 -28.60 -23.29
N HIS A 667 33.97 -27.96 -23.07
CA HIS A 667 33.72 -27.06 -21.95
C HIS A 667 32.79 -27.64 -20.85
N ALA A 668 32.42 -28.93 -20.93
CA ALA A 668 31.44 -29.56 -20.02
C ALA A 668 31.96 -30.02 -18.64
N GLN A 669 33.28 -30.04 -18.38
CA GLN A 669 33.83 -30.40 -17.06
C GLN A 669 34.10 -29.15 -16.20
N GLY A 670 33.17 -28.76 -15.34
CA GLY A 670 33.46 -27.63 -14.44
C GLY A 670 32.42 -27.14 -13.45
N GLY A 671 31.30 -27.83 -13.22
CA GLY A 671 30.37 -27.48 -12.14
C GLY A 671 30.87 -27.93 -10.75
N LYS A 672 32.04 -27.48 -10.31
CA LYS A 672 32.46 -27.67 -8.91
C LYS A 672 31.72 -26.67 -8.02
N LYS A 673 31.01 -27.20 -7.02
CA LYS A 673 30.69 -26.45 -5.80
C LYS A 673 31.97 -25.74 -5.34
N VAL A 674 31.93 -24.41 -5.32
CA VAL A 674 32.97 -23.60 -4.69
C VAL A 674 32.93 -23.92 -3.19
N ILE A 675 33.83 -24.82 -2.79
CA ILE A 675 34.35 -24.84 -1.43
C ILE A 675 35.05 -23.49 -1.28
N GLN A 676 34.67 -22.70 -0.27
CA GLN A 676 35.30 -21.42 0.07
C GLN A 676 36.81 -21.62 0.25
N THR A 677 37.57 -21.48 -0.83
CA THR A 677 38.93 -20.97 -0.79
C THR A 677 38.80 -19.46 -0.70
N ASP A 678 39.53 -18.84 0.23
CA ASP A 678 39.60 -17.39 0.44
C ASP A 678 40.22 -16.68 -0.79
N GLU A 679 39.61 -16.77 -1.98
CA GLU A 679 40.11 -16.18 -3.24
C GLU A 679 40.32 -14.68 -3.12
N TRP A 680 39.52 -13.99 -2.31
CA TRP A 680 39.64 -12.57 -1.99
C TRP A 680 40.99 -12.22 -1.32
N ARG A 681 41.72 -13.17 -0.73
CA ARG A 681 43.06 -12.90 -0.15
C ARG A 681 44.14 -12.64 -1.18
N ASN A 682 43.91 -13.03 -2.44
CA ASN A 682 44.83 -12.79 -3.56
C ASN A 682 44.64 -11.39 -4.19
N SER A 683 43.62 -10.65 -3.76
CA SER A 683 43.36 -9.27 -4.18
C SER A 683 44.33 -8.26 -3.57
N THR A 684 44.28 -7.02 -4.04
CA THR A 684 45.07 -5.90 -3.51
C THR A 684 44.72 -5.61 -2.04
N VAL A 685 45.62 -4.94 -1.29
CA VAL A 685 45.38 -4.64 0.14
C VAL A 685 44.14 -3.76 0.32
N GLU A 686 43.88 -2.88 -0.64
CA GLU A 686 42.72 -2.01 -0.72
C GLU A 686 41.42 -2.83 -0.86
N GLU A 687 41.34 -3.71 -1.85
CA GLU A 687 40.19 -4.59 -2.09
C GLU A 687 39.95 -5.55 -0.91
N ARG A 688 41.00 -6.01 -0.23
CA ARG A 688 40.89 -6.87 0.96
C ARG A 688 40.31 -6.12 2.16
N LEU A 689 40.76 -4.89 2.41
CA LEU A 689 40.23 -4.04 3.48
C LEU A 689 38.76 -3.67 3.21
N GLU A 690 38.43 -3.32 1.97
CA GLU A 690 37.06 -3.03 1.54
C GLU A 690 36.14 -4.26 1.70
N TYR A 691 36.56 -5.42 1.21
CA TYR A 691 35.83 -6.67 1.34
C TYR A 691 35.64 -7.08 2.81
N ALA A 692 36.69 -6.94 3.63
CA ALA A 692 36.64 -7.24 5.06
C ALA A 692 35.66 -6.31 5.80
N LEU A 693 35.58 -5.04 5.43
CA LEU A 693 34.60 -4.09 5.97
C LEU A 693 33.17 -4.43 5.56
N VAL A 694 32.90 -4.65 4.28
CA VAL A 694 31.55 -4.97 3.77
C VAL A 694 31.03 -6.31 4.33
N LYS A 695 31.92 -7.30 4.52
CA LYS A 695 31.55 -8.63 5.06
C LYS A 695 31.69 -8.74 6.58
N GLY A 696 32.25 -7.74 7.27
CA GLY A 696 32.45 -7.76 8.72
C GLY A 696 33.47 -8.80 9.21
N ILE A 697 34.60 -8.95 8.50
CA ILE A 697 35.64 -9.95 8.78
C ILE A 697 36.77 -9.33 9.64
N GLU A 698 36.82 -9.64 10.93
CA GLU A 698 37.83 -9.10 11.86
C GLU A 698 39.20 -9.80 11.82
N LYS A 699 39.28 -10.98 11.20
CA LYS A 699 40.40 -11.91 11.36
C LYS A 699 41.72 -11.38 10.77
N TYR A 700 41.66 -10.66 9.65
CA TYR A 700 42.83 -10.23 8.88
C TYR A 700 43.04 -8.70 8.89
N VAL A 701 42.07 -7.94 9.41
CA VAL A 701 42.04 -6.47 9.29
C VAL A 701 43.31 -5.81 9.82
N THR A 702 43.83 -6.21 10.99
CA THR A 702 45.05 -5.61 11.55
C THR A 702 46.28 -5.84 10.67
N ALA A 703 46.41 -7.03 10.07
CA ALA A 703 47.52 -7.34 9.18
C ALA A 703 47.42 -6.59 7.86
N ASP A 704 46.23 -6.50 7.28
CA ASP A 704 45.99 -5.77 6.03
C ASP A 704 46.14 -4.26 6.23
N THR A 705 45.70 -3.71 7.37
CA THR A 705 45.92 -2.30 7.73
C THR A 705 47.40 -1.98 7.92
N GLU A 706 48.19 -2.88 8.52
CA GLU A 706 49.64 -2.72 8.63
C GLU A 706 50.35 -2.79 7.26
N GLU A 707 49.92 -3.71 6.38
CA GLU A 707 50.45 -3.79 5.02
C GLU A 707 50.17 -2.49 4.23
N ALA A 708 48.96 -1.94 4.34
CA ALA A 708 48.62 -0.64 3.75
C ALA A 708 49.50 0.49 4.34
N ARG A 709 49.76 0.46 5.65
CA ARG A 709 50.61 1.46 6.35
C ARG A 709 52.08 1.42 5.94
N LEU A 710 52.59 0.25 5.58
CA LEU A 710 53.97 0.09 5.09
C LEU A 710 54.14 0.59 3.65
N ASN A 711 53.05 0.74 2.89
CA ASN A 711 53.06 1.28 1.54
C ASN A 711 53.07 2.82 1.53
N GLN A 712 54.23 3.40 1.88
CA GLN A 712 54.42 4.85 1.97
C GLN A 712 54.33 5.58 0.62
N GLU A 713 54.42 4.87 -0.51
CA GLU A 713 54.23 5.47 -1.84
C GLU A 713 52.76 5.79 -2.12
N LYS A 714 51.82 4.89 -1.75
CA LYS A 714 50.38 5.10 -1.93
C LYS A 714 49.72 5.82 -0.74
N TYR A 715 50.19 5.57 0.48
CA TYR A 715 49.64 6.12 1.71
C TYR A 715 50.73 6.86 2.49
N PRO A 716 51.05 8.10 2.10
CA PRO A 716 52.09 8.88 2.75
C PRO A 716 51.81 9.15 4.23
N ARG A 717 50.53 9.19 4.62
CA ARG A 717 50.06 9.37 6.01
C ARG A 717 49.23 8.15 6.43
N PRO A 718 49.33 7.69 7.69
CA PRO A 718 48.38 6.71 8.25
C PRO A 718 46.92 7.14 8.10
N LEU A 719 46.64 8.45 8.13
CA LEU A 719 45.31 9.01 7.89
C LEU A 719 44.76 8.66 6.48
N ASN A 720 45.62 8.57 5.46
CA ASN A 720 45.18 8.26 4.09
C ASN A 720 44.65 6.83 3.94
N ILE A 721 44.94 5.94 4.88
CA ILE A 721 44.39 4.58 4.92
C ILE A 721 42.94 4.62 5.42
N ILE A 722 42.66 5.53 6.36
CA ILE A 722 41.31 5.81 6.85
C ILE A 722 40.52 6.44 5.71
N GLU A 723 40.97 7.58 5.18
CA GLU A 723 40.31 8.34 4.10
C GLU A 723 40.19 7.58 2.77
N GLY A 724 41.06 6.58 2.54
CA GLY A 724 41.08 5.77 1.32
C GLY A 724 40.31 4.44 1.47
N PRO A 725 41.01 3.30 1.58
CA PRO A 725 40.38 1.98 1.49
C PRO A 725 39.34 1.71 2.59
N LEU A 726 39.54 2.24 3.81
CA LEU A 726 38.59 2.01 4.90
C LEU A 726 37.30 2.82 4.69
N MET A 727 37.39 4.10 4.32
CA MET A 727 36.23 4.93 4.02
C MET A 727 35.47 4.48 2.77
N ASN A 728 36.17 3.98 1.74
CA ASN A 728 35.51 3.40 0.57
C ASN A 728 34.65 2.18 0.95
N GLY A 729 35.18 1.29 1.81
CA GLY A 729 34.41 0.17 2.34
C GLY A 729 33.19 0.62 3.15
N MET A 730 33.34 1.66 3.99
CA MET A 730 32.23 2.18 4.79
C MET A 730 31.18 2.93 3.95
N LYS A 731 31.57 3.60 2.86
CA LYS A 731 30.64 4.20 1.90
C LYS A 731 29.75 3.14 1.26
N ILE A 732 30.31 2.00 0.86
CA ILE A 732 29.55 0.88 0.31
C ILE A 732 28.59 0.29 1.36
N VAL A 733 29.03 0.17 2.62
CA VAL A 733 28.14 -0.24 3.73
C VAL A 733 26.98 0.75 3.90
N GLY A 734 27.25 2.06 3.84
CA GLY A 734 26.24 3.11 3.87
C GLY A 734 25.26 3.05 2.69
N ASP A 735 25.76 2.89 1.47
CA ASP A 735 24.95 2.76 0.24
C ASP A 735 24.06 1.51 0.29
N LEU A 736 24.61 0.38 0.75
CA LEU A 736 23.84 -0.87 0.89
C LEU A 736 22.79 -0.76 2.01
N PHE A 737 23.10 -0.08 3.12
CA PHE A 737 22.15 0.16 4.20
C PHE A 737 21.02 1.11 3.76
N GLY A 738 21.36 2.21 3.08
CA GLY A 738 20.41 3.17 2.51
C GLY A 738 19.52 2.55 1.42
N ALA A 739 20.06 1.61 0.63
CA ALA A 739 19.30 0.85 -0.36
C ALA A 739 18.50 -0.35 0.23
N GLY A 740 18.56 -0.57 1.54
CA GLY A 740 17.88 -1.69 2.22
C GLY A 740 18.43 -3.08 1.85
N LYS A 741 19.67 -3.15 1.36
CA LYS A 741 20.40 -4.38 1.00
C LYS A 741 21.30 -4.89 2.12
N MET A 742 21.56 -4.06 3.13
CA MET A 742 22.31 -4.39 4.34
C MET A 742 21.49 -3.93 5.56
N PHE A 743 21.62 -4.64 6.69
CA PHE A 743 20.80 -4.39 7.88
C PHE A 743 21.64 -4.03 9.09
N LEU A 744 21.02 -3.45 10.11
CA LEU A 744 21.72 -2.94 11.30
C LEU A 744 22.70 -3.94 11.95
N PRO A 745 22.38 -5.25 12.11
CA PRO A 745 23.34 -6.22 12.64
C PRO A 745 24.63 -6.35 11.83
N GLN A 746 24.53 -6.22 10.51
CA GLN A 746 25.66 -6.29 9.59
C GLN A 746 26.46 -4.98 9.63
N VAL A 747 25.78 -3.83 9.71
CA VAL A 747 26.42 -2.51 9.87
C VAL A 747 27.26 -2.46 11.16
N ILE A 748 26.75 -3.02 12.27
CA ILE A 748 27.49 -3.10 13.53
C ILE A 748 28.75 -3.99 13.40
N LYS A 749 28.67 -5.10 12.64
CA LYS A 749 29.86 -5.92 12.36
C LYS A 749 30.90 -5.18 11.54
N SER A 750 30.49 -4.42 10.52
CA SER A 750 31.39 -3.57 9.74
C SER A 750 32.04 -2.48 10.60
N ALA A 751 31.28 -1.86 11.51
CA ALA A 751 31.77 -0.87 12.47
C ALA A 751 32.92 -1.42 13.33
N ARG A 752 32.80 -2.67 13.80
CA ARG A 752 33.84 -3.35 14.59
C ARG A 752 35.15 -3.51 13.81
N VAL A 753 35.05 -3.91 12.54
CA VAL A 753 36.22 -4.03 11.64
C VAL A 753 36.87 -2.66 11.45
N MET A 754 36.08 -1.62 11.19
CA MET A 754 36.55 -0.23 11.05
C MET A 754 37.27 0.25 12.31
N LYS A 755 36.64 0.13 13.49
CA LYS A 755 37.23 0.54 14.77
C LYS A 755 38.55 -0.17 15.04
N LYS A 756 38.63 -1.49 14.80
CA LYS A 756 39.84 -2.29 14.98
C LYS A 756 40.98 -1.86 14.04
N ALA A 757 40.67 -1.48 12.80
CA ALA A 757 41.64 -0.92 11.86
C ALA A 757 42.15 0.45 12.32
N VAL A 758 41.23 1.36 12.69
CA VAL A 758 41.58 2.70 13.17
C VAL A 758 42.38 2.65 14.47
N SER A 759 42.00 1.81 15.45
CA SER A 759 42.73 1.62 16.70
C SER A 759 44.18 1.19 16.48
N HIS A 760 44.45 0.40 15.43
CA HIS A 760 45.82 0.04 15.05
C HIS A 760 46.62 1.25 14.51
N LEU A 761 45.95 2.19 13.83
CA LEU A 761 46.58 3.38 13.23
C LEU A 761 46.81 4.53 14.23
N ILE A 762 46.02 4.63 15.31
CA ILE A 762 46.11 5.71 16.31
C ILE A 762 47.55 5.98 16.81
N PRO A 763 48.33 4.97 17.28
CA PRO A 763 49.68 5.23 17.78
C PRO A 763 50.63 5.81 16.72
N TYR A 764 50.41 5.50 15.44
CA TYR A 764 51.21 6.01 14.33
C TYR A 764 50.78 7.42 13.93
N MET A 765 49.48 7.72 14.00
CA MET A 765 48.96 9.08 13.78
C MET A 765 49.44 10.04 14.86
N GLU A 766 49.43 9.62 16.13
CA GLU A 766 49.96 10.42 17.26
C GLU A 766 51.44 10.73 17.07
N LYS A 767 52.24 9.72 16.70
CA LYS A 767 53.67 9.88 16.42
C LYS A 767 53.95 10.81 15.23
N GLU A 768 53.21 10.69 14.13
CA GLU A 768 53.33 11.61 12.99
C GLU A 768 52.95 13.05 13.39
N ARG A 769 51.90 13.20 14.23
CA ARG A 769 51.42 14.49 14.71
C ARG A 769 52.44 15.17 15.63
N GLU A 770 53.14 14.41 16.48
CA GLU A 770 54.27 14.88 17.27
C GLU A 770 55.47 15.30 16.39
N GLU A 771 55.81 14.49 15.38
CA GLU A 771 56.90 14.78 14.43
C GLU A 771 56.61 16.02 13.55
N ARG A 772 55.36 16.27 13.18
CA ARG A 772 54.93 17.49 12.46
C ARG A 772 54.90 18.71 13.37
N ARG A 773 54.37 18.58 14.61
CA ARG A 773 54.44 19.66 15.62
C ARG A 773 55.88 20.10 15.89
N ALA A 774 56.86 19.20 15.76
CA ALA A 774 58.28 19.53 15.87
C ALA A 774 58.89 20.21 14.63
N LYS A 775 58.26 20.12 13.43
CA LYS A 775 58.82 20.60 12.15
C LYS A 775 58.12 21.82 11.56
N GLN A 776 56.83 22.01 11.81
CA GLN A 776 56.03 23.12 11.31
C GLN A 776 55.26 23.70 12.49
N GLY A 777 55.59 24.93 12.91
CA GLY A 777 54.89 25.64 13.98
C GLY A 777 53.47 26.08 13.61
N SER A 778 52.72 25.28 12.87
CA SER A 778 51.31 25.53 12.52
C SER A 778 50.37 24.78 13.48
N SER A 779 49.37 25.51 13.94
CA SER A 779 48.40 25.12 14.98
C SER A 779 47.01 24.87 14.40
N GLU A 780 46.89 24.42 13.16
CA GLU A 780 45.60 24.04 12.58
C GLU A 780 45.43 22.53 12.70
N GLU A 781 44.53 22.13 13.60
CA GLU A 781 44.10 20.75 13.78
C GLU A 781 43.15 20.40 12.63
N GLU A 782 43.64 19.72 11.59
CA GLU A 782 42.74 18.96 10.70
C GLU A 782 42.10 17.86 11.56
N ASP A 783 40.82 18.02 11.88
CA ASP A 783 40.03 17.01 12.59
C ASP A 783 39.83 15.80 11.65
N PRO A 784 40.25 14.57 12.02
CA PRO A 784 40.12 13.39 11.15
C PRO A 784 38.67 12.93 10.90
N TYR A 785 37.68 13.58 11.53
CA TYR A 785 36.27 13.23 11.43
C TYR A 785 35.50 14.22 10.54
N ASN A 786 34.43 13.75 9.90
CA ASN A 786 33.55 14.56 9.06
C ASN A 786 32.78 15.63 9.86
N GLY A 787 32.69 15.45 11.19
CA GLY A 787 32.08 16.38 12.14
C GLY A 787 31.94 15.75 13.52
N THR A 788 31.84 16.58 14.55
CA THR A 788 31.66 16.18 15.95
C THR A 788 30.20 16.33 16.37
N ILE A 789 29.60 15.27 16.92
CA ILE A 789 28.19 15.21 17.32
C ILE A 789 28.10 14.88 18.80
N VAL A 790 27.40 15.72 19.58
CA VAL A 790 27.03 15.40 20.96
C VAL A 790 25.65 14.76 20.98
N LEU A 791 25.55 13.53 21.48
CA LEU A 791 24.29 12.83 21.68
C LEU A 791 23.96 12.72 23.16
N ALA A 792 22.70 12.95 23.52
CA ALA A 792 22.24 12.80 24.89
C ALA A 792 20.77 12.36 24.95
N THR A 793 20.45 11.44 25.87
CA THR A 793 19.06 11.28 26.31
C THR A 793 18.79 12.36 27.37
N VAL A 794 17.72 13.12 27.14
CA VAL A 794 17.41 14.33 27.92
C VAL A 794 17.12 14.02 29.39
N LYS A 795 17.12 15.07 30.23
CA LYS A 795 16.93 14.96 31.67
C LYS A 795 15.68 14.15 32.02
N GLY A 796 15.81 13.27 33.01
CA GLY A 796 14.73 12.43 33.53
C GLY A 796 14.45 11.16 32.72
N ASP A 797 14.89 11.08 31.46
CA ASP A 797 14.67 9.92 30.62
C ASP A 797 15.87 8.96 30.65
N VAL A 798 15.58 7.66 30.79
CA VAL A 798 16.57 6.59 30.96
C VAL A 798 16.77 5.72 29.71
N HIS A 799 15.98 5.96 28.66
CA HIS A 799 15.96 5.07 27.49
C HIS A 799 16.96 5.54 26.43
N ASP A 800 17.82 4.63 25.98
CA ASP A 800 18.95 4.97 25.11
C ASP A 800 19.20 3.97 23.97
N ILE A 801 18.38 2.94 23.78
CA ILE A 801 18.60 1.93 22.72
C ILE A 801 18.68 2.62 21.34
N GLY A 802 17.70 3.46 21.02
CA GLY A 802 17.67 4.21 19.76
C GLY A 802 18.86 5.17 19.61
N LYS A 803 19.22 5.89 20.69
CA LYS A 803 20.39 6.78 20.72
C LYS A 803 21.69 6.02 20.42
N ASN A 804 21.87 4.86 21.04
CA ASN A 804 23.07 4.04 20.85
C ASN A 804 23.16 3.55 19.40
N ILE A 805 22.03 3.14 18.80
CA ILE A 805 21.98 2.79 17.38
C ILE A 805 22.40 3.96 16.49
N VAL A 806 21.86 5.17 16.74
CA VAL A 806 22.25 6.38 16.00
C VAL A 806 23.74 6.68 16.17
N GLY A 807 24.26 6.56 17.40
CA GLY A 807 25.68 6.77 17.67
C GLY A 807 26.59 5.81 16.90
N VAL A 808 26.22 4.52 16.84
CA VAL A 808 26.98 3.53 16.05
C VAL A 808 26.92 3.85 14.55
N VAL A 809 25.73 4.15 14.02
CA VAL A 809 25.56 4.46 12.59
C VAL A 809 26.30 5.74 12.18
N LEU A 810 26.31 6.77 13.02
CA LEU A 810 27.11 7.98 12.78
C LEU A 810 28.61 7.69 12.88
N GLY A 811 29.04 6.91 13.87
CA GLY A 811 30.43 6.44 13.98
C GLY A 811 30.88 5.65 12.75
N CYS A 812 30.00 4.84 12.16
CA CYS A 812 30.23 4.14 10.90
C CYS A 812 30.51 5.09 9.71
N ASN A 813 30.03 6.33 9.77
CA ASN A 813 30.16 7.32 8.70
C ASN A 813 31.22 8.40 9.03
N ASN A 814 32.20 8.05 9.86
CA ASN A 814 33.34 8.88 10.24
C ASN A 814 32.96 10.18 10.98
N PHE A 815 31.85 10.17 11.74
CA PHE A 815 31.54 11.23 12.68
C PHE A 815 32.12 10.93 14.06
N ARG A 816 32.61 11.95 14.76
CA ARG A 816 33.00 11.83 16.17
C ARG A 816 31.79 11.95 17.06
N VAL A 817 31.31 10.83 17.58
CA VAL A 817 30.12 10.81 18.45
C VAL A 817 30.51 10.87 19.92
N ILE A 818 29.97 11.85 20.64
CA ILE A 818 30.15 12.03 22.08
C ILE A 818 28.82 11.77 22.76
N ASP A 819 28.68 10.57 23.30
CA ASP A 819 27.48 10.14 24.02
C ASP A 819 27.57 10.52 25.50
N LEU A 820 26.69 11.41 25.96
CA LEU A 820 26.63 11.86 27.35
C LEU A 820 25.85 10.91 28.27
N GLY A 821 25.20 9.90 27.69
CA GLY A 821 24.38 8.92 28.37
C GLY A 821 22.94 9.38 28.56
N VAL A 822 22.34 8.94 29.66
CA VAL A 822 20.93 9.15 30.00
C VAL A 822 20.73 10.10 31.16
N MET A 823 19.52 10.63 31.28
CA MET A 823 19.15 11.64 32.28
C MET A 823 20.07 12.86 32.26
N THR A 824 20.53 13.27 31.07
CA THR A 824 21.57 14.29 30.94
C THR A 824 20.95 15.69 31.10
N PRO A 825 21.39 16.49 32.09
CA PRO A 825 20.92 17.87 32.25
C PRO A 825 21.32 18.77 31.08
N CYS A 826 20.47 19.76 30.76
CA CYS A 826 20.72 20.75 29.70
C CYS A 826 22.09 21.43 29.83
N ASP A 827 22.50 21.84 31.03
CA ASP A 827 23.79 22.51 31.23
C ASP A 827 24.98 21.60 30.87
N LYS A 828 24.91 20.31 31.17
CA LYS A 828 25.93 19.33 30.78
C LYS A 828 25.96 19.13 29.26
N ILE A 829 24.80 19.08 28.60
CA ILE A 829 24.70 18.95 27.13
C ILE A 829 25.38 20.15 26.46
N LEU A 830 25.00 21.36 26.85
CA LEU A 830 25.52 22.58 26.23
C LEU A 830 27.01 22.80 26.54
N ARG A 831 27.46 22.51 27.77
CA ARG A 831 28.90 22.55 28.09
C ARG A 831 29.69 21.55 27.28
N ALA A 832 29.24 20.30 27.19
CA ALA A 832 29.92 19.29 26.39
C ALA A 832 29.99 19.68 24.90
N ALA A 833 28.94 20.27 24.35
CA ALA A 833 28.93 20.76 22.98
C ALA A 833 29.97 21.86 22.75
N VAL A 834 30.09 22.81 23.68
CA VAL A 834 31.10 23.88 23.60
C VAL A 834 32.52 23.35 23.83
N GLU A 835 32.73 22.54 24.87
CA GLU A 835 34.04 21.97 25.23
C GLU A 835 34.61 21.08 24.13
N ASN A 836 33.75 20.32 23.45
CA ASN A 836 34.17 19.42 22.38
C ASN A 836 34.04 20.03 20.98
N LYS A 837 33.71 21.33 20.87
CA LYS A 837 33.50 22.03 19.59
C LYS A 837 32.58 21.24 18.65
N ALA A 838 31.42 20.84 19.16
CA ALA A 838 30.49 20.02 18.41
C ALA A 838 29.83 20.81 17.27
N ASP A 839 29.69 20.16 16.12
CA ASP A 839 29.03 20.70 14.94
C ASP A 839 27.53 20.43 14.94
N ILE A 840 27.06 19.41 15.67
CA ILE A 840 25.64 19.05 15.81
C ILE A 840 25.35 18.57 17.26
N ILE A 841 24.18 18.94 17.80
CA ILE A 841 23.64 18.38 19.04
C ILE A 841 22.45 17.49 18.70
N GLY A 842 22.42 16.25 19.19
CA GLY A 842 21.28 15.34 19.05
C GLY A 842 20.66 14.98 20.40
N LEU A 843 19.34 15.14 20.50
CA LEU A 843 18.56 14.84 21.69
C LEU A 843 17.66 13.62 21.47
N SER A 844 17.64 12.72 22.45
CA SER A 844 16.81 11.52 22.48
C SER A 844 15.77 11.56 23.61
N GLY A 845 14.54 11.12 23.34
CA GLY A 845 13.46 10.99 24.34
C GLY A 845 12.41 9.92 24.00
N LEU A 846 11.98 9.15 24.99
CA LEU A 846 10.99 8.08 24.87
C LEU A 846 9.66 8.42 25.55
N ILE A 847 9.65 9.22 26.61
CA ILE A 847 8.43 9.54 27.36
C ILE A 847 7.94 10.96 27.05
N THR A 848 6.67 11.25 27.35
CA THR A 848 6.06 12.55 27.03
C THR A 848 6.74 13.73 27.76
N PRO A 849 7.17 13.63 29.04
CA PRO A 849 7.91 14.71 29.69
C PRO A 849 9.25 15.07 29.01
N SER A 850 9.84 14.14 28.27
CA SER A 850 11.11 14.37 27.56
C SER A 850 10.97 15.44 26.48
N LEU A 851 9.77 15.64 25.93
CA LEU A 851 9.50 16.66 24.92
C LEU A 851 9.68 18.08 25.47
N ASP A 852 9.27 18.32 26.72
CA ASP A 852 9.45 19.62 27.38
C ASP A 852 10.92 19.93 27.63
N GLU A 853 11.71 18.92 28.01
CA GLU A 853 13.16 19.08 28.18
C GLU A 853 13.84 19.41 26.85
N MET A 854 13.39 18.85 25.72
CA MET A 854 13.90 19.23 24.40
C MET A 854 13.55 20.68 24.03
N ILE A 855 12.33 21.14 24.37
CA ILE A 855 11.93 22.56 24.22
C ILE A 855 12.81 23.45 25.09
N PHE A 856 13.09 23.03 26.32
CA PHE A 856 13.96 23.76 27.24
C PHE A 856 15.39 23.88 26.72
N VAL A 857 15.97 22.80 26.18
CA VAL A 857 17.30 22.84 25.55
C VAL A 857 17.32 23.81 24.38
N ALA A 858 16.32 23.77 23.48
CA ALA A 858 16.22 24.72 22.36
C ALA A 858 16.16 26.19 22.83
N LYS A 859 15.35 26.48 23.86
CA LYS A 859 15.28 27.83 24.48
C LYS A 859 16.63 28.27 25.08
N GLU A 860 17.33 27.37 25.76
CA GLU A 860 18.63 27.68 26.37
C GLU A 860 19.73 27.85 25.32
N MET A 861 19.69 27.08 24.22
CA MET A 861 20.58 27.29 23.06
C MET A 861 20.38 28.66 22.43
N GLU A 862 19.12 29.10 22.27
CA GLU A 862 18.80 30.45 21.80
C GLU A 862 19.28 31.52 22.78
N ARG A 863 19.01 31.35 24.08
CA ARG A 863 19.43 32.28 25.15
C ARG A 863 20.94 32.45 25.21
N LEU A 864 21.70 31.39 24.98
CA LEU A 864 23.17 31.39 24.95
C LEU A 864 23.74 31.73 23.58
N ALA A 865 22.89 32.05 22.58
CA ALA A 865 23.27 32.34 21.21
C ALA A 865 24.14 31.26 20.54
N ILE A 866 23.97 30.01 20.95
CA ILE A 866 24.61 28.86 20.30
C ILE A 866 23.97 28.73 18.91
N LYS A 867 24.73 28.49 17.84
CA LYS A 867 24.23 28.35 16.45
C LYS A 867 24.41 26.94 15.85
N ILE A 868 24.67 25.97 16.72
CA ILE A 868 24.86 24.56 16.38
C ILE A 868 23.49 23.93 16.02
N PRO A 869 23.33 23.28 14.85
CA PRO A 869 22.12 22.53 14.50
C PRO A 869 21.68 21.53 15.59
N LEU A 870 20.36 21.42 15.77
CA LEU A 870 19.72 20.59 16.78
C LEU A 870 18.90 19.46 16.12
N LEU A 871 19.30 18.21 16.36
CA LEU A 871 18.56 17.03 15.94
C LEU A 871 17.66 16.53 17.07
N ILE A 872 16.40 16.26 16.73
CA ILE A 872 15.37 15.75 17.65
C ILE A 872 14.98 14.34 17.21
N GLY A 873 15.06 13.36 18.12
CA GLY A 873 14.64 11.98 17.87
C GLY A 873 14.16 11.24 19.13
N GLY A 874 13.56 10.07 18.90
CA GLY A 874 13.03 9.21 19.95
C GLY A 874 11.56 8.84 19.75
N ALA A 875 10.99 7.96 20.59
CA ALA A 875 9.67 7.36 20.31
C ALA A 875 8.50 8.34 20.45
N THR A 876 8.62 9.34 21.33
CA THR A 876 7.59 10.38 21.53
C THR A 876 7.75 11.58 20.62
N THR A 877 8.87 11.69 19.90
CA THR A 877 9.10 12.80 18.98
C THR A 877 8.32 12.61 17.69
N SER A 878 7.92 13.72 17.09
CA SER A 878 7.27 13.71 15.77
C SER A 878 7.64 14.98 15.01
N LYS A 879 7.55 14.90 13.68
CA LYS A 879 7.79 16.05 12.81
C LYS A 879 6.90 17.24 13.18
N THR A 880 5.61 16.98 13.43
CA THR A 880 4.64 17.99 13.87
C THR A 880 5.00 18.61 15.22
N HIS A 881 5.36 17.81 16.23
CA HIS A 881 5.75 18.36 17.53
C HIS A 881 6.99 19.25 17.42
N THR A 882 8.00 18.79 16.68
CA THR A 882 9.23 19.56 16.45
C THR A 882 8.94 20.88 15.73
N ALA A 883 8.15 20.85 14.64
CA ALA A 883 7.80 22.03 13.86
C ALA A 883 6.98 23.06 14.67
N VAL A 884 6.06 22.60 15.52
CA VAL A 884 5.11 23.45 16.26
C VAL A 884 5.66 23.95 17.59
N LYS A 885 6.41 23.13 18.35
CA LYS A 885 6.78 23.45 19.74
C LYS A 885 8.27 23.64 20.00
N ILE A 886 9.16 23.01 19.21
CA ILE A 886 10.62 23.08 19.41
C ILE A 886 11.26 24.10 18.46
N ALA A 887 11.10 23.92 17.15
CA ALA A 887 11.71 24.77 16.12
C ALA A 887 11.44 26.27 16.31
N PRO A 888 10.24 26.73 16.70
CA PRO A 888 10.00 28.16 16.96
C PRO A 888 10.79 28.75 18.12
N ARG A 889 11.45 27.92 18.94
CA ARG A 889 12.22 28.37 20.11
C ARG A 889 13.70 28.53 19.83
N TYR A 890 14.16 28.19 18.63
CA TYR A 890 15.57 28.23 18.26
C TYR A 890 15.75 28.70 16.82
N SER A 891 16.65 29.66 16.61
CA SER A 891 16.84 30.33 15.32
C SER A 891 17.75 29.58 14.34
N ALA A 892 18.52 28.59 14.79
CA ALA A 892 19.33 27.73 13.93
C ALA A 892 18.56 26.43 13.58
N PRO A 893 19.06 25.60 12.65
CA PRO A 893 18.34 24.42 12.18
C PRO A 893 17.91 23.48 13.31
N VAL A 894 16.61 23.18 13.39
CA VAL A 894 16.03 22.15 14.28
C VAL A 894 15.37 21.11 13.40
N ILE A 895 15.87 19.87 13.39
CA ILE A 895 15.41 18.83 12.46
C ILE A 895 14.98 17.59 13.23
N HIS A 896 13.76 17.14 12.96
CA HIS A 896 13.27 15.83 13.42
C HIS A 896 13.80 14.71 12.51
N VAL A 897 14.53 13.75 13.10
CA VAL A 897 15.06 12.58 12.39
C VAL A 897 14.32 11.33 12.84
N LEU A 898 13.67 10.65 11.89
CA LEU A 898 12.79 9.52 12.17
C LEU A 898 13.52 8.27 12.68
N ASP A 899 14.68 7.97 12.11
CA ASP A 899 15.46 6.76 12.40
C ASP A 899 16.95 6.97 12.10
N ALA A 900 17.78 6.03 12.55
CA ALA A 900 19.24 6.10 12.41
C ALA A 900 19.75 6.02 10.97
N SER A 901 18.97 5.51 10.01
CA SER A 901 19.41 5.47 8.61
C SER A 901 19.40 6.85 7.97
N LYS A 902 18.45 7.69 8.38
CA LYS A 902 18.32 9.06 7.88
C LYS A 902 19.24 10.05 8.59
N SER A 903 19.74 9.72 9.80
CA SER A 903 20.60 10.64 10.55
C SER A 903 21.90 10.96 9.81
N VAL A 904 22.46 10.00 9.06
CA VAL A 904 23.69 10.21 8.28
C VAL A 904 23.49 11.25 7.19
N VAL A 905 22.43 11.10 6.40
CA VAL A 905 22.13 12.02 5.28
C VAL A 905 21.91 13.44 5.80
N VAL A 906 21.11 13.57 6.86
CA VAL A 906 20.82 14.86 7.50
C VAL A 906 22.09 15.50 8.06
N CYS A 907 22.93 14.74 8.78
CA CYS A 907 24.19 15.26 9.31
C CYS A 907 25.13 15.72 8.20
N SER A 908 25.28 14.93 7.13
CA SER A 908 26.13 15.31 5.99
C SER A 908 25.63 16.57 5.28
N GLN A 909 24.32 16.71 5.05
CA GLN A 909 23.73 17.91 4.44
C GLN A 909 23.91 19.15 5.32
N LEU A 910 23.84 19.02 6.65
CA LEU A 910 24.04 20.14 7.59
C LEU A 910 25.48 20.62 7.71
N LEU A 911 26.45 19.78 7.35
CA LEU A 911 27.88 20.10 7.38
C LEU A 911 28.43 20.50 6.01
N ASP A 912 27.71 20.24 4.91
CA ASP A 912 28.10 20.65 3.57
C ASP A 912 27.80 22.14 3.33
N GLU A 913 28.84 22.98 3.23
CA GLU A 913 28.72 24.42 3.03
C GLU A 913 27.96 24.81 1.75
N SER A 914 27.88 23.92 0.74
CA SER A 914 27.21 24.20 -0.52
C SER A 914 25.71 23.88 -0.52
N VAL A 915 25.26 23.02 0.39
CA VAL A 915 23.88 22.50 0.42
C VAL A 915 23.14 22.90 1.70
N LYS A 916 23.86 23.24 2.77
CA LYS A 916 23.30 23.52 4.09
C LYS A 916 22.22 24.60 4.09
N ASP A 917 22.46 25.72 3.40
CA ASP A 917 21.53 26.86 3.40
C ASP A 917 20.23 26.51 2.66
N ASP A 918 20.34 25.90 1.46
CA ASP A 918 19.20 25.42 0.68
C ASP A 918 18.38 24.37 1.47
N PHE A 919 19.07 23.42 2.11
CA PHE A 919 18.43 22.39 2.93
C PHE A 919 17.73 22.99 4.17
N PHE A 920 18.29 24.03 4.77
CA PHE A 920 17.66 24.71 5.88
C PHE A 920 16.40 25.47 5.45
N GLU A 921 16.44 26.16 4.31
CA GLU A 921 15.26 26.84 3.74
C GLU A 921 14.13 25.84 3.42
N GLU A 922 14.44 24.69 2.80
CA GLU A 922 13.46 23.64 2.52
C GLU A 922 12.74 23.15 3.79
N ILE A 923 13.51 22.89 4.86
CA ILE A 923 12.94 22.44 6.14
C ILE A 923 12.09 23.53 6.80
N LEU A 924 12.48 24.80 6.68
CA LEU A 924 11.71 25.92 7.22
C LEU A 924 10.35 26.06 6.54
N GLU A 925 10.31 25.97 5.21
CA GLU A 925 9.07 25.99 4.43
C GLU A 925 8.15 24.83 4.81
N GLU A 926 8.71 23.61 4.87
CA GLU A 926 7.95 22.42 5.26
C GLU A 926 7.38 22.53 6.69
N TYR A 927 8.17 23.07 7.63
CA TYR A 927 7.71 23.21 9.02
C TYR A 927 6.67 24.33 9.16
N GLU A 928 6.70 25.34 8.30
CA GLU A 928 5.69 26.38 8.27
C GLU A 928 4.35 25.84 7.73
N GLU A 929 4.38 25.04 6.66
CA GLU A 929 3.18 24.35 6.15
C GLU A 929 2.55 23.46 7.22
N ILE A 930 3.35 22.61 7.87
CA ILE A 930 2.88 21.72 8.95
C ILE A 930 2.31 22.53 10.14
N ARG A 931 2.90 23.68 10.48
CA ARG A 931 2.37 24.57 11.53
C ARG A 931 1.01 25.13 11.12
N GLN A 932 0.87 25.62 9.89
CA GLN A 932 -0.38 26.20 9.41
C GLN A 932 -1.49 25.16 9.41
N GLU A 933 -1.25 23.97 8.85
CA GLU A 933 -2.20 22.85 8.89
C GLU A 933 -2.59 22.48 10.33
N HIS A 934 -1.61 22.43 11.25
CA HIS A 934 -1.87 22.13 12.65
C HIS A 934 -2.80 23.16 13.29
N TYR A 935 -2.52 24.45 13.13
CA TYR A 935 -3.33 25.53 13.71
C TYR A 935 -4.71 25.65 13.06
N GLU A 936 -4.85 25.31 11.78
CA GLU A 936 -6.15 25.23 11.10
C GLU A 936 -6.97 24.05 11.63
N SER A 937 -6.36 22.88 11.80
CA SER A 937 -7.03 21.69 12.36
C SER A 937 -7.56 21.89 13.78
N LEU A 938 -6.94 22.80 14.56
CA LEU A 938 -7.42 23.17 15.90
C LEU A 938 -8.69 24.04 15.85
N LYS A 939 -8.91 24.80 14.78
CA LYS A 939 -10.10 25.67 14.61
C LYS A 939 -11.34 24.88 14.19
N GLU A 940 -11.17 23.74 13.53
CA GLU A 940 -12.27 22.93 12.99
C GLU A 940 -12.85 21.92 13.98
N ARG A 941 -12.11 21.54 15.03
CA ARG A 941 -12.58 20.56 16.02
C ARG A 941 -13.43 21.21 17.10
N ARG A 942 -14.71 20.83 17.15
CA ARG A 942 -15.60 21.18 18.27
C ARG A 942 -15.34 20.23 19.45
N TYR A 943 -15.33 20.80 20.64
CA TYR A 943 -15.17 20.06 21.89
C TYR A 943 -16.39 20.26 22.77
N LEU A 944 -16.84 19.20 23.43
CA LEU A 944 -17.84 19.30 24.48
C LEU A 944 -17.22 19.85 25.76
N SER A 945 -18.00 20.61 26.53
CA SER A 945 -17.61 20.92 27.91
C SER A 945 -17.49 19.63 28.72
N LEU A 946 -16.63 19.61 29.73
CA LEU A 946 -16.43 18.46 30.60
C LEU A 946 -17.75 17.97 31.19
N GLN A 947 -18.66 18.88 31.55
CA GLN A 947 -19.98 18.51 32.07
C GLN A 947 -20.87 17.82 31.01
N GLN A 948 -20.81 18.25 29.75
CA GLN A 948 -21.53 17.59 28.65
C GLN A 948 -20.93 16.21 28.36
N ALA A 949 -19.59 16.09 28.34
CA ALA A 949 -18.90 14.83 28.15
C ALA A 949 -19.24 13.82 29.26
N ARG A 950 -19.27 14.26 30.54
CA ARG A 950 -19.70 13.43 31.69
C ARG A 950 -21.12 12.91 31.54
N ARG A 951 -22.05 13.71 31.02
CA ARG A 951 -23.46 13.29 30.79
C ARG A 951 -23.61 12.27 29.65
N LYS A 952 -22.67 12.28 28.69
CA LYS A 952 -22.61 11.33 27.57
C LYS A 952 -21.57 10.23 27.82
N GLY A 953 -21.18 10.00 29.08
CA GLY A 953 -20.22 8.97 29.47
C GLY A 953 -20.75 7.56 29.28
N PHE A 954 -19.89 6.56 29.41
CA PHE A 954 -20.32 5.17 29.34
C PHE A 954 -21.09 4.82 30.62
N HIS A 955 -22.34 4.40 30.47
CA HIS A 955 -23.19 3.98 31.58
C HIS A 955 -23.48 2.48 31.43
N ASN A 956 -23.08 1.71 32.43
CA ASN A 956 -23.28 0.26 32.47
C ASN A 956 -24.42 -0.08 33.45
N ASP A 957 -25.27 -1.04 33.12
CA ASP A 957 -26.25 -1.56 34.08
C ASP A 957 -25.59 -2.63 34.96
N TRP A 958 -25.05 -2.17 36.08
CA TRP A 958 -24.33 -2.99 37.05
C TRP A 958 -25.20 -4.06 37.73
N LEU A 959 -26.53 -3.95 37.66
CA LEU A 959 -27.46 -4.94 38.25
C LEU A 959 -27.78 -6.08 37.28
N SER A 960 -27.88 -5.82 35.97
CA SER A 960 -28.36 -6.78 34.97
C SER A 960 -27.28 -7.41 34.08
N ASP A 961 -26.18 -6.71 33.78
CA ASP A 961 -25.19 -7.18 32.80
C ASP A 961 -24.16 -8.16 33.39
N HIS A 962 -23.39 -7.73 34.40
CA HIS A 962 -22.33 -8.53 35.00
C HIS A 962 -21.96 -8.00 36.40
N LYS A 963 -22.06 -8.86 37.42
CA LYS A 963 -21.62 -8.50 38.77
C LYS A 963 -20.09 -8.53 38.87
N PRO A 964 -19.44 -7.49 39.42
CA PRO A 964 -18.01 -7.51 39.69
C PRO A 964 -17.58 -8.76 40.47
N VAL A 965 -16.50 -9.38 40.01
CA VAL A 965 -15.95 -10.59 40.63
C VAL A 965 -14.96 -10.18 41.71
N LYS A 966 -15.13 -10.73 42.92
CA LYS A 966 -14.21 -10.52 44.04
C LYS A 966 -12.87 -11.24 43.79
N PRO A 967 -11.72 -10.55 43.88
CA PRO A 967 -10.40 -11.19 43.82
C PRO A 967 -10.22 -12.22 44.95
N LYS A 968 -9.36 -13.23 44.74
CA LYS A 968 -9.10 -14.26 45.77
C LYS A 968 -8.41 -13.72 47.03
N PHE A 969 -7.77 -12.56 46.93
CA PHE A 969 -7.19 -11.85 48.06
C PHE A 969 -7.23 -10.34 47.83
N ILE A 970 -7.23 -9.57 48.91
CA ILE A 970 -7.09 -8.11 48.92
C ILE A 970 -5.73 -7.77 49.52
N GLY A 971 -5.05 -6.76 48.99
CA GLY A 971 -3.68 -6.38 49.33
C GLY A 971 -2.67 -6.77 48.25
N THR A 972 -1.38 -6.81 48.61
CA THR A 972 -0.27 -7.03 47.66
C THR A 972 0.32 -8.44 47.75
N LYS A 973 0.89 -8.88 46.63
CA LYS A 973 1.70 -10.08 46.51
C LYS A 973 2.97 -9.76 45.72
N VAL A 974 4.12 -10.04 46.33
CA VAL A 974 5.45 -9.74 45.79
C VAL A 974 6.09 -11.00 45.23
N PHE A 975 6.81 -10.85 44.12
CA PHE A 975 7.61 -11.88 43.47
C PHE A 975 9.07 -11.37 43.41
N GLU A 976 9.92 -11.92 44.27
CA GLU A 976 11.33 -11.50 44.37
C GLU A 976 12.25 -12.20 43.37
N ASP A 977 11.91 -13.41 42.92
CA ASP A 977 12.69 -14.17 41.94
C ASP A 977 11.73 -14.97 41.06
N TYR A 978 11.15 -14.30 40.06
CA TYR A 978 10.22 -14.92 39.13
C TYR A 978 10.97 -15.81 38.13
N ASP A 979 10.44 -17.01 37.87
CA ASP A 979 11.10 -17.96 36.96
C ASP A 979 11.11 -17.44 35.52
N LEU A 980 12.28 -16.96 35.08
CA LEU A 980 12.51 -16.45 33.73
C LEU A 980 12.19 -17.49 32.65
N LYS A 981 12.28 -18.80 32.92
CA LYS A 981 11.95 -19.83 31.94
C LYS A 981 10.49 -19.79 31.52
N ARG A 982 9.59 -19.45 32.46
CA ARG A 982 8.16 -19.27 32.17
C ARG A 982 7.92 -18.10 31.23
N LEU A 983 8.72 -17.04 31.36
CA LEU A 983 8.56 -15.82 30.57
C LEU A 983 8.96 -16.01 29.10
N VAL A 984 9.87 -16.95 28.79
CA VAL A 984 10.40 -17.14 27.43
C VAL A 984 9.30 -17.39 26.41
N GLU A 985 8.27 -18.16 26.77
CA GLU A 985 7.15 -18.48 25.87
C GLU A 985 6.27 -17.26 25.58
N TYR A 986 6.19 -16.32 26.53
CA TYR A 986 5.37 -15.11 26.43
C TYR A 986 6.04 -13.96 25.68
N ILE A 987 7.31 -14.10 25.31
CA ILE A 987 8.03 -13.05 24.57
C ILE A 987 7.34 -12.80 23.22
N ASP A 988 6.87 -11.57 23.01
CA ASP A 988 6.58 -11.05 21.68
C ASP A 988 7.88 -10.59 21.01
N TRP A 989 8.32 -11.37 20.03
CA TRP A 989 9.54 -11.13 19.27
C TRP A 989 9.38 -10.03 18.21
N LYS A 990 8.16 -9.58 17.89
CA LYS A 990 7.99 -8.53 16.88
C LYS A 990 8.73 -7.24 17.27
N PRO A 991 8.54 -6.64 18.47
CA PRO A 991 9.26 -5.42 18.82
C PRO A 991 10.77 -5.65 19.02
N PHE A 992 11.20 -6.90 19.29
CA PHE A 992 12.62 -7.24 19.28
C PHE A 992 13.22 -7.03 17.88
N PHE A 993 12.57 -7.50 16.81
CA PHE A 993 13.06 -7.25 15.44
C PHE A 993 12.94 -5.78 15.02
N ASP A 994 11.96 -5.04 15.55
CA ASP A 994 11.83 -3.59 15.31
C ASP A 994 13.05 -2.82 15.85
N VAL A 995 13.59 -3.20 17.03
CA VAL A 995 14.83 -2.63 17.59
C VAL A 995 16.01 -2.81 16.62
N TRP A 996 16.08 -3.98 15.95
CA TRP A 996 17.13 -4.29 14.98
C TRP A 996 16.85 -3.78 13.57
N GLN A 997 15.76 -3.03 13.35
CA GLN A 997 15.29 -2.58 12.03
C GLN A 997 15.10 -3.74 11.03
N LEU A 998 14.81 -4.95 11.53
CA LEU A 998 14.59 -6.15 10.72
C LEU A 998 13.10 -6.30 10.43
N ARG A 999 12.62 -5.51 9.48
CA ARG A 999 11.21 -5.54 9.04
C ARG A 999 11.09 -6.41 7.79
N GLY A 1000 10.41 -7.54 7.90
CA GLY A 1000 10.08 -8.35 6.73
C GLY A 1000 9.15 -7.61 5.78
N LYS A 1001 9.14 -7.97 4.49
CA LYS A 1001 8.14 -7.50 3.52
C LYS A 1001 6.89 -8.36 3.63
N TYR A 1002 5.73 -7.83 3.26
CA TYR A 1002 4.49 -8.62 3.27
C TYR A 1002 4.63 -9.80 2.29
N PRO A 1003 4.22 -11.04 2.66
CA PRO A 1003 3.47 -11.45 3.86
C PRO A 1003 4.30 -11.78 5.12
N ASN A 1004 5.62 -11.64 5.05
CA ASN A 1004 6.59 -12.02 6.09
C ASN A 1004 6.92 -10.90 7.10
N ARG A 1005 6.04 -9.90 7.27
CA ARG A 1005 6.32 -8.68 8.05
C ARG A 1005 6.65 -8.89 9.54
N GLY A 1006 6.19 -9.98 10.16
CA GLY A 1006 6.31 -10.20 11.60
C GLY A 1006 6.82 -11.58 11.95
N PHE A 1007 7.31 -11.75 13.17
CA PHE A 1007 7.71 -13.05 13.70
C PHE A 1007 6.51 -14.02 13.77
N PRO A 1008 6.69 -15.31 13.44
CA PRO A 1008 7.92 -15.96 12.98
C PRO A 1008 8.15 -15.86 11.46
N LYS A 1009 7.18 -15.32 10.70
CA LYS A 1009 7.25 -15.25 9.24
C LYS A 1009 8.44 -14.43 8.72
N VAL A 1010 8.99 -13.51 9.52
CA VAL A 1010 10.19 -12.73 9.19
C VAL A 1010 11.38 -13.61 8.78
N PHE A 1011 11.50 -14.85 9.29
CA PHE A 1011 12.57 -15.78 8.89
C PHE A 1011 12.44 -16.24 7.44
N ASN A 1012 11.25 -16.21 6.88
CA ASN A 1012 10.97 -16.59 5.50
C ASN A 1012 11.10 -15.42 4.52
N ASP A 1013 11.46 -14.22 5.01
CA ASP A 1013 11.70 -13.06 4.16
C ASP A 1013 13.02 -13.22 3.37
N LYS A 1014 12.97 -13.05 2.05
CA LYS A 1014 14.15 -13.23 1.19
C LYS A 1014 15.24 -12.16 1.39
N THR A 1015 14.87 -11.00 1.92
CA THR A 1015 15.79 -9.88 2.14
C THR A 1015 16.38 -9.89 3.55
N VAL A 1016 15.54 -9.98 4.59
CA VAL A 1016 15.98 -9.93 6.00
C VAL A 1016 16.02 -11.28 6.69
N GLY A 1017 15.41 -12.33 6.13
CA GLY A 1017 15.09 -13.55 6.87
C GLY A 1017 16.30 -14.33 7.37
N GLU A 1018 17.37 -14.41 6.57
CA GLU A 1018 18.62 -15.06 7.00
C GLU A 1018 19.25 -14.33 8.19
N GLU A 1019 19.30 -13.00 8.15
CA GLU A 1019 19.83 -12.17 9.24
C GLU A 1019 18.89 -12.16 10.45
N ALA A 1020 17.57 -12.14 10.25
CA ALA A 1020 16.59 -12.28 11.31
C ALA A 1020 16.73 -13.62 12.03
N GLN A 1021 16.96 -14.71 11.29
CA GLN A 1021 17.21 -16.03 11.88
C GLN A 1021 18.52 -16.05 12.67
N LYS A 1022 19.60 -15.43 12.17
CA LYS A 1022 20.88 -15.31 12.88
C LYS A 1022 20.72 -14.54 14.19
N VAL A 1023 20.18 -13.33 14.15
CA VAL A 1023 19.98 -12.48 15.34
C VAL A 1023 19.05 -13.16 16.34
N TYR A 1024 18.01 -13.85 15.87
CA TYR A 1024 17.15 -14.65 16.74
C TYR A 1024 17.89 -15.80 17.42
N ASN A 1025 18.74 -16.52 16.68
CA ASN A 1025 19.55 -17.61 17.25
C ASN A 1025 20.55 -17.06 18.28
N ASP A 1026 21.18 -15.92 18.01
CA ASP A 1026 22.09 -15.24 18.94
C ASP A 1026 21.35 -14.81 20.21
N ALA A 1027 20.15 -14.22 20.05
CA ALA A 1027 19.27 -13.86 21.15
C ALA A 1027 18.87 -15.07 22.00
N GLN A 1028 18.47 -16.18 21.37
CA GLN A 1028 18.12 -17.43 22.04
C GLN A 1028 19.30 -18.03 22.80
N ASN A 1029 20.50 -18.00 22.22
CA ASN A 1029 21.71 -18.50 22.85
C ASN A 1029 22.10 -17.65 24.07
N LEU A 1030 22.09 -16.32 23.93
CA LEU A 1030 22.37 -15.42 25.03
C LEU A 1030 21.32 -15.56 26.13
N LEU A 1031 20.03 -15.60 25.78
CA LEU A 1031 18.94 -15.81 26.74
C LEU A 1031 19.12 -17.10 27.56
N LYS A 1032 19.50 -18.22 26.91
CA LYS A 1032 19.83 -19.47 27.60
C LYS A 1032 20.98 -19.31 28.59
N ILE A 1033 22.05 -18.59 28.19
CA ILE A 1033 23.20 -18.32 29.06
C ILE A 1033 22.77 -17.48 30.27
N LEU A 1034 22.04 -16.39 30.03
CA LEU A 1034 21.57 -15.47 31.08
C LEU A 1034 20.68 -16.17 32.10
N ILE A 1035 19.76 -17.04 31.65
CA ILE A 1035 18.88 -17.82 32.52
C ILE A 1035 19.66 -18.88 33.30
N ASN A 1036 20.54 -19.65 32.64
CA ASN A 1036 21.29 -20.73 33.29
C ASN A 1036 22.30 -20.21 34.32
N GLN A 1037 22.90 -19.05 34.04
CA GLN A 1037 23.85 -18.40 34.94
C GLN A 1037 23.18 -17.47 35.96
N LYS A 1038 21.85 -17.32 35.91
CA LYS A 1038 21.07 -16.40 36.76
C LYS A 1038 21.62 -14.97 36.76
N LYS A 1039 22.03 -14.47 35.59
CA LYS A 1039 22.56 -13.11 35.43
C LYS A 1039 21.48 -12.03 35.36
N LEU A 1040 20.23 -12.43 35.11
CA LEU A 1040 19.06 -11.57 35.15
C LEU A 1040 18.11 -12.07 36.25
N GLN A 1041 17.38 -11.15 36.86
CA GLN A 1041 16.38 -11.44 37.89
C GLN A 1041 15.07 -10.70 37.59
N ALA A 1042 13.97 -11.44 37.43
CA ALA A 1042 12.65 -10.85 37.28
C ALA A 1042 11.99 -10.61 38.64
N ARG A 1043 11.61 -9.37 38.92
CA ARG A 1043 10.90 -8.98 40.15
C ARG A 1043 9.60 -8.28 39.82
N GLY A 1044 8.61 -8.45 40.67
CA GLY A 1044 7.36 -7.72 40.48
C GLY A 1044 6.41 -7.81 41.65
N VAL A 1045 5.37 -7.00 41.59
CA VAL A 1045 4.31 -6.94 42.58
C VAL A 1045 2.98 -6.80 41.86
N LEU A 1046 1.96 -7.45 42.39
CA LEU A 1046 0.57 -7.19 42.04
C LEU A 1046 -0.26 -6.97 43.29
N GLY A 1047 -1.37 -6.25 43.18
CA GLY A 1047 -2.32 -6.14 44.27
C GLY A 1047 -3.73 -5.82 43.80
N PHE A 1048 -4.69 -6.02 44.70
CA PHE A 1048 -6.10 -5.72 44.46
C PHE A 1048 -6.72 -4.99 45.66
N TRP A 1049 -7.56 -4.01 45.38
CA TRP A 1049 -8.30 -3.26 46.40
C TRP A 1049 -9.76 -3.08 45.99
N PRO A 1050 -10.70 -3.07 46.96
CA PRO A 1050 -12.06 -2.61 46.73
C PRO A 1050 -12.05 -1.19 46.15
N ALA A 1051 -12.82 -0.98 45.10
CA ALA A 1051 -12.83 0.23 44.31
C ALA A 1051 -14.26 0.72 44.03
N ARG A 1052 -14.40 2.05 43.92
CA ARG A 1052 -15.62 2.71 43.45
C ARG A 1052 -15.28 3.86 42.52
N SER A 1053 -16.09 4.09 41.50
CA SER A 1053 -15.98 5.32 40.71
C SER A 1053 -16.76 6.46 41.36
N VAL A 1054 -16.15 7.65 41.31
CA VAL A 1054 -16.77 8.92 41.70
C VAL A 1054 -16.52 9.89 40.56
N GLN A 1055 -17.55 10.14 39.75
CA GLN A 1055 -17.42 10.84 38.47
C GLN A 1055 -16.31 10.22 37.60
N ASP A 1056 -15.23 10.97 37.36
CA ASP A 1056 -14.12 10.53 36.50
C ASP A 1056 -13.00 9.82 37.27
N ASP A 1057 -13.10 9.70 38.59
CA ASP A 1057 -12.05 9.15 39.46
C ASP A 1057 -12.39 7.74 39.97
N ILE A 1058 -11.35 7.01 40.39
CA ILE A 1058 -11.46 5.70 41.03
C ILE A 1058 -10.91 5.78 42.45
N TYR A 1059 -11.76 5.50 43.43
CA TYR A 1059 -11.47 5.58 44.86
C TYR A 1059 -11.24 4.16 45.39
N LEU A 1060 -10.13 3.96 46.11
CA LEU A 1060 -9.76 2.66 46.67
C LEU A 1060 -9.87 2.65 48.19
N TYR A 1061 -10.23 1.49 48.73
CA TYR A 1061 -10.45 1.29 50.17
C TYR A 1061 -9.59 0.13 50.69
N ALA A 1062 -9.31 0.12 52.00
CA ALA A 1062 -8.50 -0.93 52.62
C ALA A 1062 -9.20 -2.30 52.62
N VAL A 1063 -10.51 -2.31 52.91
CA VAL A 1063 -11.36 -3.50 53.00
C VAL A 1063 -12.78 -3.17 52.50
N GLU A 1064 -13.59 -4.19 52.20
CA GLU A 1064 -14.93 -4.02 51.63
C GLU A 1064 -15.90 -3.30 52.58
N GLU A 1065 -15.77 -3.55 53.88
CA GLU A 1065 -16.61 -2.95 54.93
C GLU A 1065 -16.38 -1.43 55.06
N ALA A 1066 -15.23 -0.96 54.59
CA ALA A 1066 -14.82 0.44 54.64
C ALA A 1066 -15.41 1.25 53.45
N VAL A 1067 -15.95 0.57 52.43
CA VAL A 1067 -16.47 1.20 51.22
C VAL A 1067 -17.70 2.05 51.54
N GLY A 1068 -17.58 3.37 51.37
CA GLY A 1068 -18.65 4.33 51.65
C GLY A 1068 -18.82 4.70 53.13
N SER A 1069 -18.04 4.08 54.03
CA SER A 1069 -18.07 4.34 55.49
C SER A 1069 -16.78 4.98 56.02
N SER A 1070 -15.67 4.91 55.28
CA SER A 1070 -14.39 5.55 55.60
C SER A 1070 -13.83 6.37 54.43
N GLU A 1071 -12.80 7.19 54.70
CA GLU A 1071 -12.02 7.87 53.65
C GLU A 1071 -11.28 6.84 52.76
N PRO A 1072 -11.13 7.12 51.45
CA PRO A 1072 -10.36 6.27 50.55
C PRO A 1072 -8.86 6.33 50.87
N ILE A 1073 -8.18 5.19 50.74
CA ILE A 1073 -6.73 5.07 50.98
C ILE A 1073 -5.88 5.55 49.79
N ALA A 1074 -6.46 5.53 48.60
CA ALA A 1074 -5.84 6.01 47.38
C ALA A 1074 -6.91 6.43 46.38
N LYS A 1075 -6.51 7.31 45.45
CA LYS A 1075 -7.35 7.88 44.41
C LYS A 1075 -6.58 7.89 43.10
N PHE A 1076 -7.17 7.29 42.07
CA PHE A 1076 -6.70 7.39 40.69
C PHE A 1076 -7.58 8.37 39.92
N CYS A 1077 -6.97 9.36 39.29
CA CYS A 1077 -7.69 10.40 38.58
C CYS A 1077 -7.80 10.08 37.10
N GLY A 1078 -9.03 10.03 36.58
CA GLY A 1078 -9.29 9.79 35.16
C GLY A 1078 -9.40 11.08 34.34
N LEU A 1079 -9.07 10.96 33.05
CA LEU A 1079 -9.35 11.94 32.01
C LEU A 1079 -10.42 11.38 31.07
N ARG A 1080 -11.30 12.25 30.58
CA ARG A 1080 -12.45 11.92 29.73
C ARG A 1080 -12.28 12.52 28.34
N GLN A 1081 -12.71 11.76 27.33
CA GLN A 1081 -12.79 12.25 25.96
C GLN A 1081 -13.66 13.52 25.88
N GLN A 1082 -13.18 14.58 25.22
CA GLN A 1082 -13.95 15.83 25.01
C GLN A 1082 -14.19 16.18 23.54
N ALA A 1083 -13.44 15.59 22.61
CA ALA A 1083 -13.65 15.83 21.18
C ALA A 1083 -15.07 15.42 20.78
N GLU A 1084 -15.84 16.35 20.21
CA GLU A 1084 -17.20 16.09 19.80
C GLU A 1084 -17.21 14.94 18.79
N LYS A 1085 -17.91 13.85 19.14
CA LYS A 1085 -18.15 12.74 18.24
C LYS A 1085 -19.29 13.13 17.31
N ASP A 1086 -19.28 12.52 16.15
CA ASP A 1086 -20.41 12.58 15.25
C ASP A 1086 -21.73 12.22 15.98
N SER A 1087 -22.82 12.93 15.68
CA SER A 1087 -24.15 12.69 16.24
C SER A 1087 -24.76 11.34 15.85
N ALA A 1088 -24.31 10.74 14.74
CA ALA A 1088 -24.63 9.36 14.37
C ALA A 1088 -23.74 8.35 15.12
N CYS A 1089 -22.61 8.78 15.68
CA CYS A 1089 -21.78 7.97 16.56
C CYS A 1089 -22.42 7.86 17.95
N THR A 1090 -22.98 6.69 18.24
CA THR A 1090 -23.58 6.38 19.55
C THR A 1090 -22.55 6.02 20.62
N ASP A 1091 -21.25 6.04 20.28
CA ASP A 1091 -20.19 5.68 21.22
C ASP A 1091 -20.10 6.70 22.37
N PRO A 1092 -20.19 6.26 23.63
CA PRO A 1092 -20.07 7.15 24.78
C PRO A 1092 -18.68 7.75 24.93
N TYR A 1093 -18.59 8.87 25.64
CA TYR A 1093 -17.35 9.60 25.88
C TYR A 1093 -16.58 8.94 27.02
N TYR A 1094 -15.66 8.05 26.69
CA TYR A 1094 -15.05 7.15 27.66
C TYR A 1094 -14.14 7.87 28.66
N CYS A 1095 -14.20 7.40 29.91
CA CYS A 1095 -13.21 7.58 30.97
C CYS A 1095 -12.91 6.22 31.61
N LEU A 1096 -11.69 6.00 32.13
CA LEU A 1096 -11.33 4.71 32.74
C LEU A 1096 -12.19 4.35 33.96
N SER A 1097 -12.65 5.35 34.71
CA SER A 1097 -13.56 5.20 35.85
C SER A 1097 -14.93 4.64 35.45
N ASP A 1098 -15.36 4.80 34.20
CA ASP A 1098 -16.64 4.26 33.70
C ASP A 1098 -16.68 2.72 33.77
N PHE A 1099 -15.52 2.07 33.88
CA PHE A 1099 -15.39 0.61 33.97
C PHE A 1099 -15.33 0.07 35.41
N ILE A 1100 -15.57 0.92 36.42
CA ILE A 1100 -15.67 0.57 37.83
C ILE A 1100 -17.05 0.97 38.36
N ALA A 1101 -17.67 0.12 39.18
CA ALA A 1101 -18.99 0.40 39.74
C ALA A 1101 -19.04 1.75 40.51
N PRO A 1102 -19.99 2.65 40.17
CA PRO A 1102 -20.19 3.92 40.86
C PRO A 1102 -20.48 3.77 42.35
N LEU A 1103 -20.09 4.75 43.16
CA LEU A 1103 -20.34 4.76 44.61
C LEU A 1103 -21.84 4.67 44.96
N ASP A 1104 -22.68 5.37 44.20
CA ASP A 1104 -24.14 5.43 44.37
C ASP A 1104 -24.86 4.12 43.95
N SER A 1105 -24.21 3.27 43.15
CA SER A 1105 -24.78 1.98 42.73
C SER A 1105 -24.92 0.95 43.86
N GLY A 1106 -24.22 1.14 44.98
CA GLY A 1106 -24.19 0.17 46.08
C GLY A 1106 -23.42 -1.14 45.80
N ILE A 1107 -22.98 -1.41 44.56
CA ILE A 1107 -22.26 -2.63 44.15
C ILE A 1107 -20.73 -2.55 44.32
N CYS A 1108 -20.13 -3.38 45.18
CA CYS A 1108 -18.68 -3.35 45.39
C CYS A 1108 -17.91 -3.91 44.18
N ASP A 1109 -16.98 -3.13 43.66
CA ASP A 1109 -16.07 -3.48 42.57
C ASP A 1109 -14.62 -3.40 43.04
N TYR A 1110 -13.65 -3.67 42.17
CA TYR A 1110 -12.24 -3.79 42.52
C TYR A 1110 -11.35 -3.22 41.41
N LEU A 1111 -10.18 -2.74 41.81
CA LEU A 1111 -9.11 -2.34 40.90
C LEU A 1111 -7.85 -3.11 41.28
N GLY A 1112 -7.17 -3.63 40.27
CA GLY A 1112 -5.84 -4.19 40.46
C GLY A 1112 -4.74 -3.24 40.00
N LEU A 1113 -3.51 -3.49 40.43
CA LEU A 1113 -2.32 -2.88 39.85
C LEU A 1113 -1.16 -3.88 39.80
N PHE A 1114 -0.18 -3.59 38.96
CA PHE A 1114 1.09 -4.32 38.94
C PHE A 1114 2.27 -3.41 38.61
N ALA A 1115 3.46 -3.86 39.00
CA ALA A 1115 4.74 -3.40 38.47
C ALA A 1115 5.70 -4.58 38.40
N VAL A 1116 6.36 -4.75 37.25
CA VAL A 1116 7.30 -5.83 36.96
C VAL A 1116 8.56 -5.26 36.30
N ALA A 1117 9.72 -5.85 36.57
CA ALA A 1117 10.97 -5.44 35.94
C ALA A 1117 11.98 -6.59 35.85
N CYS A 1118 12.93 -6.44 34.92
CA CYS A 1118 14.08 -7.32 34.78
C CYS A 1118 15.36 -6.60 35.25
N PHE A 1119 15.92 -7.04 36.36
CA PHE A 1119 17.19 -6.52 36.94
C PHE A 1119 18.40 -7.28 36.36
N GLY A 1120 19.58 -6.63 36.38
CA GLY A 1120 20.84 -7.21 35.89
C GLY A 1120 21.26 -6.71 34.50
N VAL A 1121 20.40 -5.96 33.80
CA VAL A 1121 20.66 -5.50 32.42
C VAL A 1121 21.77 -4.44 32.39
N ASP A 1122 21.75 -3.48 33.30
CA ASP A 1122 22.73 -2.38 33.33
C ASP A 1122 24.14 -2.89 33.65
N GLU A 1123 24.26 -3.82 34.61
CA GLU A 1123 25.54 -4.47 34.95
C GLU A 1123 26.11 -5.25 33.76
N LEU A 1124 25.26 -5.97 33.03
CA LEU A 1124 25.65 -6.67 31.81
C LEU A 1124 26.09 -5.70 30.71
N CYS A 1125 25.37 -4.59 30.54
CA CYS A 1125 25.76 -3.56 29.59
C CYS A 1125 27.13 -2.96 29.93
N ASP A 1126 27.42 -2.70 31.19
CA ASP A 1126 28.73 -2.21 31.65
C ASP A 1126 29.84 -3.23 31.34
N ASP A 1127 29.59 -4.51 31.61
CA ASP A 1127 30.51 -5.60 31.31
C ASP A 1127 30.83 -5.70 29.81
N PHE A 1128 29.81 -5.59 28.95
CA PHE A 1128 30.00 -5.58 27.49
C PHE A 1128 30.64 -4.28 26.99
N ARG A 1129 30.37 -3.13 27.62
CA ARG A 1129 31.04 -1.85 27.32
C ARG A 1129 32.55 -1.94 27.55
N ARG A 1130 32.99 -2.59 28.63
CA ARG A 1130 34.43 -2.85 28.90
C ARG A 1130 35.09 -3.78 27.88
N GLN A 1131 34.29 -4.56 27.14
CA GLN A 1131 34.75 -5.49 26.10
C GLN A 1131 34.59 -4.90 24.69
N ASP A 1132 34.17 -3.64 24.56
CA ASP A 1132 33.84 -3.00 23.27
C ASP A 1132 32.78 -3.77 22.45
N ASP A 1133 31.85 -4.46 23.12
CA ASP A 1133 30.83 -5.30 22.47
C ASP A 1133 29.46 -4.61 22.38
N GLU A 1134 29.35 -3.62 21.50
CA GLU A 1134 28.13 -2.84 21.30
C GLU A 1134 26.93 -3.70 20.84
N TYR A 1135 27.19 -4.77 20.10
CA TYR A 1135 26.15 -5.72 19.67
C TYR A 1135 25.47 -6.36 20.87
N ASN A 1136 26.26 -6.89 21.81
CA ASN A 1136 25.70 -7.54 23.01
C ASN A 1136 25.08 -6.54 24.00
N ILE A 1137 25.49 -5.26 23.98
CA ILE A 1137 24.82 -4.19 24.74
C ILE A 1137 23.39 -3.98 24.23
N ILE A 1138 23.21 -3.84 22.92
CA ILE A 1138 21.87 -3.69 22.32
C ILE A 1138 21.04 -4.97 22.55
N MET A 1139 21.66 -6.14 22.38
CA MET A 1139 21.01 -7.43 22.56
C MET A 1139 20.48 -7.63 23.98
N VAL A 1140 21.29 -7.37 25.01
CA VAL A 1140 20.87 -7.59 26.40
C VAL A 1140 19.78 -6.62 26.84
N LYS A 1141 19.82 -5.36 26.38
CA LYS A 1141 18.74 -4.39 26.60
C LYS A 1141 17.45 -4.84 25.92
N ALA A 1142 17.51 -5.23 24.65
CA ALA A 1142 16.35 -5.72 23.91
C ALA A 1142 15.72 -6.95 24.57
N LEU A 1143 16.56 -7.91 25.04
CA LEU A 1143 16.10 -9.09 25.78
C LEU A 1143 15.50 -8.73 27.15
N GLY A 1144 16.11 -7.79 27.88
CA GLY A 1144 15.57 -7.27 29.14
C GLY A 1144 14.17 -6.71 28.98
N ASP A 1145 13.95 -5.86 27.97
CA ASP A 1145 12.64 -5.28 27.65
C ASP A 1145 11.63 -6.35 27.25
N ARG A 1146 12.05 -7.33 26.44
CA ARG A 1146 11.20 -8.47 26.06
C ARG A 1146 10.78 -9.30 27.26
N LEU A 1147 11.68 -9.52 28.22
CA LEU A 1147 11.37 -10.26 29.45
C LEU A 1147 10.42 -9.48 30.36
N ALA A 1148 10.59 -8.16 30.48
CA ALA A 1148 9.70 -7.30 31.27
C ALA A 1148 8.26 -7.29 30.69
N GLU A 1149 8.11 -7.15 29.37
CA GLU A 1149 6.82 -7.24 28.68
C GLU A 1149 6.20 -8.63 28.78
N ALA A 1150 7.00 -9.69 28.62
CA ALA A 1150 6.54 -11.07 28.80
C ALA A 1150 6.05 -11.32 30.23
N PHE A 1151 6.70 -10.72 31.24
CA PHE A 1151 6.25 -10.79 32.63
C PHE A 1151 4.90 -10.08 32.80
N ALA A 1152 4.70 -8.92 32.19
CA ALA A 1152 3.42 -8.23 32.25
C ALA A 1152 2.27 -9.05 31.62
N GLU A 1153 2.52 -9.73 30.49
CA GLU A 1153 1.51 -10.56 29.81
C GLU A 1153 1.16 -11.81 30.61
N GLU A 1154 2.17 -12.56 31.05
CA GLU A 1154 1.99 -13.80 31.82
C GLU A 1154 1.33 -13.52 33.17
N LEU A 1155 1.78 -12.45 33.86
CA LEU A 1155 1.18 -12.03 35.12
C LEU A 1155 -0.29 -11.63 34.93
N HIS A 1156 -0.61 -10.92 33.84
CA HIS A 1156 -1.99 -10.56 33.55
C HIS A 1156 -2.85 -11.81 33.30
N GLU A 1157 -2.37 -12.80 32.55
CA GLU A 1157 -3.07 -14.06 32.37
C GLU A 1157 -3.36 -14.76 33.72
N ARG A 1158 -2.36 -14.82 34.59
CA ARG A 1158 -2.53 -15.37 35.95
C ARG A 1158 -3.47 -14.54 36.80
N VAL A 1159 -3.52 -13.22 36.63
CA VAL A 1159 -4.51 -12.37 37.30
C VAL A 1159 -5.92 -12.77 36.87
N ARG A 1160 -6.16 -12.95 35.56
CA ARG A 1160 -7.47 -13.34 35.03
C ARG A 1160 -7.92 -14.72 35.49
N ARG A 1161 -7.00 -15.68 35.54
CA ARG A 1161 -7.29 -17.10 35.80
C ARG A 1161 -7.16 -17.50 37.27
N GLU A 1162 -6.09 -17.06 37.92
CA GLU A 1162 -5.65 -17.54 39.24
C GLU A 1162 -5.94 -16.54 40.36
N PHE A 1163 -5.50 -15.28 40.23
CA PHE A 1163 -5.44 -14.34 41.36
C PHE A 1163 -6.72 -13.51 41.56
N TRP A 1164 -7.18 -12.83 40.51
CA TRP A 1164 -8.50 -12.18 40.51
C TRP A 1164 -9.57 -13.20 40.09
N ALA A 1165 -9.23 -14.11 39.17
CA ALA A 1165 -10.06 -15.25 38.80
C ALA A 1165 -11.46 -14.89 38.24
N TYR A 1166 -11.58 -13.73 37.58
CA TYR A 1166 -12.80 -13.36 36.86
C TYR A 1166 -12.99 -14.12 35.54
N CYS A 1167 -11.98 -14.88 35.11
CA CYS A 1167 -12.02 -15.77 33.95
C CYS A 1167 -11.23 -17.08 34.23
N SER A 1168 -11.65 -17.85 35.24
CA SER A 1168 -10.98 -19.11 35.63
C SER A 1168 -10.89 -20.15 34.51
N ASP A 1169 -11.88 -20.17 33.61
CA ASP A 1169 -12.03 -21.19 32.56
C ASP A 1169 -11.39 -20.75 31.24
N GLU A 1170 -10.61 -19.66 31.24
CA GLU A 1170 -9.90 -19.16 30.05
C GLU A 1170 -8.87 -20.18 29.55
N GLN A 1171 -8.98 -20.53 28.26
CA GLN A 1171 -8.02 -21.36 27.52
C GLN A 1171 -7.66 -20.66 26.21
N LEU A 1172 -6.88 -19.57 26.31
CA LEU A 1172 -6.38 -18.83 25.15
C LEU A 1172 -4.98 -19.31 24.80
N ASP A 1173 -4.67 -19.34 23.51
CA ASP A 1173 -3.29 -19.49 23.06
C ASP A 1173 -2.56 -18.13 23.10
N LEU A 1174 -1.22 -18.17 23.02
CA LEU A 1174 -0.40 -16.96 23.02
C LEU A 1174 -0.73 -15.99 21.88
N SER A 1175 -1.25 -16.49 20.76
CA SER A 1175 -1.63 -15.67 19.61
C SER A 1175 -2.91 -14.87 19.88
N ASP A 1176 -3.85 -15.45 20.63
CA ASP A 1176 -5.07 -14.80 21.08
C ASP A 1176 -4.80 -13.79 22.19
N LEU A 1177 -3.84 -14.06 23.09
CA LEU A 1177 -3.36 -13.09 24.07
C LEU A 1177 -2.82 -11.81 23.37
N ARG A 1178 -1.99 -11.99 22.34
CA ARG A 1178 -1.45 -10.87 21.54
C ARG A 1178 -2.52 -10.07 20.79
N LYS A 1179 -3.65 -10.69 20.46
CA LYS A 1179 -4.83 -10.05 19.85
C LYS A 1179 -5.78 -9.42 20.88
N ILE A 1180 -5.43 -9.47 22.18
CA ILE A 1180 -6.23 -8.94 23.29
C ILE A 1180 -7.64 -9.55 23.29
N LYS A 1181 -7.75 -10.85 23.01
CA LYS A 1181 -9.05 -11.58 23.02
C LYS A 1181 -9.54 -11.98 24.42
N TYR A 1182 -8.82 -11.59 25.47
CA TYR A 1182 -9.22 -11.80 26.85
C TYR A 1182 -10.17 -10.71 27.36
N LYS A 1183 -10.90 -11.01 28.44
CA LYS A 1183 -11.72 -10.03 29.15
C LYS A 1183 -10.83 -9.16 30.05
N GLY A 1184 -11.22 -7.91 30.21
CA GLY A 1184 -10.47 -6.94 31.01
C GLY A 1184 -9.29 -6.32 30.26
N ILE A 1185 -8.73 -5.27 30.85
CA ILE A 1185 -7.60 -4.51 30.29
C ILE A 1185 -6.57 -4.19 31.37
N ARG A 1186 -5.36 -3.80 30.92
CA ARG A 1186 -4.29 -3.31 31.79
C ARG A 1186 -3.71 -1.96 31.35
N PRO A 1187 -4.46 -0.85 31.45
CA PRO A 1187 -3.94 0.48 31.08
C PRO A 1187 -2.80 0.89 32.01
N ALA A 1188 -1.81 1.57 31.44
CA ALA A 1188 -0.62 2.03 32.15
C ALA A 1188 -0.53 3.57 32.09
N PRO A 1189 -0.12 4.26 33.17
CA PRO A 1189 0.18 5.69 33.12
C PRO A 1189 1.21 6.02 32.03
N GLY A 1190 0.88 6.95 31.14
CA GLY A 1190 1.61 7.31 29.93
C GLY A 1190 0.98 6.79 28.63
N TYR A 1191 0.08 5.81 28.69
CA TYR A 1191 -0.63 5.32 27.51
C TYR A 1191 -1.71 6.32 27.08
N PRO A 1192 -2.19 6.29 25.82
CA PRO A 1192 -3.25 7.19 25.36
C PRO A 1192 -4.54 7.14 26.20
N SER A 1193 -4.82 6.01 26.86
CA SER A 1193 -5.96 5.83 27.79
C SER A 1193 -5.77 6.46 29.16
N GLN A 1194 -4.52 6.70 29.57
CA GLN A 1194 -4.15 7.30 30.85
C GLN A 1194 -2.84 8.10 30.68
N PRO A 1195 -2.87 9.24 29.98
CA PRO A 1195 -1.65 9.93 29.55
C PRO A 1195 -0.88 10.59 30.71
N ASP A 1196 -1.51 10.80 31.87
CA ASP A 1196 -0.85 11.38 33.05
C ASP A 1196 0.13 10.39 33.70
N HIS A 1197 1.42 10.65 33.58
CA HIS A 1197 2.48 9.88 34.24
C HIS A 1197 2.44 9.97 35.78
N THR A 1198 1.87 11.04 36.36
CA THR A 1198 1.87 11.26 37.82
C THR A 1198 1.03 10.25 38.58
N GLU A 1199 0.15 9.50 37.90
CA GLU A 1199 -0.59 8.38 38.47
C GLU A 1199 0.32 7.24 38.95
N LYS A 1200 1.55 7.12 38.41
CA LYS A 1200 2.56 6.18 38.94
C LYS A 1200 2.91 6.48 40.39
N LEU A 1201 2.93 7.74 40.81
CA LEU A 1201 3.22 8.10 42.21
C LEU A 1201 2.18 7.51 43.16
N THR A 1202 0.91 7.47 42.75
CA THR A 1202 -0.16 6.81 43.50
C THR A 1202 0.07 5.30 43.56
N MET A 1203 0.42 4.67 42.44
CA MET A 1203 0.72 3.23 42.39
C MET A 1203 1.89 2.86 43.31
N TRP A 1204 2.98 3.62 43.25
CA TRP A 1204 4.20 3.39 44.05
C TRP A 1204 3.92 3.46 45.54
N LYS A 1205 3.16 4.47 45.97
CA LYS A 1205 2.77 4.63 47.38
C LYS A 1205 1.80 3.55 47.85
N LEU A 1206 0.81 3.20 47.03
CA LEU A 1206 -0.24 2.26 47.41
C LEU A 1206 0.28 0.83 47.61
N ALA A 1207 1.13 0.36 46.71
CA ALA A 1207 1.65 -1.01 46.76
C ALA A 1207 3.07 -1.11 47.34
N ASN A 1208 3.64 0.00 47.79
CA ASN A 1208 5.01 0.11 48.29
C ASN A 1208 6.04 -0.49 47.31
N ILE A 1209 5.93 -0.10 46.04
CA ILE A 1209 6.60 -0.80 44.91
C ILE A 1209 8.12 -0.74 45.03
N GLU A 1210 8.67 0.45 45.28
CA GLU A 1210 10.12 0.65 45.35
C GLU A 1210 10.76 -0.13 46.50
N GLU A 1211 10.19 -0.09 47.70
CA GLU A 1211 10.73 -0.79 48.87
C GLU A 1211 10.63 -2.32 48.71
N THR A 1212 9.56 -2.82 48.08
CA THR A 1212 9.31 -4.26 47.96
C THR A 1212 9.97 -4.93 46.75
N THR A 1213 10.17 -4.19 45.65
CA THR A 1213 10.71 -4.77 44.40
C THR A 1213 12.06 -4.17 43.98
N GLY A 1214 12.39 -2.96 44.44
CA GLY A 1214 13.52 -2.17 43.96
C GLY A 1214 13.24 -1.39 42.67
N ILE A 1215 12.01 -1.42 42.14
CA ILE A 1215 11.66 -0.66 40.94
C ILE A 1215 11.43 0.80 41.35
N GLY A 1216 12.32 1.70 40.92
CA GLY A 1216 12.31 3.13 41.24
C GLY A 1216 11.61 3.99 40.20
N LEU A 1217 11.43 5.27 40.52
CA LEU A 1217 10.97 6.32 39.60
C LEU A 1217 11.98 7.47 39.52
N THR A 1218 12.22 7.98 38.32
CA THR A 1218 13.02 9.20 38.10
C THR A 1218 12.20 10.46 38.36
N GLU A 1219 12.84 11.64 38.31
CA GLU A 1219 12.15 12.94 38.43
C GLU A 1219 11.04 13.15 37.39
N SER A 1220 11.18 12.59 36.19
CA SER A 1220 10.16 12.61 35.13
C SER A 1220 9.24 11.38 35.13
N LEU A 1221 9.33 10.55 36.18
CA LEU A 1221 8.54 9.35 36.38
C LEU A 1221 8.78 8.26 35.31
N ALA A 1222 9.98 8.21 34.75
CA ALA A 1222 10.47 7.00 34.09
C ALA A 1222 10.78 5.94 35.16
N MET A 1223 10.68 4.65 34.82
CA MET A 1223 10.96 3.56 35.76
C MET A 1223 12.43 3.15 35.69
N THR A 1224 12.99 2.73 36.83
CA THR A 1224 14.33 2.14 36.94
C THR A 1224 14.25 0.76 37.59
N PRO A 1225 14.84 -0.30 37.01
CA PRO A 1225 15.58 -0.33 35.73
C PRO A 1225 14.67 -0.03 34.53
N ALA A 1226 15.28 0.33 33.38
CA ALA A 1226 14.55 0.73 32.18
C ALA A 1226 13.62 -0.39 31.65
N SER A 1227 14.05 -1.65 31.76
CA SER A 1227 13.26 -2.82 31.41
C SER A 1227 12.20 -3.11 32.49
N ALA A 1228 11.19 -2.25 32.57
CA ALA A 1228 10.10 -2.32 33.54
C ALA A 1228 8.74 -1.98 32.91
N VAL A 1229 7.68 -2.59 33.43
CA VAL A 1229 6.29 -2.37 33.01
C VAL A 1229 5.42 -2.23 34.25
N SER A 1230 4.53 -1.23 34.28
CA SER A 1230 3.54 -1.08 35.35
C SER A 1230 2.20 -0.65 34.79
N GLY A 1231 1.12 -0.99 35.47
CA GLY A 1231 -0.23 -0.56 35.08
C GLY A 1231 -1.30 -0.95 36.09
N LEU A 1232 -2.54 -0.59 35.77
CA LEU A 1232 -3.75 -0.93 36.51
C LEU A 1232 -4.43 -2.11 35.84
N TYR A 1233 -5.21 -2.91 36.57
CA TYR A 1233 -6.06 -3.98 36.04
C TYR A 1233 -7.53 -3.64 36.20
N PHE A 1234 -8.29 -3.83 35.13
CA PHE A 1234 -9.75 -3.71 35.11
C PHE A 1234 -10.35 -5.04 34.67
N SER A 1235 -11.31 -5.58 35.44
CA SER A 1235 -11.96 -6.86 35.15
C SER A 1235 -13.20 -6.75 34.26
N SER A 1236 -13.76 -5.55 34.09
CA SER A 1236 -15.01 -5.37 33.35
C SER A 1236 -14.88 -5.87 31.90
N PRO A 1237 -15.81 -6.73 31.41
CA PRO A 1237 -15.76 -7.22 30.04
C PRO A 1237 -16.04 -6.13 29.00
N LYS A 1238 -16.56 -4.98 29.42
CA LYS A 1238 -16.80 -3.80 28.57
C LYS A 1238 -15.61 -2.83 28.54
N SER A 1239 -14.61 -3.06 29.39
CA SER A 1239 -13.39 -2.25 29.41
C SER A 1239 -12.62 -2.41 28.10
N LYS A 1240 -12.15 -1.29 27.56
CA LYS A 1240 -11.38 -1.25 26.31
C LYS A 1240 -10.29 -0.19 26.37
N TYR A 1241 -9.23 -0.38 25.61
CA TYR A 1241 -8.25 0.67 25.37
C TYR A 1241 -8.86 1.73 24.44
N PHE A 1242 -8.88 2.98 24.91
CA PHE A 1242 -9.31 4.14 24.14
C PHE A 1242 -8.26 5.24 24.28
N ALA A 1243 -8.18 6.16 23.32
CA ALA A 1243 -7.36 7.37 23.48
C ALA A 1243 -8.22 8.49 24.08
N VAL A 1244 -7.72 9.16 25.13
CA VAL A 1244 -8.38 10.35 25.72
C VAL A 1244 -8.53 11.45 24.67
N GLY A 1245 -7.57 11.56 23.74
CA GLY A 1245 -7.56 12.61 22.73
C GLY A 1245 -7.20 13.97 23.33
N LYS A 1246 -7.60 15.05 22.64
CA LYS A 1246 -7.35 16.42 23.11
C LYS A 1246 -8.36 16.82 24.19
N ILE A 1247 -7.90 17.51 25.24
CA ILE A 1247 -8.72 18.01 26.35
C ILE A 1247 -8.74 19.55 26.40
N CYS A 1248 -9.85 20.10 26.85
CA CYS A 1248 -10.06 21.53 26.99
C CYS A 1248 -9.68 22.05 28.37
N LYS A 1249 -9.56 23.37 28.49
CA LYS A 1249 -9.11 24.06 29.71
C LYS A 1249 -10.00 23.77 30.93
N ASP A 1250 -11.30 23.63 30.71
CA ASP A 1250 -12.27 23.28 31.77
C ASP A 1250 -11.96 21.94 32.44
N GLN A 1251 -11.54 20.93 31.68
CA GLN A 1251 -11.11 19.65 32.23
C GLN A 1251 -9.74 19.72 32.90
N VAL A 1252 -8.82 20.53 32.38
CA VAL A 1252 -7.51 20.74 33.02
C VAL A 1252 -7.66 21.39 34.39
N GLU A 1253 -8.51 22.41 34.51
CA GLU A 1253 -8.81 23.09 35.77
C GLU A 1253 -9.48 22.14 36.78
N ASP A 1254 -10.46 21.35 36.34
CA ASP A 1254 -11.11 20.31 37.16
C ASP A 1254 -10.11 19.23 37.61
N TYR A 1255 -9.23 18.77 36.71
CA TYR A 1255 -8.21 17.78 37.00
C TYR A 1255 -7.16 18.30 38.00
N ALA A 1256 -6.71 19.55 37.85
CA ALA A 1256 -5.80 20.22 38.78
C ALA A 1256 -6.37 20.28 40.20
N LEU A 1257 -7.66 20.65 40.34
CA LEU A 1257 -8.37 20.62 41.61
C LEU A 1257 -8.43 19.21 42.20
N ARG A 1258 -8.77 18.20 41.38
CA ARG A 1258 -8.86 16.79 41.82
C ARG A 1258 -7.53 16.21 42.29
N LYS A 1259 -6.43 16.58 41.62
CA LYS A 1259 -5.05 16.15 41.93
C LYS A 1259 -4.37 16.99 43.02
N LYS A 1260 -4.94 18.14 43.38
CA LYS A 1260 -4.33 19.14 44.26
C LYS A 1260 -2.99 19.66 43.72
N LEU A 1261 -2.93 19.87 42.41
CA LEU A 1261 -1.79 20.46 41.70
C LEU A 1261 -2.19 21.83 41.15
N SER A 1262 -1.21 22.66 40.81
CA SER A 1262 -1.50 23.89 40.06
C SER A 1262 -1.89 23.56 38.62
N VAL A 1263 -2.66 24.46 37.98
CA VAL A 1263 -3.04 24.31 36.56
C VAL A 1263 -1.79 24.22 35.67
N ALA A 1264 -0.78 25.07 35.92
CA ALA A 1264 0.47 25.06 35.18
C ALA A 1264 1.23 23.72 35.30
N GLU A 1265 1.22 23.08 36.47
CA GLU A 1265 1.83 21.75 36.62
C GLU A 1265 1.06 20.68 35.83
N VAL A 1266 -0.28 20.71 35.83
CA VAL A 1266 -1.08 19.78 35.03
C VAL A 1266 -0.87 20.01 33.54
N GLU A 1267 -0.83 21.27 33.10
CA GLU A 1267 -0.55 21.64 31.71
C GLU A 1267 0.82 21.15 31.26
N LYS A 1268 1.83 21.18 32.14
CA LYS A 1268 3.15 20.59 31.89
C LYS A 1268 3.03 19.07 31.64
N TRP A 1269 2.46 18.33 32.58
CA TRP A 1269 2.36 16.86 32.45
C TRP A 1269 1.46 16.39 31.31
N LEU A 1270 0.43 17.17 30.96
CA LEU A 1270 -0.56 16.86 29.92
C LEU A 1270 -0.31 17.60 28.59
N GLY A 1271 0.80 18.31 28.44
CA GLY A 1271 1.13 19.14 27.27
C GLY A 1271 0.79 18.50 25.92
N PRO A 1272 1.16 17.23 25.66
CA PRO A 1272 0.88 16.55 24.39
C PRO A 1272 -0.62 16.42 24.05
N ILE A 1273 -1.50 16.43 25.06
CA ILE A 1273 -2.93 16.22 24.89
C ILE A 1273 -3.76 17.49 25.11
N LEU A 1274 -3.15 18.67 25.30
CA LEU A 1274 -3.90 19.92 25.40
C LEU A 1274 -4.49 20.29 24.04
N GLY A 1275 -5.78 20.64 24.04
CA GLY A 1275 -6.53 21.11 22.88
C GLY A 1275 -6.53 22.64 22.73
N TYR A 1276 -5.71 23.34 23.50
CA TYR A 1276 -5.56 24.80 23.51
C TYR A 1276 -4.09 25.16 23.75
N ASP A 1277 -3.71 26.40 23.44
CA ASP A 1277 -2.36 26.89 23.73
C ASP A 1277 -2.24 27.38 25.17
N THR A 1278 -1.16 26.94 25.82
CA THR A 1278 -0.71 27.45 27.12
C THR A 1278 0.10 28.73 26.86
N GLU A 1279 -0.31 29.85 27.48
CA GLU A 1279 0.43 31.12 27.40
C GLU A 1279 1.84 31.04 28.01
#